data_AF-Q95XJ2-F1
#
_entry.id   AF-Q95XJ2-F1
#
_cell.length_a   1.000
_cell.length_b   1.000
_cell.length_c   1.000
_cell.angle_alpha   90.00
_cell.angle_beta   90.00
_cell.angle_gamma   90.00
#
_symmetry.space_group_name_H-M   'P 1'
#
loop_
_entity.id
_entity.type
_entity.pdbx_description
1 polymer ?
#
loop_
_entity_poly.entity_id
_entity_poly.type
_entity_poly.pdbx_seq_one_letter_code
_entity_poly.pdbx_strand_id
1 'polypeptide(L)'
;MQHKMRFGQLLLLALFGVANGYREQFNTISSSVRQEKINDNHLDSPRSDGHELMENPLDPIASHDFSDFLDPHELQIAGRVARQDNNNDHLDTHRSSAGHELVDSPLEPRDSHDFLDLSTPQELQDVGRVARQEQTYDVDTPSSVESLDIPSDTSNNAGRVARQVAPSKSADYLNHTTLIAHIANGIALQAGLMKGSIPIDAAVSELLNFGSVKVSDITAFKPDQITALIGKLKGVPASLVSTDPIVTLETRALDWNKLLIASKSIGDVASLPGKDDFSTELAKFENTFNFDSLSKTADTINSTIKSCSNLLDKSDTSWESHSAIRFKDLPGTLETLGSKVKEIINMDVSFDKLMNGFTAFQPLERLMHLVELRRSYIIVPVSNTPDITSNLKKVVEQVALAKAAGKSSMTVSALADVGGSKPKREHSVGFQSGISELKQLVKDVLDPWFSSLLNVTSAQQNNLADGLQSLFKTTDQLSRMNDKLKPIVSSSVQQTIAVFQVLVNEISLLSSDSAEMSSVMAELDKCSRTLPMDDQRVVGVELMKHINSLKLSLSQFAEFKTSTILNSLEKEITSFQNSYKFSDLQDPTATATEVKAVVESIQKSGSLEKFKQYLLLLQKTFADVDGNNLKTVILGGIKARITKIGDSTFGDFIKEELKVHTCLKAQEEQSRKLSQAIQATQSLRKLDEKMLEEVGSAASAVSSFAKDLATIKSIPETMKKEAKGVSTDLNGMADAKKNSDSVGQSVSSLQDASELIELESAIKELKGFGPEIDGYIKAVKSPEDRKAIETQWGNHHSDMASLESGLKAAKGFVDKIDVSKAKTMSDYGTPLANLKDLPDVKINALEKIKALDALIKALPPPKRKRATSDPKTVMEAAKSTLEKIAALDLQFSNHKTQYQQAPAAFKAFHDFLAKFLVTTHSNSTGGSDSGISITLIIIIVGSILALIGVAVGIYFGVRWYEKKKAAEQMEHEIVVWVKAQAYKSLEAAIIVLVASLHVVWGTQTSVSVEKSNAYLPKEKNRRPLATPCNPETAVEVMSDGTRIPIHANWINTSPDVDGNTQKFIATQGPLPNTSDDFWTMVQFHKVETVVMLCQFVEKEEEKCHEYFPVRTGQIVDLERYKLKTVTQEQILGDSTSKRTIQVEDTSKEFPTRTITHYQYHSWPDQGIPQGHAQCFDLMNMAKESKKPIVVHCSAGIGRTVSFIATQYIPSAVLANRTLVLNQAVAELRDQRWCAIQTVEQMYWVQVGSVYRLSKEKNIDMKHYKEQFEMLDGGHKFLYLAQEQFKDGRKDVLKKLEADGEVRKAKQDEKKATTGIDEDLGGDRKKGGAECIAVDMEY
;
A
#
# COMPACT_ATOMS: atom_id res chain seq x y z
N MET A 1 15.55 -2.85 -9.72
CA MET A 1 14.90 -4.11 -10.14
C MET A 1 15.73 -5.36 -9.90
N GLN A 2 16.88 -5.57 -10.56
CA GLN A 2 17.69 -6.78 -10.33
C GLN A 2 18.27 -6.92 -8.90
N HIS A 3 18.48 -5.82 -8.17
CA HIS A 3 18.81 -5.88 -6.73
C HIS A 3 17.67 -6.47 -5.88
N LYS A 4 16.40 -6.26 -6.29
CA LYS A 4 15.24 -6.89 -5.65
C LYS A 4 15.11 -8.37 -6.07
N MET A 5 15.45 -8.74 -7.31
CA MET A 5 15.50 -10.15 -7.75
C MET A 5 16.65 -10.94 -7.08
N ARG A 6 17.84 -10.35 -6.93
CA ARG A 6 19.00 -11.02 -6.30
C ARG A 6 18.94 -11.05 -4.77
N PHE A 7 18.35 -10.05 -4.12
CA PHE A 7 18.09 -10.15 -2.68
C PHE A 7 17.06 -11.24 -2.37
N GLY A 8 16.09 -11.47 -3.27
CA GLY A 8 15.23 -12.65 -3.24
C GLY A 8 16.00 -13.97 -3.35
N GLN A 9 16.97 -14.06 -4.28
CA GLN A 9 17.84 -15.23 -4.43
C GLN A 9 18.82 -15.44 -3.25
N LEU A 10 19.29 -14.37 -2.60
CA LEU A 10 20.16 -14.44 -1.43
C LEU A 10 19.40 -14.79 -0.15
N LEU A 11 18.16 -14.29 0.01
CA LEU A 11 17.26 -14.75 1.06
C LEU A 11 16.84 -16.21 0.82
N LEU A 12 16.66 -16.63 -0.45
CA LEU A 12 16.48 -18.02 -0.84
C LEU A 12 17.67 -18.89 -0.40
N LEU A 13 18.92 -18.41 -0.52
CA LEU A 13 20.11 -19.15 -0.06
C LEU A 13 20.23 -19.23 1.46
N ALA A 14 19.88 -18.17 2.20
CA ALA A 14 19.78 -18.23 3.66
C ALA A 14 18.66 -19.17 4.12
N LEU A 15 17.54 -19.20 3.38
CA LEU A 15 16.46 -20.17 3.59
C LEU A 15 16.85 -21.58 3.12
N PHE A 16 17.78 -21.75 2.16
CA PHE A 16 18.36 -23.06 1.83
C PHE A 16 19.12 -23.66 3.02
N GLY A 17 19.75 -22.84 3.87
CA GLY A 17 20.36 -23.31 5.12
C GLY A 17 19.33 -23.87 6.11
N VAL A 18 18.22 -23.16 6.26
CA VAL A 18 17.08 -23.59 7.09
C VAL A 18 16.38 -24.81 6.48
N ALA A 19 16.19 -24.83 5.16
CA ALA A 19 15.59 -25.93 4.42
C ALA A 19 16.50 -27.18 4.37
N ASN A 20 17.83 -27.04 4.41
CA ASN A 20 18.74 -28.17 4.58
C ASN A 20 18.64 -28.77 5.98
N GLY A 21 18.48 -27.95 7.02
CA GLY A 21 18.14 -28.44 8.36
C GLY A 21 16.81 -29.21 8.37
N TYR A 22 15.81 -28.71 7.64
CA TYR A 22 14.54 -29.42 7.45
C TYR A 22 14.65 -30.64 6.52
N ARG A 23 15.58 -30.67 5.56
CA ARG A 23 15.88 -31.82 4.69
C ARG A 23 16.51 -32.95 5.48
N GLU A 24 17.40 -32.66 6.43
CA GLU A 24 17.90 -33.68 7.35
C GLU A 24 16.79 -34.21 8.24
N GLN A 25 15.93 -33.35 8.79
CA GLN A 25 14.74 -33.80 9.54
C GLN A 25 13.78 -34.60 8.66
N PHE A 26 13.54 -34.20 7.42
CA PHE A 26 12.64 -34.85 6.48
C PHE A 26 13.17 -36.21 6.01
N ASN A 27 14.47 -36.33 5.74
CA ASN A 27 15.11 -37.61 5.44
C ASN A 27 15.13 -38.53 6.66
N THR A 28 15.30 -37.97 7.87
CA THR A 28 15.21 -38.74 9.12
C THR A 28 13.80 -39.26 9.33
N ILE A 29 12.77 -38.41 9.21
CA ILE A 29 11.36 -38.83 9.37
C ILE A 29 10.94 -39.79 8.25
N SER A 30 11.32 -39.53 7.00
CA SER A 30 11.02 -40.43 5.89
C SER A 30 11.73 -41.78 6.00
N SER A 31 12.94 -41.83 6.56
CA SER A 31 13.64 -43.09 6.81
C SER A 31 13.08 -43.82 8.03
N SER A 32 12.69 -43.12 9.10
CA SER A 32 12.00 -43.70 10.25
C SER A 32 10.65 -44.29 9.87
N VAL A 33 9.84 -43.61 9.04
CA VAL A 33 8.56 -44.16 8.53
C VAL A 33 8.78 -45.33 7.58
N ARG A 34 9.90 -45.37 6.83
CA ARG A 34 10.28 -46.54 6.02
C ARG A 34 10.76 -47.71 6.89
N GLN A 35 11.45 -47.45 8.00
CA GLN A 35 11.92 -48.49 8.92
C GLN A 35 10.81 -49.04 9.82
N GLU A 36 9.85 -48.24 10.28
CA GLU A 36 8.68 -48.75 10.99
C GLU A 36 7.84 -49.68 10.09
N LYS A 37 7.69 -49.36 8.81
CA LYS A 37 7.03 -50.27 7.85
C LYS A 37 7.82 -51.54 7.51
N ILE A 38 9.12 -51.59 7.80
CA ILE A 38 9.94 -52.79 7.59
C ILE A 38 10.04 -53.63 8.87
N ASN A 39 9.95 -53.02 10.06
CA ASN A 39 10.08 -53.73 11.33
C ASN A 39 8.76 -54.27 11.92
N ASP A 40 7.59 -53.90 11.38
CA ASP A 40 6.31 -54.46 11.83
C ASP A 40 5.99 -55.87 11.27
N ASN A 41 6.94 -56.55 10.61
CA ASN A 41 6.77 -57.94 10.15
C ASN A 41 7.22 -59.02 11.15
N HIS A 42 7.43 -58.67 12.41
CA HIS A 42 7.69 -59.65 13.49
C HIS A 42 6.79 -59.38 14.70
N LEU A 43 5.49 -59.62 14.54
CA LEU A 43 4.60 -59.81 15.69
C LEU A 43 3.87 -61.14 15.56
N ASP A 44 4.18 -61.98 16.55
CA ASP A 44 3.80 -63.37 16.71
C ASP A 44 2.29 -63.63 16.55
N SER A 45 2.00 -64.74 15.86
CA SER A 45 0.66 -65.30 15.77
C SER A 45 0.13 -65.70 17.16
N PRO A 46 -1.15 -65.45 17.43
CA PRO A 46 -1.99 -66.58 17.86
C PRO A 46 -3.38 -66.57 17.22
N ARG A 47 -3.67 -67.68 16.54
CA ARG A 47 -4.94 -68.42 16.45
C ARG A 47 -6.23 -67.66 16.10
N SER A 48 -6.63 -67.84 14.84
CA SER A 48 -7.90 -68.40 14.37
C SER A 48 -9.13 -68.26 15.28
N ASP A 49 -10.13 -67.51 14.81
CA ASP A 49 -11.48 -68.05 14.57
C ASP A 49 -12.21 -67.16 13.56
N GLY A 50 -12.83 -67.82 12.58
CA GLY A 50 -13.29 -67.21 11.34
C GLY A 50 -14.57 -66.39 11.49
N HIS A 51 -14.61 -65.28 10.77
CA HIS A 51 -15.85 -64.75 10.20
C HIS A 51 -15.59 -64.33 8.75
N GLU A 52 -16.23 -65.09 7.89
CA GLU A 52 -16.31 -65.03 6.45
C GLU A 52 -17.13 -63.81 6.01
N LEU A 53 -16.70 -63.11 4.96
CA LEU A 53 -17.48 -62.61 3.81
C LEU A 53 -17.21 -61.17 3.36
N MET A 54 -17.09 -61.10 2.03
CA MET A 54 -17.26 -59.97 1.10
C MET A 54 -16.00 -59.22 0.66
N GLU A 55 -15.29 -59.91 -0.24
CA GLU A 55 -14.48 -59.39 -1.33
C GLU A 55 -15.23 -58.34 -2.16
N ASN A 56 -14.57 -57.22 -2.48
CA ASN A 56 -14.85 -56.49 -3.71
C ASN A 56 -13.52 -55.91 -4.25
N PRO A 57 -13.07 -56.32 -5.46
CA PRO A 57 -11.70 -56.11 -5.92
C PRO A 57 -11.56 -54.78 -6.67
N LEU A 58 -10.55 -54.00 -6.31
CA LEU A 58 -10.02 -52.92 -7.14
C LEU A 58 -8.68 -53.38 -7.70
N ASP A 59 -8.71 -53.86 -8.95
CA ASP A 59 -7.53 -54.26 -9.71
C ASP A 59 -6.61 -53.05 -10.00
N PRO A 60 -5.28 -53.25 -10.03
CA PRO A 60 -4.30 -52.17 -10.06
C PRO A 60 -3.94 -51.77 -11.49
N ILE A 61 -4.04 -50.46 -11.76
CA ILE A 61 -3.64 -49.83 -13.02
C ILE A 61 -2.12 -49.98 -13.20
N ALA A 62 -1.75 -50.69 -14.26
CA ALA A 62 -0.40 -51.00 -14.66
C ALA A 62 0.44 -49.74 -14.94
N SER A 63 1.68 -49.79 -14.46
CA SER A 63 2.75 -48.82 -14.65
C SER A 63 3.13 -48.67 -16.13
N HIS A 64 2.95 -47.47 -16.67
CA HIS A 64 3.49 -47.10 -17.99
C HIS A 64 5.02 -46.99 -17.93
N ASP A 65 5.66 -47.80 -18.78
CA ASP A 65 7.10 -47.90 -19.04
C ASP A 65 7.59 -46.62 -19.77
N PHE A 66 8.56 -45.93 -19.17
CA PHE A 66 9.15 -44.66 -19.64
C PHE A 66 10.59 -44.90 -20.11
N SER A 67 10.79 -45.67 -21.18
CA SER A 67 12.13 -46.05 -21.67
C SER A 67 12.59 -45.38 -22.98
N ASP A 68 11.83 -44.44 -23.56
CA ASP A 68 12.14 -43.89 -24.91
C ASP A 68 12.82 -42.51 -24.96
N PHE A 69 13.40 -41.99 -23.87
CA PHE A 69 14.02 -40.65 -23.88
C PHE A 69 15.39 -40.58 -23.23
N LEU A 70 16.38 -41.37 -23.67
CA LEU A 70 17.79 -41.06 -23.41
C LEU A 70 18.68 -41.43 -24.61
N ASP A 71 19.30 -40.40 -25.20
CA ASP A 71 20.29 -40.49 -26.28
C ASP A 71 21.56 -41.25 -25.79
N PRO A 72 22.02 -42.32 -26.47
CA PRO A 72 23.08 -43.21 -25.99
C PRO A 72 24.50 -42.63 -25.95
N HIS A 73 24.73 -41.37 -26.32
CA HIS A 73 26.09 -40.84 -26.42
C HIS A 73 26.74 -40.45 -25.08
N GLU A 74 25.97 -40.31 -23.99
CA GLU A 74 26.50 -39.89 -22.68
C GLU A 74 26.90 -41.04 -21.73
N LEU A 75 26.63 -42.30 -22.08
CA LEU A 75 27.00 -43.45 -21.22
C LEU A 75 28.38 -44.08 -21.53
N GLN A 76 29.10 -43.62 -22.56
CA GLN A 76 30.42 -44.18 -22.89
C GLN A 76 31.60 -43.65 -22.07
N ILE A 77 31.43 -42.60 -21.26
CA ILE A 77 32.56 -42.03 -20.48
C ILE A 77 32.68 -42.63 -19.07
N ALA A 78 31.64 -43.30 -18.55
CA ALA A 78 31.71 -43.91 -17.21
C ALA A 78 32.19 -45.39 -17.20
N GLY A 79 32.40 -46.02 -18.35
CA GLY A 79 32.66 -47.46 -18.46
C GLY A 79 34.11 -47.94 -18.36
N ARG A 80 35.10 -47.10 -17.98
CA ARG A 80 36.53 -47.50 -18.00
C ARG A 80 37.16 -47.92 -16.66
N VAL A 81 36.39 -48.03 -15.58
CA VAL A 81 36.92 -48.48 -14.28
C VAL A 81 36.02 -49.54 -13.65
N ALA A 82 35.89 -50.69 -14.32
CA ALA A 82 35.51 -51.96 -13.70
C ALA A 82 35.90 -53.10 -14.64
N ARG A 83 37.18 -53.50 -14.59
CA ARG A 83 37.66 -54.77 -15.14
C ARG A 83 37.49 -55.86 -14.08
N GLN A 84 37.17 -57.07 -14.56
CA GLN A 84 37.33 -58.38 -13.91
C GLN A 84 36.36 -58.65 -12.74
N ASP A 85 35.57 -59.72 -12.67
CA ASP A 85 35.68 -61.09 -13.19
C ASP A 85 34.27 -61.75 -13.31
N ASN A 86 34.25 -62.94 -13.91
CA ASN A 86 33.18 -63.96 -14.01
C ASN A 86 32.28 -64.01 -15.25
N ASN A 87 32.87 -64.55 -16.33
CA ASN A 87 32.53 -65.83 -16.96
C ASN A 87 31.14 -66.47 -16.76
N ASN A 88 30.63 -66.95 -17.91
CA ASN A 88 29.75 -68.10 -18.18
C ASN A 88 28.26 -67.93 -17.78
N ASP A 89 27.26 -68.39 -18.52
CA ASP A 89 27.11 -69.13 -19.78
C ASP A 89 25.60 -69.11 -20.12
N HIS A 90 25.26 -69.49 -21.35
CA HIS A 90 23.94 -69.87 -21.88
C HIS A 90 22.98 -68.74 -22.32
N LEU A 91 22.87 -68.43 -23.62
CA LEU A 91 22.27 -69.17 -24.75
C LEU A 91 20.73 -69.14 -24.80
N ASP A 92 20.28 -68.87 -26.04
CA ASP A 92 19.01 -69.23 -26.67
C ASP A 92 17.84 -68.23 -26.64
N THR A 93 17.96 -67.29 -27.59
CA THR A 93 16.95 -67.00 -28.61
C THR A 93 15.98 -68.15 -28.89
N HIS A 94 14.66 -67.90 -28.89
CA HIS A 94 13.71 -68.35 -29.92
C HIS A 94 12.25 -68.01 -29.57
N ARG A 95 11.56 -67.35 -30.53
CA ARG A 95 10.10 -67.35 -30.87
C ARG A 95 9.69 -65.92 -31.23
N SER A 96 9.74 -65.47 -32.48
CA SER A 96 8.99 -65.89 -33.69
C SER A 96 7.47 -65.79 -33.56
N SER A 97 6.97 -64.67 -34.12
CA SER A 97 5.92 -64.61 -35.15
C SER A 97 4.56 -65.28 -34.92
N ALA A 98 3.52 -64.44 -34.90
CA ALA A 98 2.26 -64.52 -35.66
C ALA A 98 1.29 -63.53 -34.99
N GLY A 99 0.83 -62.44 -35.62
CA GLY A 99 0.19 -62.39 -36.92
C GLY A 99 -1.31 -62.31 -36.68
N HIS A 100 -1.87 -61.10 -36.65
CA HIS A 100 -3.29 -60.84 -36.87
C HIS A 100 -3.42 -59.64 -37.80
N GLU A 101 -3.75 -59.96 -39.04
CA GLU A 101 -4.24 -59.06 -40.07
C GLU A 101 -5.57 -58.45 -39.62
N LEU A 102 -5.68 -57.12 -39.70
CA LEU A 102 -6.96 -56.46 -39.97
C LEU A 102 -6.76 -55.55 -41.17
N VAL A 103 -7.51 -55.91 -42.19
CA VAL A 103 -7.48 -55.50 -43.59
C VAL A 103 -8.55 -54.43 -43.82
N ASP A 104 -8.19 -53.43 -44.65
CA ASP A 104 -9.03 -52.54 -45.47
C ASP A 104 -10.02 -51.59 -44.75
N SER A 105 -10.10 -50.29 -45.04
CA SER A 105 -9.84 -49.52 -46.26
C SER A 105 -9.69 -48.02 -45.93
N PRO A 106 -9.06 -47.22 -46.81
CA PRO A 106 -8.74 -45.81 -46.58
C PRO A 106 -9.95 -44.91 -46.87
N LEU A 107 -10.29 -44.02 -45.94
CA LEU A 107 -11.20 -42.91 -46.22
C LEU A 107 -10.37 -41.73 -46.72
N GLU A 108 -10.32 -41.60 -48.05
CA GLU A 108 -9.90 -40.41 -48.77
C GLU A 108 -10.73 -39.17 -48.35
N PRO A 109 -10.13 -37.97 -48.43
CA PRO A 109 -10.59 -36.79 -47.72
C PRO A 109 -11.81 -36.18 -48.41
N ARG A 110 -12.93 -36.09 -47.68
CA ARG A 110 -14.09 -35.34 -48.14
C ARG A 110 -13.80 -33.85 -48.11
N ASP A 111 -13.71 -33.29 -49.30
CA ASP A 111 -14.03 -31.90 -49.60
C ASP A 111 -15.30 -31.46 -48.86
N SER A 112 -15.13 -30.59 -47.88
CA SER A 112 -16.18 -29.67 -47.46
C SER A 112 -15.54 -28.30 -47.27
N HIS A 113 -15.26 -27.68 -48.43
CA HIS A 113 -15.19 -26.25 -48.59
C HIS A 113 -16.51 -25.63 -48.12
N ASP A 114 -16.61 -25.32 -46.82
CA ASP A 114 -17.54 -24.31 -46.29
C ASP A 114 -16.76 -23.41 -45.32
N PHE A 115 -15.70 -22.81 -45.87
CA PHE A 115 -15.17 -21.56 -45.36
C PHE A 115 -16.23 -20.48 -45.66
N LEU A 116 -17.12 -20.23 -44.70
CA LEU A 116 -17.81 -18.95 -44.62
C LEU A 116 -16.79 -17.90 -44.20
N ASP A 117 -16.07 -17.44 -45.23
CA ASP A 117 -15.13 -16.33 -45.21
C ASP A 117 -15.92 -15.04 -44.90
N LEU A 118 -16.13 -14.76 -43.61
CA LEU A 118 -16.68 -13.48 -43.12
C LEU A 118 -15.59 -12.38 -43.11
N SER A 119 -14.72 -12.38 -44.11
CA SER A 119 -13.79 -11.29 -44.40
C SER A 119 -14.37 -10.31 -45.42
N THR A 120 -15.58 -9.81 -45.19
CA THR A 120 -16.07 -8.59 -45.84
C THR A 120 -16.17 -7.46 -44.82
N PRO A 121 -15.13 -6.61 -44.68
CA PRO A 121 -15.23 -5.40 -43.88
C PRO A 121 -16.09 -4.36 -44.62
N GLN A 122 -17.41 -4.51 -44.53
CA GLN A 122 -18.30 -3.47 -45.10
C GLN A 122 -19.64 -3.23 -44.38
N GLU A 123 -19.92 -3.81 -43.20
CA GLU A 123 -21.15 -3.48 -42.44
C GLU A 123 -20.93 -2.93 -41.02
N LEU A 124 -19.70 -2.53 -40.66
CA LEU A 124 -19.43 -1.77 -39.44
C LEU A 124 -19.20 -0.26 -39.67
N GLN A 125 -19.60 0.27 -40.83
CA GLN A 125 -19.61 1.73 -41.08
C GLN A 125 -20.97 2.42 -40.89
N ASP A 126 -22.06 1.69 -40.60
CA ASP A 126 -23.39 2.30 -40.46
C ASP A 126 -23.93 2.47 -39.03
N VAL A 127 -23.07 2.40 -38.01
CA VAL A 127 -23.41 2.87 -36.65
C VAL A 127 -22.58 4.09 -36.21
N GLY A 128 -21.79 4.67 -37.11
CA GLY A 128 -21.01 5.89 -36.86
C GLY A 128 -21.52 7.16 -37.54
N ARG A 129 -22.62 7.10 -38.30
CA ARG A 129 -23.01 8.14 -39.27
C ARG A 129 -24.36 8.81 -38.99
N VAL A 130 -24.58 9.24 -37.75
CA VAL A 130 -25.53 10.31 -37.37
C VAL A 130 -24.92 10.96 -36.12
N ALA A 131 -24.40 12.18 -36.05
CA ALA A 131 -24.45 13.35 -36.90
C ALA A 131 -23.14 14.14 -36.72
N ARG A 132 -22.41 14.39 -37.82
CA ARG A 132 -21.54 15.55 -37.96
C ARG A 132 -21.90 16.22 -39.28
N GLN A 133 -22.89 17.10 -39.22
CA GLN A 133 -23.01 18.18 -40.19
C GLN A 133 -21.94 19.20 -39.81
N GLU A 134 -20.70 18.98 -40.24
CA GLU A 134 -19.73 20.06 -40.36
C GLU A 134 -20.14 20.84 -41.60
N GLN A 135 -20.98 21.86 -41.40
CA GLN A 135 -21.17 22.92 -42.38
C GLN A 135 -19.81 23.57 -42.62
N THR A 136 -19.28 23.34 -43.81
CA THR A 136 -18.14 24.05 -44.37
C THR A 136 -18.53 25.52 -44.53
N TYR A 137 -18.16 26.34 -43.56
CA TYR A 137 -18.20 27.79 -43.71
C TYR A 137 -17.07 28.19 -44.64
N ASP A 138 -17.42 28.53 -45.88
CA ASP A 138 -16.55 29.23 -46.81
C ASP A 138 -16.13 30.56 -46.17
N VAL A 139 -14.84 30.65 -45.86
CA VAL A 139 -14.19 31.86 -45.32
C VAL A 139 -13.83 32.74 -46.50
N ASP A 140 -14.79 33.53 -46.97
CA ASP A 140 -14.54 34.74 -47.73
C ASP A 140 -14.72 35.96 -46.81
N THR A 141 -13.60 36.57 -46.44
CA THR A 141 -13.47 37.94 -45.91
C THR A 141 -13.84 39.00 -46.96
N PRO A 142 -14.07 40.29 -46.63
CA PRO A 142 -14.61 40.92 -45.42
C PRO A 142 -15.67 42.03 -45.74
N SER A 143 -16.15 42.67 -44.66
CA SER A 143 -16.73 44.04 -44.58
C SER A 143 -18.26 44.19 -44.46
N SER A 144 -18.62 45.15 -43.61
CA SER A 144 -19.95 45.62 -43.18
C SER A 144 -20.76 44.73 -42.23
N VAL A 145 -20.79 45.20 -40.98
CA VAL A 145 -21.71 44.87 -39.90
C VAL A 145 -23.13 45.18 -40.36
N GLU A 146 -23.98 44.16 -40.47
CA GLU A 146 -25.43 44.36 -40.48
C GLU A 146 -26.08 43.32 -39.58
N SER A 147 -26.86 43.87 -38.64
CA SER A 147 -27.54 43.23 -37.53
C SER A 147 -28.51 42.14 -37.99
N LEU A 148 -28.31 40.91 -37.53
CA LEU A 148 -29.25 39.81 -37.70
C LEU A 148 -30.02 39.58 -36.41
N ASP A 149 -31.26 40.07 -36.43
CA ASP A 149 -32.32 39.81 -35.45
C ASP A 149 -32.54 38.31 -35.28
N ILE A 150 -32.43 37.84 -34.04
CA ILE A 150 -32.65 36.45 -33.63
C ILE A 150 -34.17 36.23 -33.45
N PRO A 151 -34.81 35.36 -34.24
CA PRO A 151 -36.25 35.14 -34.14
C PRO A 151 -36.64 34.37 -32.88
N SER A 152 -37.55 34.96 -32.12
CA SER A 152 -38.29 34.35 -31.02
C SER A 152 -39.37 33.41 -31.57
N ASP A 153 -39.20 32.09 -31.42
CA ASP A 153 -40.25 31.19 -30.91
C ASP A 153 -39.80 29.73 -31.05
N THR A 154 -39.70 29.03 -29.92
CA THR A 154 -40.42 27.76 -29.70
C THR A 154 -40.15 27.28 -28.27
N SER A 155 -41.10 27.63 -27.42
CA SER A 155 -41.40 27.02 -26.13
C SER A 155 -41.61 25.50 -26.24
N ASN A 156 -41.31 24.80 -25.14
CA ASN A 156 -41.61 23.39 -24.80
C ASN A 156 -40.54 22.33 -25.15
N ASN A 157 -39.54 22.22 -24.27
CA ASN A 157 -39.00 20.92 -23.87
C ASN A 157 -38.59 20.94 -22.40
N ALA A 158 -39.58 20.79 -21.52
CA ALA A 158 -39.38 20.61 -20.08
C ALA A 158 -38.94 19.16 -19.80
N GLY A 159 -37.63 18.91 -19.90
CA GLY A 159 -37.02 17.60 -19.67
C GLY A 159 -35.80 17.68 -18.75
N ARG A 160 -36.06 17.81 -17.44
CA ARG A 160 -35.21 17.31 -16.33
C ARG A 160 -33.69 17.62 -16.42
N VAL A 161 -33.31 18.89 -16.34
CA VAL A 161 -31.90 19.29 -16.14
C VAL A 161 -31.50 19.02 -14.67
N ALA A 162 -30.48 18.19 -14.50
CA ALA A 162 -29.82 17.94 -13.22
C ALA A 162 -29.36 19.28 -12.60
N ARG A 163 -29.71 19.49 -11.33
CA ARG A 163 -29.29 20.68 -10.56
C ARG A 163 -27.75 20.75 -10.53
N GLN A 164 -27.15 21.55 -11.41
CA GLN A 164 -25.83 22.10 -11.12
C GLN A 164 -26.00 23.03 -9.91
N VAL A 165 -25.23 22.76 -8.86
CA VAL A 165 -25.17 23.59 -7.66
C VAL A 165 -24.74 24.99 -8.10
N ALA A 166 -25.59 25.99 -7.89
CA ALA A 166 -25.26 27.38 -8.20
C ALA A 166 -23.97 27.78 -7.44
N PRO A 167 -23.03 28.48 -8.07
CA PRO A 167 -21.83 29.00 -7.41
C PRO A 167 -22.22 29.73 -6.13
N SER A 168 -21.51 29.46 -5.02
CA SER A 168 -21.72 30.20 -3.77
C SER A 168 -21.38 31.68 -4.00
N LYS A 169 -22.11 32.58 -3.33
CA LYS A 169 -21.87 34.04 -3.41
C LYS A 169 -20.41 34.46 -3.16
N SER A 170 -19.65 33.64 -2.43
CA SER A 170 -18.22 33.82 -2.18
C SER A 170 -17.34 33.63 -3.42
N ALA A 171 -17.68 32.69 -4.30
CA ALA A 171 -16.91 32.43 -5.52
C ALA A 171 -16.99 33.61 -6.49
N ASP A 172 -18.18 34.20 -6.65
CA ASP A 172 -18.36 35.40 -7.48
C ASP A 172 -17.57 36.59 -6.92
N TYR A 173 -17.56 36.78 -5.60
CA TYR A 173 -16.75 37.83 -4.97
C TYR A 173 -15.24 37.63 -5.22
N LEU A 174 -14.75 36.40 -5.04
CA LEU A 174 -13.35 36.08 -5.31
C LEU A 174 -12.99 36.33 -6.78
N ASN A 175 -13.83 35.90 -7.71
CA ASN A 175 -13.63 36.11 -9.15
C ASN A 175 -13.57 37.60 -9.50
N HIS A 176 -14.53 38.39 -9.02
CA HIS A 176 -14.59 39.84 -9.28
C HIS A 176 -13.41 40.60 -8.70
N THR A 177 -12.98 40.26 -7.47
CA THR A 177 -11.80 40.89 -6.86
C THR A 177 -10.50 40.46 -7.52
N THR A 178 -10.38 39.20 -7.93
CA THR A 178 -9.27 38.68 -8.75
C THR A 178 -9.15 39.44 -10.06
N LEU A 179 -10.27 39.65 -10.76
CA LEU A 179 -10.32 40.44 -11.99
C LEU A 179 -9.79 41.87 -11.78
N ILE A 180 -10.26 42.56 -10.72
CA ILE A 180 -9.77 43.91 -10.39
C ILE A 180 -8.27 43.89 -10.10
N ALA A 181 -7.79 42.90 -9.34
CA ALA A 181 -6.38 42.76 -9.00
C ALA A 181 -5.53 42.53 -10.24
N HIS A 182 -5.94 41.65 -11.16
CA HIS A 182 -5.23 41.41 -12.41
C HIS A 182 -5.06 42.71 -13.22
N ILE A 183 -6.13 43.49 -13.40
CA ILE A 183 -6.07 44.72 -14.18
C ILE A 183 -5.18 45.77 -13.50
N ALA A 184 -5.37 46.00 -12.20
CA ALA A 184 -4.58 46.99 -11.46
C ALA A 184 -3.08 46.65 -11.45
N ASN A 185 -2.75 45.39 -11.21
CA ASN A 185 -1.36 44.92 -11.19
C ASN A 185 -0.77 44.80 -12.60
N GLY A 186 -1.57 44.51 -13.62
CA GLY A 186 -1.15 44.54 -15.02
C GLY A 186 -0.72 45.93 -15.45
N ILE A 187 -1.52 46.96 -15.13
CA ILE A 187 -1.17 48.37 -15.39
C ILE A 187 0.12 48.76 -14.66
N ALA A 188 0.23 48.44 -13.36
CA ALA A 188 1.42 48.76 -12.58
C ALA A 188 2.68 48.03 -13.08
N LEU A 189 2.55 46.77 -13.49
CA LEU A 189 3.62 45.97 -14.08
C LEU A 189 4.08 46.59 -15.40
N GLN A 190 3.16 46.93 -16.31
CA GLN A 190 3.49 47.60 -17.58
C GLN A 190 4.20 48.93 -17.34
N ALA A 191 3.62 49.80 -16.51
CA ALA A 191 4.19 51.10 -16.19
C ALA A 191 5.58 50.97 -15.54
N GLY A 192 5.74 50.02 -14.61
CA GLY A 192 6.99 49.78 -13.89
C GLY A 192 8.10 49.21 -14.77
N LEU A 193 7.78 48.28 -15.68
CA LEU A 193 8.72 47.76 -16.66
C LEU A 193 9.15 48.85 -17.65
N MET A 194 8.19 49.60 -18.21
CA MET A 194 8.49 50.69 -19.15
C MET A 194 9.27 51.83 -18.48
N LYS A 195 8.99 52.18 -17.23
CA LYS A 195 9.77 53.21 -16.51
C LYS A 195 11.14 52.71 -16.04
N GLY A 196 11.33 51.39 -15.97
CA GLY A 196 12.53 50.75 -15.42
C GLY A 196 12.56 50.69 -13.88
N SER A 197 11.44 51.00 -13.20
CA SER A 197 11.34 50.87 -11.74
C SER A 197 11.11 49.43 -11.28
N ILE A 198 10.73 48.52 -12.18
CA ILE A 198 10.66 47.08 -11.96
C ILE A 198 11.78 46.43 -12.78
N PRO A 199 12.77 45.77 -12.15
CA PRO A 199 13.80 45.03 -12.86
C PRO A 199 13.18 43.85 -13.63
N ILE A 200 13.45 43.75 -14.92
CA ILE A 200 12.88 42.68 -15.77
C ILE A 200 13.29 41.28 -15.28
N ASP A 201 14.53 41.10 -14.83
CA ASP A 201 15.01 39.81 -14.31
C ASP A 201 14.20 39.36 -13.09
N ALA A 202 13.81 40.29 -12.21
CA ALA A 202 12.98 40.01 -11.05
C ALA A 202 11.54 39.67 -11.46
N ALA A 203 10.94 40.47 -12.33
CA ALA A 203 9.59 40.22 -12.84
C ALA A 203 9.48 38.86 -13.55
N VAL A 204 10.45 38.52 -14.42
CA VAL A 204 10.47 37.23 -15.12
C VAL A 204 10.68 36.07 -14.15
N SER A 205 11.56 36.22 -13.17
CA SER A 205 11.81 35.20 -12.13
C SER A 205 10.53 34.89 -11.34
N GLU A 206 9.74 35.92 -11.00
CA GLU A 206 8.47 35.74 -10.33
C GLU A 206 7.41 35.12 -11.26
N LEU A 207 7.21 35.65 -12.46
CA LEU A 207 6.16 35.21 -13.39
C LEU A 207 6.38 33.77 -13.91
N LEU A 208 7.64 33.36 -14.07
CA LEU A 208 8.01 32.02 -14.53
C LEU A 208 8.36 31.06 -13.37
N ASN A 209 8.10 31.47 -12.13
CA ASN A 209 8.25 30.62 -10.93
C ASN A 209 9.66 30.01 -10.76
N PHE A 210 10.74 30.77 -10.95
CA PHE A 210 12.11 30.23 -10.78
C PHE A 210 12.48 29.91 -9.32
N GLY A 211 11.63 30.29 -8.36
CA GLY A 211 11.89 30.06 -6.94
C GLY A 211 13.20 30.72 -6.50
N SER A 212 14.15 29.91 -6.01
CA SER A 212 15.48 30.36 -5.59
C SER A 212 16.53 30.40 -6.70
N VAL A 213 16.19 29.92 -7.91
CA VAL A 213 17.13 29.86 -9.04
C VAL A 213 17.29 31.24 -9.65
N LYS A 214 18.53 31.75 -9.69
CA LYS A 214 18.83 33.05 -10.29
C LYS A 214 18.78 32.98 -11.81
N VAL A 215 18.23 34.01 -12.44
CA VAL A 215 18.26 34.21 -13.91
C VAL A 215 19.69 34.07 -14.47
N SER A 216 20.70 34.54 -13.73
CA SER A 216 22.11 34.43 -14.11
C SER A 216 22.63 32.99 -14.15
N ASP A 217 22.15 32.11 -13.27
CA ASP A 217 22.58 30.71 -13.27
C ASP A 217 21.95 29.94 -14.43
N ILE A 218 20.70 30.28 -14.81
CA ILE A 218 20.00 29.69 -15.97
C ILE A 218 20.66 30.16 -17.27
N THR A 219 20.92 31.46 -17.41
CA THR A 219 21.56 32.01 -18.62
C THR A 219 23.01 31.56 -18.78
N ALA A 220 23.70 31.20 -17.69
CA ALA A 220 25.03 30.59 -17.71
C ALA A 220 25.01 29.05 -17.87
N PHE A 221 23.86 28.44 -18.13
CA PHE A 221 23.71 27.00 -18.25
C PHE A 221 24.53 26.43 -19.42
N LYS A 222 25.32 25.38 -19.13
CA LYS A 222 26.19 24.70 -20.10
C LYS A 222 25.69 23.27 -20.35
N PRO A 223 24.95 23.00 -21.44
CA PRO A 223 24.47 21.65 -21.76
C PRO A 223 25.61 20.68 -22.11
N ASP A 224 26.75 21.21 -22.57
CA ASP A 224 27.88 20.42 -23.06
C ASP A 224 28.47 19.51 -21.99
N GLN A 225 28.46 19.93 -20.72
CA GLN A 225 28.99 19.13 -19.61
C GLN A 225 28.11 17.90 -19.34
N ILE A 226 26.79 18.06 -19.39
CA ILE A 226 25.84 16.94 -19.28
C ILE A 226 25.96 16.04 -20.51
N THR A 227 26.01 16.63 -21.70
CA THR A 227 26.12 15.90 -22.97
C THR A 227 27.41 15.07 -23.04
N ALA A 228 28.53 15.63 -22.60
CA ALA A 228 29.81 14.92 -22.52
C ALA A 228 29.75 13.72 -21.56
N LEU A 229 29.11 13.89 -20.40
CA LEU A 229 28.90 12.78 -19.45
C LEU A 229 27.98 11.72 -20.06
N ILE A 230 26.81 12.09 -20.60
CA ILE A 230 25.88 11.17 -21.26
C ILE A 230 26.58 10.37 -22.35
N GLY A 231 27.35 11.05 -23.21
CA GLY A 231 28.08 10.42 -24.30
C GLY A 231 29.07 9.35 -23.83
N LYS A 232 29.75 9.56 -22.69
CA LYS A 232 30.58 8.52 -22.08
C LYS A 232 29.73 7.42 -21.44
N LEU A 233 28.69 7.78 -20.69
CA LEU A 233 27.87 6.83 -19.96
C LEU A 233 27.10 5.85 -20.86
N LYS A 234 26.72 6.23 -22.10
CA LYS A 234 26.06 5.33 -23.05
C LYS A 234 26.83 4.02 -23.30
N GLY A 235 28.16 4.09 -23.34
CA GLY A 235 29.02 2.91 -23.59
C GLY A 235 29.45 2.16 -22.33
N VAL A 236 29.32 2.77 -21.15
CA VAL A 236 29.82 2.19 -19.89
C VAL A 236 29.12 0.86 -19.56
N PRO A 237 27.78 0.74 -19.57
CA PRO A 237 27.10 -0.51 -19.20
C PRO A 237 27.59 -1.71 -20.01
N ALA A 238 27.73 -1.55 -21.33
CA ALA A 238 28.22 -2.60 -22.23
C ALA A 238 29.70 -2.94 -22.01
N SER A 239 30.49 -2.01 -21.49
CA SER A 239 31.90 -2.23 -21.16
C SER A 239 32.13 -2.93 -19.82
N LEU A 240 31.12 -2.98 -18.93
CA LEU A 240 31.26 -3.58 -17.60
C LEU A 240 31.16 -5.11 -17.67
N VAL A 241 32.16 -5.80 -17.12
CA VAL A 241 32.12 -7.25 -16.97
C VAL A 241 30.97 -7.59 -16.01
N SER A 242 29.97 -8.32 -16.51
CA SER A 242 28.70 -8.57 -15.82
C SER A 242 28.36 -10.06 -15.71
N THR A 243 29.37 -10.93 -15.81
CA THR A 243 29.20 -12.37 -15.57
C THR A 243 28.73 -12.61 -14.13
N ASP A 244 27.93 -13.65 -13.91
CA ASP A 244 27.39 -13.98 -12.58
C ASP A 244 28.43 -14.04 -11.45
N PRO A 245 29.65 -14.60 -11.65
CA PRO A 245 30.69 -14.57 -10.62
C PRO A 245 31.09 -13.15 -10.19
N ILE A 246 31.26 -12.22 -11.14
CA ILE A 246 31.65 -10.83 -10.86
C ILE A 246 30.55 -10.09 -10.11
N VAL A 247 29.29 -10.21 -10.55
CA VAL A 247 28.19 -9.55 -9.85
C VAL A 247 27.95 -10.15 -8.47
N THR A 248 28.23 -11.44 -8.28
CA THR A 248 28.19 -12.10 -6.96
C THR A 248 29.29 -11.58 -6.04
N LEU A 249 30.52 -11.43 -6.55
CA LEU A 249 31.63 -10.84 -5.81
C LEU A 249 31.36 -9.38 -5.41
N GLU A 250 30.78 -8.59 -6.31
CA GLU A 250 30.35 -7.22 -6.02
C GLU A 250 29.34 -7.16 -4.87
N THR A 251 28.28 -7.98 -4.94
CA THR A 251 27.29 -8.06 -3.87
C THR A 251 27.92 -8.48 -2.55
N ARG A 252 28.87 -9.43 -2.58
CA ARG A 252 29.58 -9.87 -1.39
C ARG A 252 30.44 -8.77 -0.76
N ALA A 253 31.10 -7.94 -1.56
CA ALA A 253 31.84 -6.78 -1.02
C ALA A 253 30.90 -5.80 -0.28
N LEU A 254 29.70 -5.55 -0.82
CA LEU A 254 28.68 -4.73 -0.14
C LEU A 254 28.20 -5.38 1.16
N ASP A 255 28.02 -6.70 1.15
CA ASP A 255 27.55 -7.46 2.30
C ASP A 255 28.60 -7.53 3.43
N TRP A 256 29.89 -7.65 3.08
CA TRP A 256 31.00 -7.45 4.03
C TRP A 256 30.96 -6.07 4.68
N ASN A 257 30.74 -5.03 3.88
CA ASN A 257 30.65 -3.67 4.41
C ASN A 257 29.45 -3.49 5.33
N LYS A 258 28.31 -4.16 5.06
CA LYS A 258 27.16 -4.19 5.99
C LYS A 258 27.52 -4.88 7.30
N LEU A 259 28.18 -6.03 7.25
CA LEU A 259 28.63 -6.75 8.45
C LEU A 259 29.59 -5.89 9.29
N LEU A 260 30.51 -5.18 8.64
CA LEU A 260 31.45 -4.24 9.27
C LEU A 260 30.73 -3.08 9.95
N ILE A 261 29.74 -2.47 9.28
CA ILE A 261 28.94 -1.39 9.88
C ILE A 261 28.17 -1.92 11.10
N ALA A 262 27.53 -3.09 10.98
CA ALA A 262 26.75 -3.68 12.06
C ALA A 262 27.63 -4.11 13.25
N SER A 263 28.87 -4.55 13.02
CA SER A 263 29.78 -4.98 14.08
C SER A 263 30.18 -3.85 15.03
N LYS A 264 30.08 -2.59 14.60
CA LYS A 264 30.30 -1.43 15.48
C LYS A 264 29.28 -1.34 16.63
N SER A 265 28.14 -2.02 16.48
CA SER A 265 27.02 -1.95 17.43
C SER A 265 26.90 -3.17 18.35
N ILE A 266 27.85 -4.11 18.35
CA ILE A 266 27.75 -5.34 19.15
C ILE A 266 27.69 -5.04 20.65
N GLY A 267 28.58 -4.18 21.16
CA GLY A 267 28.76 -3.97 22.61
C GLY A 267 29.73 -4.98 23.23
N ASP A 268 29.78 -5.04 24.56
CA ASP A 268 30.71 -5.93 25.29
C ASP A 268 30.10 -7.33 25.51
N VAL A 269 30.45 -8.26 24.63
CA VAL A 269 30.02 -9.68 24.70
C VAL A 269 30.93 -10.53 25.58
N ALA A 270 32.15 -10.06 25.86
CA ALA A 270 33.11 -10.84 26.64
C ALA A 270 32.78 -10.78 28.13
N SER A 271 32.38 -9.61 28.63
CA SER A 271 31.97 -9.44 30.02
C SER A 271 30.47 -9.65 30.25
N LEU A 272 29.62 -9.31 29.27
CA LEU A 272 28.16 -9.26 29.40
C LEU A 272 27.74 -8.56 30.71
N PRO A 273 27.99 -7.24 30.81
CA PRO A 273 27.77 -6.51 32.06
C PRO A 273 26.31 -6.65 32.50
N GLY A 274 26.11 -7.16 33.73
CA GLY A 274 24.80 -7.48 34.29
C GLY A 274 24.43 -8.98 34.26
N LYS A 275 25.24 -9.86 33.66
CA LYS A 275 25.00 -11.32 33.67
C LYS A 275 24.91 -11.89 35.09
N ASP A 276 25.81 -11.48 35.98
CA ASP A 276 25.87 -11.98 37.35
C ASP A 276 24.72 -11.45 38.20
N ASP A 277 24.34 -10.18 37.99
CA ASP A 277 23.14 -9.58 38.61
C ASP A 277 21.88 -10.31 38.15
N PHE A 278 21.74 -10.56 36.84
CA PHE A 278 20.64 -11.35 36.29
C PHE A 278 20.60 -12.76 36.89
N SER A 279 21.75 -13.44 36.99
CA SER A 279 21.85 -14.79 37.56
C SER A 279 21.45 -14.80 39.04
N THR A 280 21.83 -13.76 39.79
CA THR A 280 21.46 -13.58 41.20
C THR A 280 19.95 -13.37 41.37
N GLU A 281 19.36 -12.49 40.56
CA GLU A 281 17.91 -12.24 40.60
C GLU A 281 17.12 -13.45 40.08
N LEU A 282 17.65 -14.22 39.12
CA LEU A 282 17.04 -15.48 38.65
C LEU A 282 17.00 -16.54 39.76
N ALA A 283 18.10 -16.72 40.47
CA ALA A 283 18.17 -17.65 41.60
C ALA A 283 17.26 -17.22 42.75
N LYS A 284 17.18 -15.92 43.04
CA LYS A 284 16.23 -15.37 44.01
C LYS A 284 14.80 -15.68 43.59
N PHE A 285 14.44 -15.36 42.35
CA PHE A 285 13.11 -15.61 41.79
C PHE A 285 12.71 -17.07 41.94
N GLU A 286 13.55 -18.01 41.54
CA GLU A 286 13.24 -19.45 41.63
C GLU A 286 13.07 -19.95 43.07
N ASN A 287 13.80 -19.40 44.03
CA ASN A 287 13.66 -19.80 45.43
C ASN A 287 12.44 -19.16 46.10
N THR A 288 12.00 -17.99 45.63
CA THR A 288 10.87 -17.25 46.24
C THR A 288 9.53 -17.52 45.55
N PHE A 289 9.54 -17.81 44.26
CA PHE A 289 8.31 -17.96 43.48
C PHE A 289 7.68 -19.32 43.71
N ASN A 290 6.41 -19.33 44.09
CA ASN A 290 5.68 -20.55 44.38
C ASN A 290 5.06 -21.14 43.10
N PHE A 291 5.87 -21.87 42.33
CA PHE A 291 5.45 -22.52 41.08
C PHE A 291 4.29 -23.51 41.30
N ASP A 292 4.30 -24.24 42.43
CA ASP A 292 3.29 -25.25 42.74
C ASP A 292 1.90 -24.63 42.89
N SER A 293 1.80 -23.42 43.45
CA SER A 293 0.53 -22.74 43.61
C SER A 293 -0.17 -22.46 42.28
N LEU A 294 0.57 -22.22 41.20
CA LEU A 294 -0.01 -22.09 39.86
C LEU A 294 -0.67 -23.41 39.43
N SER A 295 0.09 -24.50 39.43
CA SER A 295 -0.41 -25.83 39.03
C SER A 295 -1.62 -26.27 39.87
N LYS A 296 -1.54 -26.13 41.21
CA LYS A 296 -2.64 -26.48 42.13
C LYS A 296 -3.89 -25.63 41.90
N THR A 297 -3.73 -24.36 41.53
CA THR A 297 -4.87 -23.49 41.21
C THR A 297 -5.53 -23.92 39.90
N ALA A 298 -4.74 -24.24 38.87
CA ALA A 298 -5.26 -24.80 37.62
C ALA A 298 -6.05 -26.11 37.86
N ASP A 299 -5.52 -27.02 38.68
CA ASP A 299 -6.20 -28.27 39.05
C ASP A 299 -7.51 -28.01 39.81
N THR A 300 -7.52 -27.00 40.70
CA THR A 300 -8.71 -26.58 41.45
C THR A 300 -9.78 -26.00 40.52
N ILE A 301 -9.39 -25.20 39.52
CA ILE A 301 -10.29 -24.68 38.48
C ILE A 301 -10.92 -25.85 37.70
N ASN A 302 -10.10 -26.78 37.21
CA ASN A 302 -10.57 -27.95 36.47
C ASN A 302 -11.53 -28.81 37.29
N SER A 303 -11.19 -29.06 38.56
CA SER A 303 -12.03 -29.81 39.49
C SER A 303 -13.36 -29.11 39.75
N THR A 304 -13.36 -27.78 39.88
CA THR A 304 -14.58 -27.00 40.07
C THR A 304 -15.49 -27.03 38.84
N ILE A 305 -14.92 -26.90 37.62
CA ILE A 305 -15.67 -27.05 36.36
C ILE A 305 -16.36 -28.42 36.29
N LYS A 306 -15.65 -29.48 36.69
CA LYS A 306 -16.19 -30.84 36.73
C LYS A 306 -17.33 -30.96 37.75
N SER A 307 -17.15 -30.44 38.97
CA SER A 307 -18.19 -30.41 40.00
C SER A 307 -19.45 -29.67 39.53
N CYS A 308 -19.29 -28.48 38.94
CA CYS A 308 -20.40 -27.71 38.37
C CYS A 308 -21.09 -28.45 37.21
N SER A 309 -20.34 -29.18 36.40
CA SER A 309 -20.89 -29.97 35.29
C SER A 309 -21.79 -31.11 35.77
N ASN A 310 -21.42 -31.73 36.89
CA ASN A 310 -22.16 -32.86 37.45
C ASN A 310 -23.39 -32.44 38.30
N LEU A 311 -23.60 -31.17 38.61
CA LEU A 311 -24.73 -30.74 39.46
C LEU A 311 -26.10 -31.20 38.93
N LEU A 312 -26.26 -31.22 37.61
CA LEU A 312 -27.53 -31.51 36.92
C LEU A 312 -27.53 -32.84 36.16
N ASP A 313 -26.57 -33.72 36.44
CA ASP A 313 -26.51 -35.03 35.79
C ASP A 313 -27.65 -35.92 36.33
N LYS A 314 -28.58 -36.26 35.43
CA LYS A 314 -29.79 -37.07 35.69
C LYS A 314 -29.68 -38.50 35.14
N SER A 315 -28.47 -38.98 34.88
CA SER A 315 -28.24 -40.30 34.29
C SER A 315 -28.67 -41.47 35.18
N ASP A 316 -28.71 -41.29 36.50
CA ASP A 316 -29.16 -42.29 37.47
C ASP A 316 -30.62 -42.03 37.91
N THR A 317 -31.37 -43.11 38.12
CA THR A 317 -32.69 -43.11 38.80
C THR A 317 -32.73 -42.43 40.16
N SER A 318 -31.58 -42.32 40.84
CA SER A 318 -31.42 -41.66 42.14
C SER A 318 -30.76 -40.27 42.05
N TRP A 319 -30.84 -39.62 40.89
CA TRP A 319 -30.16 -38.35 40.63
C TRP A 319 -30.54 -37.26 41.65
N GLU A 320 -31.75 -37.25 42.19
CA GLU A 320 -32.15 -36.26 43.21
C GLU A 320 -31.26 -36.33 44.45
N SER A 321 -31.00 -37.54 44.95
CA SER A 321 -30.12 -37.76 46.10
C SER A 321 -28.68 -37.39 45.79
N HIS A 322 -28.18 -37.76 44.61
CA HIS A 322 -26.82 -37.41 44.19
C HIS A 322 -26.64 -35.91 43.97
N SER A 323 -27.59 -35.23 43.33
CA SER A 323 -27.59 -33.78 43.17
C SER A 323 -27.68 -33.07 44.53
N ALA A 324 -28.50 -33.56 45.47
CA ALA A 324 -28.57 -32.99 46.81
C ALA A 324 -27.21 -33.04 47.52
N ILE A 325 -26.49 -34.17 47.45
CA ILE A 325 -25.12 -34.29 47.98
C ILE A 325 -24.17 -33.31 47.27
N ARG A 326 -24.22 -33.25 45.94
CA ARG A 326 -23.35 -32.33 45.16
C ARG A 326 -23.60 -30.86 45.51
N PHE A 327 -24.85 -30.44 45.72
CA PHE A 327 -25.19 -29.09 46.16
C PHE A 327 -24.71 -28.81 47.58
N LYS A 328 -24.74 -29.81 48.47
CA LYS A 328 -24.20 -29.70 49.83
C LYS A 328 -22.68 -29.50 49.86
N ASP A 329 -21.95 -30.18 48.97
CA ASP A 329 -20.48 -30.10 48.90
C ASP A 329 -19.97 -28.88 48.11
N LEU A 330 -20.81 -28.31 47.26
CA LEU A 330 -20.46 -27.22 46.35
C LEU A 330 -19.89 -25.97 47.06
N PRO A 331 -20.47 -25.45 48.17
CA PRO A 331 -19.90 -24.30 48.86
C PRO A 331 -18.43 -24.46 49.24
N GLY A 332 -18.03 -25.63 49.76
CA GLY A 332 -16.63 -25.89 50.13
C GLY A 332 -15.70 -25.96 48.92
N THR A 333 -16.20 -26.49 47.79
CA THR A 333 -15.46 -26.47 46.52
C THR A 333 -15.20 -25.04 46.03
N LEU A 334 -16.24 -24.19 46.07
CA LEU A 334 -16.15 -22.80 45.64
C LEU A 334 -15.26 -21.96 46.58
N GLU A 335 -15.32 -22.21 47.88
CA GLU A 335 -14.44 -21.57 48.88
C GLU A 335 -12.97 -21.93 48.62
N THR A 336 -12.68 -23.20 48.33
CA THR A 336 -11.33 -23.67 47.99
C THR A 336 -10.82 -22.98 46.73
N LEU A 337 -11.64 -22.87 45.69
CA LEU A 337 -11.30 -22.16 44.46
C LEU A 337 -10.99 -20.68 44.74
N GLY A 338 -11.85 -19.99 45.49
CA GLY A 338 -11.67 -18.59 45.86
C GLY A 338 -10.38 -18.37 46.65
N SER A 339 -10.07 -19.25 47.61
CA SER A 339 -8.84 -19.20 48.41
C SER A 339 -7.59 -19.38 47.55
N LYS A 340 -7.59 -20.37 46.64
CA LYS A 340 -6.45 -20.63 45.74
C LYS A 340 -6.20 -19.48 44.77
N VAL A 341 -7.25 -18.90 44.21
CA VAL A 341 -7.13 -17.73 43.34
C VAL A 341 -6.63 -16.50 44.10
N LYS A 342 -7.11 -16.26 45.33
CA LYS A 342 -6.60 -15.19 46.20
C LYS A 342 -5.11 -15.36 46.52
N GLU A 343 -4.65 -16.59 46.71
CA GLU A 343 -3.22 -16.90 46.89
C GLU A 343 -2.36 -16.40 45.71
N ILE A 344 -2.86 -16.55 44.47
CA ILE A 344 -2.17 -16.07 43.26
C ILE A 344 -2.23 -14.54 43.15
N ILE A 345 -3.40 -13.93 43.38
CA ILE A 345 -3.58 -12.47 43.33
C ILE A 345 -2.64 -11.77 44.34
N ASN A 346 -2.49 -12.37 45.52
CA ASN A 346 -1.66 -11.82 46.60
C ASN A 346 -0.18 -12.20 46.51
N MET A 347 0.24 -12.92 45.46
CA MET A 347 1.63 -13.31 45.29
C MET A 347 2.50 -12.06 45.02
N ASP A 348 3.27 -11.63 46.01
CA ASP A 348 4.12 -10.43 45.92
C ASP A 348 5.41 -10.72 45.15
N VAL A 349 5.42 -10.38 43.86
CA VAL A 349 6.56 -10.60 42.97
C VAL A 349 6.72 -9.41 42.04
N SER A 350 7.80 -8.65 42.21
CA SER A 350 8.27 -7.67 41.23
C SER A 350 9.30 -8.34 40.32
N PHE A 351 9.06 -8.26 39.00
CA PHE A 351 9.93 -8.82 37.97
C PHE A 351 10.90 -7.80 37.39
N ASP A 352 10.82 -6.53 37.80
CA ASP A 352 11.43 -5.40 37.07
C ASP A 352 12.94 -5.59 36.88
N LYS A 353 13.63 -6.08 37.91
CA LYS A 353 15.06 -6.38 37.83
C LYS A 353 15.40 -7.49 36.86
N LEU A 354 14.58 -8.54 36.80
CA LEU A 354 14.74 -9.65 35.87
C LEU A 354 14.47 -9.20 34.43
N MET A 355 13.41 -8.40 34.24
CA MET A 355 13.01 -7.82 32.95
C MET A 355 14.08 -6.86 32.41
N ASN A 356 14.67 -6.03 33.28
CA ASN A 356 15.77 -5.14 32.91
C ASN A 356 17.06 -5.91 32.62
N GLY A 357 17.30 -7.03 33.32
CA GLY A 357 18.49 -7.87 33.13
C GLY A 357 18.57 -8.54 31.75
N PHE A 358 17.48 -8.59 30.97
CA PHE A 358 17.54 -9.06 29.57
C PHE A 358 18.43 -8.20 28.68
N THR A 359 18.56 -6.91 28.99
CA THR A 359 19.46 -6.00 28.26
C THR A 359 20.93 -6.41 28.38
N ALA A 360 21.30 -7.12 29.46
CA ALA A 360 22.66 -7.63 29.67
C ALA A 360 23.10 -8.62 28.56
N PHE A 361 22.14 -9.27 27.89
CA PHE A 361 22.41 -10.25 26.84
C PHE A 361 22.24 -9.71 25.41
N GLN A 362 21.80 -8.46 25.22
CA GLN A 362 21.70 -7.85 23.88
C GLN A 362 23.03 -7.86 23.10
N PRO A 363 24.21 -7.67 23.72
CA PRO A 363 25.47 -7.81 22.99
C PRO A 363 25.67 -9.21 22.42
N LEU A 364 25.34 -10.24 23.21
CA LEU A 364 25.40 -11.62 22.77
C LEU A 364 24.42 -11.88 21.62
N GLU A 365 23.17 -11.44 21.74
CA GLU A 365 22.15 -11.62 20.69
C GLU A 365 22.59 -11.00 19.35
N ARG A 366 23.09 -9.75 19.40
CA ARG A 366 23.63 -9.07 18.21
C ARG A 366 24.77 -9.88 17.60
N LEU A 367 25.71 -10.37 18.41
CA LEU A 367 26.80 -11.20 17.91
C LEU A 367 26.29 -12.49 17.25
N MET A 368 25.33 -13.19 17.86
CA MET A 368 24.77 -14.44 17.30
C MET A 368 24.13 -14.22 15.92
N HIS A 369 23.53 -13.05 15.71
CA HIS A 369 22.98 -12.65 14.41
C HIS A 369 24.07 -12.35 13.38
N LEU A 370 25.16 -11.67 13.78
CA LEU A 370 26.28 -11.37 12.89
C LEU A 370 27.07 -12.62 12.49
N VAL A 371 27.20 -13.59 13.39
CA VAL A 371 27.79 -14.91 13.08
C VAL A 371 26.96 -15.60 11.99
N GLU A 372 25.63 -15.59 12.11
CA GLU A 372 24.73 -16.18 11.10
C GLU A 372 24.84 -15.44 9.76
N LEU A 373 24.88 -14.11 9.79
CA LEU A 373 25.06 -13.31 8.59
C LEU A 373 26.40 -13.66 7.90
N ARG A 374 27.48 -13.83 8.68
CA ARG A 374 28.80 -14.23 8.19
C ARG A 374 28.82 -15.62 7.55
N ARG A 375 28.04 -16.59 8.06
CA ARG A 375 27.93 -17.95 7.49
C ARG A 375 27.53 -17.91 6.01
N SER A 376 26.63 -17.01 5.65
CA SER A 376 26.16 -16.87 4.27
C SER A 376 27.26 -16.43 3.28
N TYR A 377 28.42 -15.98 3.77
CA TYR A 377 29.49 -15.44 2.94
C TYR A 377 30.60 -16.44 2.59
N ILE A 378 30.75 -17.58 3.28
CA ILE A 378 31.99 -18.41 3.21
C ILE A 378 32.15 -19.22 1.89
N ILE A 379 31.13 -19.28 1.03
CA ILE A 379 31.01 -20.33 -0.02
C ILE A 379 31.84 -20.07 -1.30
N VAL A 380 32.34 -18.86 -1.58
CA VAL A 380 32.99 -18.54 -2.88
C VAL A 380 34.42 -18.01 -2.70
N PRO A 381 35.48 -18.70 -3.15
CA PRO A 381 36.84 -18.14 -3.12
C PRO A 381 36.96 -16.87 -3.96
N VAL A 382 37.61 -15.83 -3.44
CA VAL A 382 37.92 -14.61 -4.22
C VAL A 382 39.09 -14.90 -5.15
N SER A 383 38.82 -15.32 -6.40
CA SER A 383 39.87 -15.55 -7.41
C SER A 383 39.99 -14.43 -8.46
N ASN A 384 38.88 -13.75 -8.80
CA ASN A 384 38.83 -12.84 -9.96
C ASN A 384 38.70 -11.36 -9.58
N THR A 385 39.72 -10.79 -8.95
CA THR A 385 39.79 -9.32 -8.70
C THR A 385 40.12 -8.46 -9.93
N PRO A 386 40.83 -8.92 -10.99
CA PRO A 386 41.20 -8.05 -12.12
C PRO A 386 40.00 -7.46 -12.87
N ASP A 387 38.94 -8.24 -13.08
CA ASP A 387 37.72 -7.77 -13.75
C ASP A 387 36.96 -6.74 -12.90
N ILE A 388 36.94 -6.93 -11.58
CA ILE A 388 36.39 -5.94 -10.64
C ILE A 388 37.22 -4.67 -10.74
N THR A 389 38.55 -4.74 -10.64
CA THR A 389 39.45 -3.60 -10.83
C THR A 389 39.19 -2.89 -12.16
N SER A 390 39.00 -3.65 -13.25
CA SER A 390 38.67 -3.10 -14.57
C SER A 390 37.36 -2.33 -14.56
N ASN A 391 36.30 -2.90 -13.97
CA ASN A 391 35.02 -2.22 -13.80
C ASN A 391 35.17 -0.94 -12.96
N LEU A 392 35.85 -1.01 -11.82
CA LEU A 392 36.06 0.17 -10.95
C LEU A 392 36.84 1.27 -11.67
N LYS A 393 37.86 0.94 -12.47
CA LYS A 393 38.60 1.92 -13.30
C LYS A 393 37.68 2.65 -14.27
N LYS A 394 36.85 1.91 -15.01
CA LYS A 394 35.88 2.49 -15.96
C LYS A 394 34.91 3.47 -15.29
N VAL A 395 34.50 3.18 -14.04
CA VAL A 395 33.65 4.08 -13.25
C VAL A 395 34.42 5.30 -12.76
N VAL A 396 35.63 5.10 -12.20
CA VAL A 396 36.47 6.19 -11.68
C VAL A 396 36.91 7.16 -12.78
N GLU A 397 37.10 6.69 -14.01
CA GLU A 397 37.36 7.53 -15.19
C GLU A 397 36.25 8.57 -15.45
N GLN A 398 35.03 8.34 -14.97
CA GLN A 398 33.91 9.27 -15.15
C GLN A 398 33.83 10.35 -14.07
N VAL A 399 34.65 10.29 -13.01
CA VAL A 399 34.59 11.21 -11.86
C VAL A 399 34.74 12.68 -12.28
N ALA A 400 35.68 12.97 -13.18
CA ALA A 400 35.92 14.34 -13.63
C ALA A 400 34.71 14.91 -14.40
N LEU A 401 34.09 14.11 -15.27
CA LEU A 401 32.90 14.49 -16.02
C LEU A 401 31.67 14.63 -15.12
N ALA A 402 31.49 13.73 -14.16
CA ALA A 402 30.43 13.82 -13.16
C ALA A 402 30.55 15.10 -12.32
N LYS A 403 31.76 15.43 -11.85
CA LYS A 403 32.02 16.69 -11.13
C LYS A 403 31.73 17.92 -12.00
N ALA A 404 32.13 17.89 -13.27
CA ALA A 404 31.87 18.99 -14.20
C ALA A 404 30.35 19.15 -14.48
N ALA A 405 29.62 18.05 -14.62
CA ALA A 405 28.18 18.05 -14.88
C ALA A 405 27.34 18.42 -13.65
N GLY A 406 27.88 18.30 -12.43
CA GLY A 406 27.14 18.48 -11.17
C GLY A 406 26.34 19.78 -11.10
N LYS A 407 26.96 20.94 -11.37
CA LYS A 407 26.24 22.24 -11.30
C LYS A 407 25.10 22.32 -12.32
N SER A 408 25.38 21.95 -13.57
CA SER A 408 24.36 21.96 -14.63
C SER A 408 23.24 20.96 -14.37
N SER A 409 23.56 19.77 -13.84
CA SER A 409 22.57 18.76 -13.46
C SER A 409 21.65 19.27 -12.34
N MET A 410 22.19 20.01 -11.38
CA MET A 410 21.38 20.66 -10.34
C MET A 410 20.46 21.73 -10.92
N THR A 411 20.91 22.53 -11.89
CA THR A 411 20.05 23.51 -12.58
C THR A 411 18.89 22.84 -13.31
N VAL A 412 19.14 21.75 -14.04
CA VAL A 412 18.07 20.98 -14.71
C VAL A 412 17.07 20.45 -13.69
N SER A 413 17.54 19.87 -12.58
CA SER A 413 16.67 19.38 -11.52
C SER A 413 15.84 20.49 -10.88
N ALA A 414 16.44 21.65 -10.59
CA ALA A 414 15.73 22.77 -9.97
C ALA A 414 14.64 23.36 -10.88
N LEU A 415 14.88 23.42 -12.20
CA LEU A 415 13.87 23.85 -13.17
C LEU A 415 12.81 22.79 -13.47
N ALA A 416 13.12 21.51 -13.25
CA ALA A 416 12.12 20.45 -13.30
C ALA A 416 11.21 20.51 -12.06
N ASP A 417 11.72 20.94 -10.91
CA ASP A 417 11.03 20.99 -9.60
C ASP A 417 10.26 22.30 -9.33
N VAL A 418 9.89 23.05 -10.38
CA VAL A 418 9.24 24.38 -10.28
C VAL A 418 7.93 24.38 -9.45
N GLY A 419 7.35 23.21 -9.15
CA GLY A 419 6.20 23.07 -8.26
C GLY A 419 6.51 23.24 -6.76
N GLY A 420 7.77 23.11 -6.31
CA GLY A 420 8.09 22.96 -4.89
C GLY A 420 8.06 24.22 -4.02
N SER A 421 8.16 25.42 -4.60
CA SER A 421 8.11 26.69 -3.83
C SER A 421 7.65 27.88 -4.70
N LYS A 422 6.50 28.49 -4.37
CA LYS A 422 6.09 29.76 -5.01
C LYS A 422 7.14 30.84 -4.64
N PRO A 423 7.71 31.59 -5.61
CA PRO A 423 8.65 32.66 -5.29
C PRO A 423 7.94 33.76 -4.50
N LYS A 424 8.66 34.43 -3.58
CA LYS A 424 8.17 35.66 -2.99
C LYS A 424 7.95 36.69 -4.10
N ARG A 425 6.72 37.17 -4.26
CA ARG A 425 6.35 38.14 -5.29
C ARG A 425 6.46 39.56 -4.73
N GLU A 426 7.31 40.39 -5.33
CA GLU A 426 7.42 41.82 -5.01
C GLU A 426 6.86 42.68 -6.15
N HIS A 427 6.85 42.18 -7.38
CA HIS A 427 6.49 42.96 -8.57
C HIS A 427 5.28 42.38 -9.33
N SER A 428 4.88 41.15 -9.01
CA SER A 428 3.76 40.43 -9.62
C SER A 428 2.74 39.95 -8.60
N VAL A 429 2.55 40.69 -7.49
CA VAL A 429 1.71 40.27 -6.35
C VAL A 429 0.27 39.92 -6.77
N GLY A 430 -0.29 40.64 -7.75
CA GLY A 430 -1.62 40.33 -8.31
C GLY A 430 -1.66 39.14 -9.28
N PHE A 431 -0.57 38.43 -9.53
CA PHE A 431 -0.50 37.25 -10.39
C PHE A 431 0.11 36.08 -9.60
N GLN A 432 -0.63 35.58 -8.61
CA GLN A 432 -0.22 34.53 -7.69
C GLN A 432 0.23 33.24 -8.41
N SER A 433 -0.43 32.87 -9.51
CA SER A 433 -0.04 31.72 -10.35
C SER A 433 0.99 32.05 -11.44
N GLY A 434 1.51 33.29 -11.45
CA GLY A 434 2.51 33.76 -12.40
C GLY A 434 1.96 33.95 -13.80
N ILE A 435 2.67 33.44 -14.81
CA ILE A 435 2.37 33.69 -16.23
C ILE A 435 0.97 33.19 -16.67
N SER A 436 0.38 32.21 -15.99
CA SER A 436 -0.97 31.71 -16.32
C SER A 436 -2.05 32.76 -16.04
N GLU A 437 -1.98 33.45 -14.90
CA GLU A 437 -2.88 34.55 -14.56
C GLU A 437 -2.60 35.81 -15.39
N LEU A 438 -1.32 36.06 -15.71
CA LEU A 438 -0.98 37.14 -16.63
C LEU A 438 -1.55 36.91 -18.05
N LYS A 439 -1.75 35.66 -18.49
CA LYS A 439 -2.52 35.36 -19.71
C LYS A 439 -4.02 35.58 -19.52
N GLN A 440 -4.53 35.25 -18.35
CA GLN A 440 -5.94 35.43 -18.02
C GLN A 440 -6.34 36.91 -18.04
N LEU A 441 -5.40 37.81 -17.70
CA LEU A 441 -5.56 39.26 -17.83
C LEU A 441 -6.13 39.72 -19.19
N VAL A 442 -5.75 39.07 -20.30
CA VAL A 442 -6.25 39.41 -21.64
C VAL A 442 -7.78 39.24 -21.73
N LYS A 443 -8.31 38.21 -21.07
CA LYS A 443 -9.75 37.97 -20.99
C LYS A 443 -10.40 38.87 -19.95
N ASP A 444 -9.72 39.08 -18.83
CA ASP A 444 -10.23 39.87 -17.70
C ASP A 444 -10.49 41.33 -18.08
N VAL A 445 -9.64 41.94 -18.93
CA VAL A 445 -9.87 43.32 -19.42
C VAL A 445 -11.09 43.43 -20.34
N LEU A 446 -11.52 42.34 -20.97
CA LEU A 446 -12.68 42.25 -21.87
C LEU A 446 -13.91 41.62 -21.19
N ASP A 447 -13.84 41.37 -19.88
CA ASP A 447 -14.95 40.72 -19.19
C ASP A 447 -16.20 41.62 -19.18
N PRO A 448 -17.39 41.08 -19.52
CA PRO A 448 -18.63 41.85 -19.52
C PRO A 448 -19.00 42.46 -18.16
N TRP A 449 -18.70 41.77 -17.05
CA TRP A 449 -19.01 42.27 -15.71
C TRP A 449 -18.27 43.59 -15.42
N PHE A 450 -17.01 43.69 -15.83
CA PHE A 450 -16.21 44.90 -15.70
C PHE A 450 -16.84 46.09 -16.44
N SER A 451 -17.33 45.87 -17.67
CA SER A 451 -18.01 46.89 -18.47
C SER A 451 -19.30 47.39 -17.80
N SER A 452 -20.08 46.45 -17.23
CA SER A 452 -21.32 46.74 -16.54
C SER A 452 -21.09 47.54 -15.26
N LEU A 453 -20.01 47.26 -14.51
CA LEU A 453 -19.72 47.95 -13.24
C LEU A 453 -19.31 49.41 -13.45
N LEU A 454 -18.58 49.71 -14.53
CA LEU A 454 -18.15 51.08 -14.86
C LEU A 454 -19.12 51.84 -15.77
N ASN A 455 -20.20 51.19 -16.23
CA ASN A 455 -21.17 51.74 -17.17
C ASN A 455 -20.50 52.28 -18.45
N VAL A 456 -19.58 51.50 -19.02
CA VAL A 456 -18.84 51.83 -20.24
C VAL A 456 -19.29 50.96 -21.41
N THR A 457 -19.20 51.49 -22.62
CA THR A 457 -19.48 50.75 -23.86
C THR A 457 -18.34 49.77 -24.17
N SER A 458 -18.62 48.71 -24.95
CA SER A 458 -17.59 47.76 -25.41
C SER A 458 -16.47 48.46 -26.21
N ALA A 459 -16.79 49.53 -26.95
CA ALA A 459 -15.80 50.34 -27.66
C ALA A 459 -14.84 51.06 -26.69
N GLN A 460 -15.35 51.57 -25.56
CA GLN A 460 -14.51 52.19 -24.52
C GLN A 460 -13.69 51.14 -23.77
N GLN A 461 -14.23 49.95 -23.53
CA GLN A 461 -13.50 48.85 -22.90
C GLN A 461 -12.28 48.42 -23.72
N ASN A 462 -12.36 48.47 -25.06
CA ASN A 462 -11.22 48.21 -25.93
C ASN A 462 -10.04 49.16 -25.69
N ASN A 463 -10.25 50.39 -25.19
CA ASN A 463 -9.15 51.30 -24.85
C ASN A 463 -8.23 50.71 -23.77
N LEU A 464 -8.79 49.93 -22.83
CA LEU A 464 -8.01 49.27 -21.79
C LEU A 464 -7.15 48.14 -22.39
N ALA A 465 -7.74 47.32 -23.26
CA ALA A 465 -7.02 46.26 -23.97
C ALA A 465 -5.92 46.83 -24.88
N ASP A 466 -6.22 47.91 -25.61
CA ASP A 466 -5.26 48.63 -26.46
C ASP A 466 -4.13 49.26 -25.63
N GLY A 467 -4.47 49.81 -24.45
CA GLY A 467 -3.50 50.38 -23.52
C GLY A 467 -2.51 49.35 -22.97
N LEU A 468 -2.95 48.10 -22.77
CA LEU A 468 -2.14 46.97 -22.28
C LEU A 468 -1.53 46.10 -23.39
N GLN A 469 -1.68 46.48 -24.66
CA GLN A 469 -1.25 45.67 -25.80
C GLN A 469 0.25 45.29 -25.76
N SER A 470 1.10 46.18 -25.24
CA SER A 470 2.56 45.91 -25.09
C SER A 470 2.83 44.85 -24.03
N LEU A 471 2.07 44.86 -22.93
CA LEU A 471 2.14 43.82 -21.91
C LEU A 471 1.65 42.47 -22.47
N PHE A 472 0.55 42.44 -23.24
CA PHE A 472 0.04 41.18 -23.82
C PHE A 472 1.04 40.50 -24.75
N LYS A 473 1.72 41.28 -25.60
CA LYS A 473 2.83 40.75 -26.43
C LYS A 473 3.97 40.19 -25.59
N THR A 474 4.29 40.85 -24.48
CA THR A 474 5.30 40.40 -23.51
C THR A 474 4.87 39.10 -22.84
N THR A 475 3.60 38.98 -22.45
CA THR A 475 2.99 37.76 -21.91
C THR A 475 3.11 36.61 -22.90
N ASP A 476 2.82 36.86 -24.18
CA ASP A 476 2.96 35.84 -25.23
C ASP A 476 4.42 35.42 -25.42
N GLN A 477 5.36 36.37 -25.38
CA GLN A 477 6.79 36.07 -25.43
C GLN A 477 7.23 35.21 -24.25
N LEU A 478 6.89 35.60 -23.01
CA LEU A 478 7.19 34.86 -21.79
C LEU A 478 6.56 33.47 -21.78
N SER A 479 5.32 33.37 -22.27
CA SER A 479 4.64 32.09 -22.45
C SER A 479 5.40 31.17 -23.40
N ARG A 480 5.79 31.66 -24.58
CA ARG A 480 6.51 30.84 -25.56
C ARG A 480 7.83 30.35 -25.01
N MET A 481 8.52 31.17 -24.20
CA MET A 481 9.71 30.73 -23.47
C MET A 481 9.37 29.65 -22.45
N ASN A 482 8.38 29.88 -21.58
CA ASN A 482 7.97 28.93 -20.56
C ASN A 482 7.54 27.57 -21.14
N ASP A 483 6.88 27.58 -22.30
CA ASP A 483 6.45 26.38 -23.01
C ASP A 483 7.62 25.46 -23.39
N LYS A 484 8.85 25.99 -23.52
CA LYS A 484 10.06 25.20 -23.75
C LYS A 484 10.45 24.32 -22.55
N LEU A 485 9.97 24.63 -21.35
CA LEU A 485 10.19 23.80 -20.15
C LEU A 485 9.11 22.74 -19.93
N LYS A 486 7.99 22.76 -20.68
CA LYS A 486 6.93 21.73 -20.57
C LYS A 486 7.43 20.28 -20.66
N PRO A 487 8.41 19.92 -21.51
CA PRO A 487 8.90 18.55 -21.58
C PRO A 487 9.54 18.04 -20.28
N ILE A 488 10.09 18.93 -19.44
CA ILE A 488 10.85 18.53 -18.26
C ILE A 488 10.04 18.47 -16.96
N VAL A 489 8.85 19.09 -16.94
CA VAL A 489 8.00 19.16 -15.73
C VAL A 489 7.06 17.97 -15.58
N SER A 490 7.15 16.94 -16.44
CA SER A 490 6.40 15.70 -16.24
C SER A 490 7.00 14.89 -15.09
N SER A 491 6.16 14.25 -14.26
CA SER A 491 6.60 13.46 -13.11
C SER A 491 7.58 12.35 -13.49
N SER A 492 7.40 11.71 -14.66
CA SER A 492 8.33 10.71 -15.18
C SER A 492 9.71 11.28 -15.47
N VAL A 493 9.79 12.45 -16.14
CA VAL A 493 11.08 13.07 -16.49
C VAL A 493 11.76 13.63 -15.24
N GLN A 494 11.00 14.19 -14.30
CA GLN A 494 11.51 14.61 -12.98
C GLN A 494 12.16 13.43 -12.23
N GLN A 495 11.53 12.25 -12.24
CA GLN A 495 12.11 11.04 -11.64
C GLN A 495 13.39 10.61 -12.36
N THR A 496 13.40 10.61 -13.69
CA THR A 496 14.61 10.30 -14.48
C THR A 496 15.75 11.27 -14.16
N ILE A 497 15.47 12.58 -14.10
CA ILE A 497 16.44 13.63 -13.73
C ILE A 497 16.96 13.40 -12.30
N ALA A 498 16.09 13.07 -11.35
CA ALA A 498 16.48 12.81 -9.96
C ALA A 498 17.37 11.56 -9.85
N VAL A 499 17.03 10.47 -10.54
CA VAL A 499 17.87 9.25 -10.61
C VAL A 499 19.23 9.56 -11.22
N PHE A 500 19.26 10.33 -12.31
CA PHE A 500 20.51 10.77 -12.94
C PHE A 500 21.34 11.64 -11.99
N GLN A 501 20.72 12.54 -11.23
CA GLN A 501 21.42 13.38 -10.25
C GLN A 501 22.03 12.54 -9.11
N VAL A 502 21.32 11.52 -8.61
CA VAL A 502 21.88 10.57 -7.63
C VAL A 502 23.10 9.86 -8.19
N LEU A 503 23.02 9.38 -9.44
CA LEU A 503 24.14 8.74 -10.12
C LEU A 503 25.34 9.68 -10.29
N VAL A 504 25.11 10.92 -10.73
CA VAL A 504 26.16 11.95 -10.85
C VAL A 504 26.83 12.17 -9.50
N ASN A 505 26.06 12.27 -8.42
CA ASN A 505 26.59 12.45 -7.07
C ASN A 505 27.38 11.23 -6.59
N GLU A 506 26.85 10.01 -6.76
CA GLU A 506 27.53 8.75 -6.43
C GLU A 506 28.91 8.67 -7.09
N ILE A 507 28.98 8.97 -8.39
CA ILE A 507 30.24 8.97 -9.15
C ILE A 507 31.15 10.11 -8.69
N SER A 508 30.62 11.32 -8.50
CA SER A 508 31.42 12.51 -8.13
C SER A 508 32.13 12.39 -6.78
N LEU A 509 31.58 11.59 -5.86
CA LEU A 509 32.11 11.36 -4.52
C LEU A 509 33.19 10.27 -4.46
N LEU A 510 33.42 9.54 -5.55
CA LEU A 510 34.48 8.55 -5.61
C LEU A 510 35.86 9.25 -5.62
N SER A 511 36.77 8.69 -4.84
CA SER A 511 38.18 9.06 -4.84
C SER A 511 38.94 8.32 -5.95
N SER A 512 40.03 8.88 -6.45
CA SER A 512 40.81 8.29 -7.56
C SER A 512 41.42 6.92 -7.21
N ASP A 513 41.77 6.71 -5.94
CA ASP A 513 42.29 5.43 -5.42
C ASP A 513 41.22 4.34 -5.33
N SER A 514 39.91 4.67 -5.45
CA SER A 514 38.81 3.69 -5.44
C SER A 514 38.96 2.60 -6.50
N ALA A 515 39.64 2.89 -7.61
CA ALA A 515 39.91 1.96 -8.68
C ALA A 515 40.76 0.75 -8.25
N GLU A 516 41.64 0.90 -7.26
CA GLU A 516 42.57 -0.13 -6.80
C GLU A 516 42.11 -0.80 -5.50
N MET A 517 40.91 -0.45 -5.01
CA MET A 517 40.38 -0.96 -3.75
C MET A 517 39.85 -2.39 -3.83
N SER A 518 39.78 -3.02 -5.01
CA SER A 518 39.36 -4.42 -5.16
C SER A 518 40.26 -5.41 -4.39
N SER A 519 41.52 -5.03 -4.15
CA SER A 519 42.49 -5.78 -3.36
C SER A 519 42.03 -6.03 -1.91
N VAL A 520 41.22 -5.13 -1.34
CA VAL A 520 40.68 -5.29 0.03
C VAL A 520 39.81 -6.54 0.16
N MET A 521 39.23 -7.05 -0.94
CA MET A 521 38.41 -8.25 -0.90
C MET A 521 39.20 -9.47 -0.42
N ALA A 522 40.49 -9.55 -0.77
CA ALA A 522 41.37 -10.61 -0.28
C ALA A 522 41.63 -10.46 1.24
N GLU A 523 41.76 -9.23 1.75
CA GLU A 523 41.90 -8.99 3.18
C GLU A 523 40.61 -9.30 3.95
N LEU A 524 39.45 -8.94 3.41
CA LEU A 524 38.13 -9.32 3.97
C LEU A 524 37.93 -10.83 3.98
N ASP A 525 38.35 -11.53 2.92
CA ASP A 525 38.28 -12.99 2.85
C ASP A 525 39.23 -13.67 3.86
N LYS A 526 40.43 -13.11 4.09
CA LYS A 526 41.34 -13.56 5.17
C LYS A 526 40.69 -13.45 6.55
N CYS A 527 39.87 -12.42 6.79
CA CYS A 527 39.11 -12.31 8.05
C CYS A 527 38.10 -13.47 8.24
N SER A 528 37.72 -14.17 7.16
CA SER A 528 36.68 -15.20 7.18
C SER A 528 37.18 -16.64 7.31
N ARG A 529 38.50 -16.89 7.23
CA ARG A 529 39.07 -18.25 7.21
C ARG A 529 38.78 -19.07 8.46
N THR A 530 38.46 -18.43 9.58
CA THR A 530 37.96 -19.11 10.77
C THR A 530 36.50 -19.50 10.55
N LEU A 531 36.24 -20.78 10.30
CA LEU A 531 34.87 -21.31 10.19
C LEU A 531 34.11 -20.99 11.50
N PRO A 532 32.88 -20.48 11.42
CA PRO A 532 32.05 -20.31 12.61
C PRO A 532 31.88 -21.68 13.30
N MET A 533 32.22 -21.75 14.58
CA MET A 533 32.01 -22.94 15.42
C MET A 533 30.52 -23.04 15.73
N ASP A 534 29.78 -23.61 14.76
CA ASP A 534 28.31 -23.63 14.75
C ASP A 534 27.72 -24.31 15.99
N ASP A 535 28.38 -25.36 16.49
CA ASP A 535 28.03 -26.05 17.73
C ASP A 535 28.05 -25.12 18.94
N GLN A 536 29.03 -24.19 19.01
CA GLN A 536 29.15 -23.22 20.10
C GLN A 536 28.16 -22.06 19.95
N ARG A 537 27.85 -21.63 18.72
CA ARG A 537 26.81 -20.61 18.47
C ARG A 537 25.45 -21.03 19.01
N VAL A 538 25.09 -22.31 18.85
CA VAL A 538 23.80 -22.85 19.32
C VAL A 538 23.60 -22.57 20.82
N VAL A 539 24.65 -22.62 21.64
CA VAL A 539 24.57 -22.31 23.07
C VAL A 539 24.03 -20.90 23.31
N GLY A 540 24.56 -19.90 22.60
CA GLY A 540 24.12 -18.51 22.71
C GLY A 540 22.69 -18.31 22.18
N VAL A 541 22.36 -18.93 21.04
CA VAL A 541 21.01 -18.85 20.45
C VAL A 541 19.96 -19.49 21.35
N GLU A 542 20.25 -20.66 21.91
CA GLU A 542 19.35 -21.34 22.84
C GLU A 542 19.18 -20.56 24.14
N LEU A 543 20.25 -19.97 24.68
CA LEU A 543 20.12 -19.08 25.84
C LEU A 543 19.15 -17.93 25.52
N MET A 544 19.32 -17.25 24.39
CA MET A 544 18.43 -16.15 24.00
C MET A 544 16.98 -16.62 23.82
N LYS A 545 16.76 -17.82 23.26
CA LYS A 545 15.42 -18.41 23.14
C LYS A 545 14.76 -18.60 24.50
N HIS A 546 15.48 -19.14 25.49
CA HIS A 546 14.94 -19.33 26.83
C HIS A 546 14.74 -18.02 27.59
N ILE A 547 15.69 -17.08 27.47
CA ILE A 547 15.57 -15.72 28.02
C ILE A 547 14.32 -15.02 27.48
N ASN A 548 14.09 -15.08 26.16
CA ASN A 548 12.90 -14.50 25.54
C ASN A 548 11.61 -15.21 25.95
N SER A 549 11.67 -16.52 26.17
CA SER A 549 10.54 -17.29 26.70
C SER A 549 10.22 -16.91 28.15
N LEU A 550 11.24 -16.69 28.99
CA LEU A 550 11.08 -16.16 30.35
C LEU A 550 10.43 -14.77 30.34
N LYS A 551 10.93 -13.86 29.49
CA LYS A 551 10.34 -12.53 29.29
C LYS A 551 8.84 -12.62 28.98
N LEU A 552 8.48 -13.50 28.05
CA LEU A 552 7.10 -13.71 27.64
C LEU A 552 6.25 -14.26 28.79
N SER A 553 6.69 -15.34 29.45
CA SER A 553 5.94 -15.96 30.55
C SER A 553 5.74 -15.02 31.74
N LEU A 554 6.74 -14.21 32.10
CA LEU A 554 6.59 -13.22 33.17
C LEU A 554 5.63 -12.08 32.79
N SER A 555 5.67 -11.63 31.54
CA SER A 555 4.71 -10.63 31.04
C SER A 555 3.29 -11.17 31.09
N GLN A 556 3.08 -12.41 30.64
CA GLN A 556 1.79 -13.09 30.70
C GLN A 556 1.30 -13.24 32.14
N PHE A 557 2.18 -13.62 33.07
CA PHE A 557 1.80 -13.71 34.49
C PHE A 557 1.45 -12.34 35.10
N ALA A 558 2.16 -11.27 34.74
CA ALA A 558 1.85 -9.92 35.21
C ALA A 558 0.48 -9.41 34.66
N GLU A 559 0.19 -9.67 33.38
CA GLU A 559 -1.11 -9.34 32.77
C GLU A 559 -2.24 -10.18 33.36
N PHE A 560 -1.95 -11.45 33.67
CA PHE A 560 -2.86 -12.37 34.35
C PHE A 560 -3.20 -11.88 35.75
N LYS A 561 -2.21 -11.57 36.60
CA LYS A 561 -2.41 -11.08 37.98
C LYS A 561 -3.28 -9.82 38.04
N THR A 562 -3.18 -8.97 37.02
CA THR A 562 -3.99 -7.75 36.87
C THR A 562 -5.29 -8.00 36.10
N SER A 563 -5.70 -9.26 35.94
CA SER A 563 -6.97 -9.60 35.30
C SER A 563 -8.16 -9.33 36.18
N THR A 564 -9.05 -8.50 35.68
CA THR A 564 -10.40 -8.35 36.21
C THR A 564 -11.17 -9.68 36.15
N ILE A 565 -10.76 -10.69 35.37
CA ILE A 565 -11.30 -12.05 35.59
C ILE A 565 -11.01 -12.51 37.01
N LEU A 566 -9.75 -12.56 37.42
CA LEU A 566 -9.36 -13.06 38.75
C LEU A 566 -10.05 -12.30 39.88
N ASN A 567 -10.14 -10.98 39.75
CA ASN A 567 -10.78 -10.13 40.78
C ASN A 567 -12.30 -10.36 40.88
N SER A 568 -12.95 -10.82 39.80
CA SER A 568 -14.40 -11.04 39.75
C SER A 568 -14.87 -12.28 40.47
N LEU A 569 -13.96 -13.21 40.75
CA LEU A 569 -14.33 -14.58 41.07
C LEU A 569 -15.22 -14.64 42.31
N GLU A 570 -14.92 -13.85 43.33
CA GLU A 570 -15.70 -13.81 44.57
C GLU A 570 -17.13 -13.31 44.33
N LYS A 571 -17.29 -12.33 43.43
CA LYS A 571 -18.60 -11.82 43.01
C LYS A 571 -19.37 -12.85 42.20
N GLU A 572 -18.73 -13.52 41.25
CA GLU A 572 -19.37 -14.54 40.42
C GLU A 572 -19.75 -15.78 41.25
N ILE A 573 -18.90 -16.21 42.19
CA ILE A 573 -19.22 -17.25 43.18
C ILE A 573 -20.45 -16.85 43.98
N THR A 574 -20.47 -15.64 44.56
CA THR A 574 -21.60 -15.15 45.36
C THR A 574 -22.89 -15.08 44.55
N SER A 575 -22.80 -14.57 43.32
CA SER A 575 -23.94 -14.49 42.39
C SER A 575 -24.50 -15.88 42.09
N PHE A 576 -23.62 -16.88 41.89
CA PHE A 576 -24.05 -18.24 41.63
C PHE A 576 -24.64 -18.91 42.87
N GLN A 577 -24.01 -18.76 44.04
CA GLN A 577 -24.51 -19.26 45.33
C GLN A 577 -25.92 -18.74 45.65
N ASN A 578 -26.17 -17.45 45.40
CA ASN A 578 -27.49 -16.84 45.59
C ASN A 578 -28.58 -17.33 44.63
N SER A 579 -28.20 -18.00 43.54
CA SER A 579 -29.15 -18.51 42.55
C SER A 579 -29.82 -19.81 42.96
N TYR A 580 -29.21 -20.59 43.87
CA TYR A 580 -29.75 -21.85 44.36
C TYR A 580 -30.18 -21.73 45.82
N LYS A 581 -31.44 -21.35 46.04
CA LYS A 581 -31.99 -21.12 47.37
C LYS A 581 -32.64 -22.38 47.92
N PHE A 582 -31.86 -23.16 48.66
CA PHE A 582 -32.39 -24.18 49.56
C PHE A 582 -32.85 -23.51 50.87
N SER A 583 -33.91 -24.00 51.49
CA SER A 583 -34.37 -23.52 52.79
C SER A 583 -33.35 -23.84 53.90
N ASP A 584 -32.83 -25.07 53.88
CA ASP A 584 -31.68 -25.51 54.67
C ASP A 584 -30.85 -26.51 53.86
N LEU A 585 -29.66 -26.09 53.42
CA LEU A 585 -28.73 -26.92 52.65
C LEU A 585 -28.12 -28.05 53.52
N GLN A 586 -28.18 -27.93 54.85
CA GLN A 586 -27.62 -28.90 55.78
C GLN A 586 -28.62 -30.00 56.18
N ASP A 587 -29.93 -29.75 56.04
CA ASP A 587 -30.97 -30.77 56.24
C ASP A 587 -31.11 -31.65 54.98
N PRO A 588 -30.75 -32.94 55.04
CA PRO A 588 -30.89 -33.87 53.92
C PRO A 588 -32.35 -34.02 53.44
N THR A 589 -33.31 -33.85 54.35
CA THR A 589 -34.74 -33.99 54.05
C THR A 589 -35.23 -32.80 53.23
N ALA A 590 -34.93 -31.58 53.68
CA ALA A 590 -35.23 -30.36 52.94
C ALA A 590 -34.57 -30.35 51.56
N THR A 591 -33.27 -30.63 51.48
CA THR A 591 -32.54 -30.67 50.20
C THR A 591 -33.08 -31.71 49.23
N ALA A 592 -33.38 -32.93 49.67
CA ALA A 592 -33.96 -33.97 48.81
C ALA A 592 -35.34 -33.58 48.26
N THR A 593 -36.14 -32.84 49.05
CA THR A 593 -37.48 -32.42 48.64
C THR A 593 -37.44 -31.21 47.69
N GLU A 594 -36.45 -30.33 47.86
CA GLU A 594 -36.32 -29.06 47.12
C GLU A 594 -35.46 -29.16 45.86
N VAL A 595 -34.54 -30.14 45.78
CA VAL A 595 -33.52 -30.23 44.71
C VAL A 595 -34.14 -30.15 43.32
N LYS A 596 -35.31 -30.77 43.10
CA LYS A 596 -36.00 -30.74 41.82
C LYS A 596 -36.41 -29.32 41.42
N ALA A 597 -37.00 -28.57 42.36
CA ALA A 597 -37.41 -27.18 42.14
C ALA A 597 -36.19 -26.25 41.96
N VAL A 598 -35.12 -26.46 42.73
CA VAL A 598 -33.88 -25.69 42.63
C VAL A 598 -33.19 -25.93 41.28
N VAL A 599 -33.10 -27.19 40.84
CA VAL A 599 -32.53 -27.54 39.53
C VAL A 599 -33.31 -26.87 38.40
N GLU A 600 -34.65 -26.93 38.43
CA GLU A 600 -35.48 -26.24 37.44
C GLU A 600 -35.28 -24.72 37.45
N SER A 601 -35.10 -24.12 38.64
CA SER A 601 -34.85 -22.68 38.80
C SER A 601 -33.49 -22.25 38.21
N ILE A 602 -32.43 -23.00 38.50
CA ILE A 602 -31.07 -22.75 37.97
C ILE A 602 -31.05 -22.92 36.45
N GLN A 603 -31.74 -23.94 35.92
CA GLN A 603 -31.86 -24.16 34.48
C GLN A 603 -32.61 -23.01 33.79
N LYS A 604 -33.73 -22.56 34.36
CA LYS A 604 -34.51 -21.43 33.82
C LYS A 604 -33.76 -20.10 33.87
N SER A 605 -33.03 -19.83 34.95
CA SER A 605 -32.25 -18.60 35.09
C SER A 605 -30.95 -18.61 34.29
N GLY A 606 -30.47 -19.78 33.88
CA GLY A 606 -29.18 -19.95 33.20
C GLY A 606 -27.97 -19.65 34.08
N SER A 607 -28.15 -19.56 35.40
CA SER A 607 -27.09 -19.13 36.33
C SER A 607 -25.89 -20.09 36.36
N LEU A 608 -26.14 -21.40 36.33
CA LEU A 608 -25.08 -22.41 36.27
C LEU A 608 -24.29 -22.32 34.97
N GLU A 609 -24.97 -22.13 33.84
CA GLU A 609 -24.28 -22.06 32.55
C GLU A 609 -23.43 -20.80 32.48
N LYS A 610 -23.96 -19.65 32.92
CA LYS A 610 -23.19 -18.41 33.05
C LYS A 610 -21.94 -18.60 33.92
N PHE A 611 -22.07 -19.26 35.07
CA PHE A 611 -20.94 -19.49 35.96
C PHE A 611 -19.92 -20.47 35.36
N LYS A 612 -20.36 -21.55 34.68
CA LYS A 612 -19.47 -22.45 33.94
C LYS A 612 -18.70 -21.73 32.86
N GLN A 613 -19.36 -20.87 32.07
CA GLN A 613 -18.69 -20.07 31.05
C GLN A 613 -17.62 -19.17 31.67
N TYR A 614 -17.90 -18.57 32.81
CA TYR A 614 -16.91 -17.80 33.56
C TYR A 614 -15.74 -18.67 34.07
N LEU A 615 -15.98 -19.88 34.56
CA LEU A 615 -14.92 -20.81 34.97
C LEU A 615 -14.06 -21.30 33.80
N LEU A 616 -14.66 -21.58 32.63
CA LEU A 616 -13.94 -21.91 31.40
C LEU A 616 -13.06 -20.76 30.95
N LEU A 617 -13.58 -19.54 31.06
CA LEU A 617 -12.86 -18.32 30.76
C LEU A 617 -11.65 -18.14 31.70
N LEU A 618 -11.86 -18.38 33.00
CA LEU A 618 -10.78 -18.41 34.00
C LEU A 618 -9.75 -19.51 33.72
N GLN A 619 -10.20 -20.72 33.33
CA GLN A 619 -9.32 -21.84 32.96
C GLN A 619 -8.43 -21.48 31.78
N LYS A 620 -9.02 -20.94 30.70
CA LYS A 620 -8.27 -20.57 29.51
C LYS A 620 -7.27 -19.46 29.79
N THR A 621 -7.67 -18.51 30.61
CA THR A 621 -6.82 -17.44 31.12
C THR A 621 -5.62 -17.98 31.91
N PHE A 622 -5.79 -19.09 32.64
CA PHE A 622 -4.73 -19.73 33.39
C PHE A 622 -3.79 -20.58 32.52
N ALA A 623 -4.25 -21.05 31.36
CA ALA A 623 -3.52 -21.99 30.51
C ALA A 623 -2.19 -21.44 29.97
N ASP A 624 -2.06 -20.12 29.86
CA ASP A 624 -0.82 -19.46 29.41
C ASP A 624 0.25 -19.39 30.51
N VAL A 625 -0.11 -19.62 31.77
CA VAL A 625 0.77 -19.51 32.94
C VAL A 625 1.12 -20.90 33.48
N ASP A 626 1.83 -21.68 32.68
CA ASP A 626 2.33 -22.99 33.11
C ASP A 626 3.56 -22.85 34.02
N GLY A 627 3.33 -22.94 35.33
CA GLY A 627 4.37 -22.89 36.35
C GLY A 627 5.42 -24.01 36.24
N ASN A 628 5.02 -25.20 35.77
CA ASN A 628 5.95 -26.32 35.59
C ASN A 628 6.87 -26.08 34.39
N ASN A 629 6.31 -25.64 33.25
CA ASN A 629 7.11 -25.27 32.09
C ASN A 629 8.06 -24.11 32.41
N LEU A 630 7.59 -23.10 33.15
CA LEU A 630 8.42 -21.99 33.61
C LEU A 630 9.61 -22.48 34.44
N LYS A 631 9.37 -23.33 35.45
CA LYS A 631 10.43 -23.84 36.33
C LYS A 631 11.40 -24.79 35.61
N THR A 632 10.86 -25.77 34.90
CA THR A 632 11.66 -26.91 34.41
C THR A 632 12.30 -26.62 33.05
N VAL A 633 11.52 -26.14 32.08
CA VAL A 633 11.97 -25.93 30.70
C VAL A 633 12.65 -24.58 30.55
N ILE A 634 12.02 -23.51 31.04
CA ILE A 634 12.52 -22.14 30.84
C ILE A 634 13.70 -21.86 31.79
N LEU A 635 13.48 -21.89 33.11
CA LEU A 635 14.55 -21.60 34.08
C LEU A 635 15.67 -22.66 34.03
N GLY A 636 15.30 -23.94 33.92
CA GLY A 636 16.27 -25.02 33.72
C GLY A 636 17.10 -24.85 32.45
N GLY A 637 16.46 -24.46 31.33
CA GLY A 637 17.13 -24.14 30.08
C GLY A 637 18.11 -22.97 30.19
N ILE A 638 17.72 -21.90 30.88
CA ILE A 638 18.59 -20.75 31.14
C ILE A 638 19.80 -21.16 31.97
N LYS A 639 19.61 -21.83 33.12
CA LYS A 639 20.73 -22.28 33.97
C LYS A 639 21.73 -23.14 33.21
N ALA A 640 21.21 -24.13 32.48
CA ALA A 640 22.03 -25.07 31.73
C ALA A 640 22.86 -24.38 30.63
N ARG A 641 22.43 -23.22 30.11
CA ARG A 641 23.15 -22.49 29.06
C ARG A 641 23.99 -21.33 29.60
N ILE A 642 23.58 -20.65 30.67
CA ILE A 642 24.40 -19.61 31.33
C ILE A 642 25.73 -20.19 31.80
N THR A 643 25.74 -21.38 32.39
CA THR A 643 26.99 -22.04 32.78
C THR A 643 27.87 -22.32 31.57
N LYS A 644 27.31 -22.85 30.48
CA LYS A 644 28.04 -23.13 29.24
C LYS A 644 28.63 -21.88 28.59
N ILE A 645 27.96 -20.74 28.68
CA ILE A 645 28.51 -19.47 28.19
C ILE A 645 29.72 -19.00 29.03
N GLY A 646 29.79 -19.40 30.30
CA GLY A 646 30.96 -19.16 31.16
C GLY A 646 32.12 -20.11 30.91
N ASP A 647 31.92 -21.21 30.18
CA ASP A 647 32.95 -22.21 29.94
C ASP A 647 33.99 -21.71 28.92
N SER A 648 35.20 -22.27 29.02
CA SER A 648 36.32 -21.88 28.14
C SER A 648 36.00 -22.08 26.66
N THR A 649 35.25 -23.13 26.29
CA THR A 649 34.90 -23.41 24.89
C THR A 649 34.06 -22.30 24.27
N PHE A 650 33.04 -21.81 24.99
CA PHE A 650 32.24 -20.69 24.51
C PHE A 650 33.03 -19.37 24.56
N GLY A 651 33.83 -19.17 25.60
CA GLY A 651 34.74 -18.03 25.69
C GLY A 651 35.72 -17.96 24.51
N ASP A 652 36.26 -19.09 24.08
CA ASP A 652 37.15 -19.18 22.92
C ASP A 652 36.39 -18.93 21.61
N PHE A 653 35.14 -19.38 21.50
CA PHE A 653 34.24 -18.99 20.41
C PHE A 653 34.04 -17.48 20.30
N ILE A 654 33.71 -16.81 21.41
CA ILE A 654 33.54 -15.35 21.43
C ILE A 654 34.85 -14.65 21.05
N LYS A 655 36.00 -15.09 21.59
CA LYS A 655 37.32 -14.52 21.24
C LYS A 655 37.61 -14.66 19.75
N GLU A 656 37.36 -15.83 19.16
CA GLU A 656 37.57 -16.04 17.72
C GLU A 656 36.64 -15.17 16.87
N GLU A 657 35.35 -15.03 17.24
CA GLU A 657 34.45 -14.14 16.50
C GLU A 657 34.84 -12.65 16.64
N LEU A 658 35.27 -12.22 17.83
CA LEU A 658 35.75 -10.86 18.03
C LEU A 658 37.05 -10.56 17.27
N LYS A 659 37.91 -11.56 17.04
CA LYS A 659 39.07 -11.43 16.13
C LYS A 659 38.62 -11.17 14.70
N VAL A 660 37.57 -11.85 14.22
CA VAL A 660 36.99 -11.59 12.90
C VAL A 660 36.52 -10.15 12.79
N HIS A 661 35.74 -9.66 13.75
CA HIS A 661 35.26 -8.27 13.74
C HIS A 661 36.38 -7.24 13.86
N THR A 662 37.43 -7.54 14.63
CA THR A 662 38.64 -6.69 14.72
C THR A 662 39.36 -6.63 13.37
N CYS A 663 39.51 -7.77 12.68
CA CYS A 663 40.06 -7.84 11.34
C CYS A 663 39.24 -7.02 10.34
N LEU A 664 37.91 -7.13 10.37
CA LEU A 664 37.02 -6.34 9.51
C LEU A 664 37.18 -4.85 9.77
N LYS A 665 37.21 -4.42 11.03
CA LYS A 665 37.38 -3.00 11.40
C LYS A 665 38.68 -2.40 10.87
N ALA A 666 39.76 -3.19 10.78
CA ALA A 666 41.03 -2.72 10.20
C ALA A 666 40.93 -2.40 8.69
N GLN A 667 39.89 -2.89 8.00
CA GLN A 667 39.64 -2.67 6.57
C GLN A 667 38.53 -1.64 6.30
N GLU A 668 38.07 -0.90 7.31
CA GLU A 668 36.89 -0.03 7.22
C GLU A 668 36.96 1.00 6.10
N GLU A 669 38.06 1.75 6.01
CA GLU A 669 38.17 2.83 5.02
C GLU A 669 38.17 2.27 3.59
N GLN A 670 38.95 1.22 3.35
CA GLN A 670 39.09 0.58 2.05
C GLN A 670 37.79 -0.13 1.64
N SER A 671 37.14 -0.85 2.58
CA SER A 671 35.83 -1.48 2.37
C SER A 671 34.75 -0.46 2.01
N ARG A 672 34.75 0.71 2.67
CA ARG A 672 33.82 1.80 2.35
C ARG A 672 34.06 2.34 0.94
N LYS A 673 35.30 2.65 0.58
CA LYS A 673 35.65 3.14 -0.78
C LYS A 673 35.28 2.12 -1.85
N LEU A 674 35.63 0.84 -1.64
CA LEU A 674 35.23 -0.25 -2.53
C LEU A 674 33.72 -0.33 -2.69
N SER A 675 32.98 -0.27 -1.58
CA SER A 675 31.51 -0.37 -1.60
C SER A 675 30.86 0.79 -2.35
N GLN A 676 31.34 2.02 -2.17
CA GLN A 676 30.86 3.19 -2.91
C GLN A 676 31.09 3.02 -4.42
N ALA A 677 32.29 2.56 -4.80
CA ALA A 677 32.63 2.33 -6.20
C ALA A 677 31.81 1.19 -6.82
N ILE A 678 31.55 0.10 -6.07
CA ILE A 678 30.68 -0.99 -6.50
C ILE A 678 29.22 -0.53 -6.60
N GLN A 679 28.72 0.28 -5.68
CA GLN A 679 27.38 0.85 -5.77
C GLN A 679 27.22 1.67 -7.05
N ALA A 680 28.16 2.58 -7.34
CA ALA A 680 28.18 3.33 -8.60
C ALA A 680 28.27 2.40 -9.82
N THR A 681 29.09 1.34 -9.76
CA THR A 681 29.17 0.31 -10.82
C THR A 681 27.83 -0.37 -11.06
N GLN A 682 27.12 -0.76 -9.99
CA GLN A 682 25.82 -1.41 -10.06
C GLN A 682 24.68 -0.47 -10.45
N SER A 683 24.81 0.84 -10.17
CA SER A 683 23.91 1.89 -10.67
C SER A 683 24.11 2.07 -12.18
N LEU A 684 25.37 2.18 -12.62
CA LEU A 684 25.74 2.26 -14.04
C LEU A 684 25.29 1.04 -14.85
N ARG A 685 25.39 -0.18 -14.29
CA ARG A 685 24.90 -1.40 -14.96
C ARG A 685 23.39 -1.36 -15.27
N LYS A 686 22.61 -0.59 -14.49
CA LYS A 686 21.15 -0.46 -14.66
C LYS A 686 20.76 0.77 -15.48
N LEU A 687 21.75 1.50 -15.97
CA LEU A 687 21.53 2.70 -16.76
C LEU A 687 20.95 2.30 -18.12
N ASP A 688 19.73 2.76 -18.36
CA ASP A 688 19.00 2.56 -19.60
C ASP A 688 19.31 3.72 -20.55
N GLU A 689 19.46 3.41 -21.85
CA GLU A 689 19.77 4.42 -22.85
C GLU A 689 18.63 5.44 -22.99
N LYS A 690 17.38 4.99 -22.87
CA LYS A 690 16.21 5.87 -22.90
C LYS A 690 16.23 6.90 -21.75
N MET A 691 16.63 6.48 -20.55
CA MET A 691 16.80 7.41 -19.42
C MET A 691 17.85 8.50 -19.74
N LEU A 692 18.96 8.13 -20.39
CA LEU A 692 19.98 9.09 -20.81
C LEU A 692 19.49 10.04 -21.91
N GLU A 693 18.67 9.54 -22.85
CA GLU A 693 18.05 10.37 -23.89
C GLU A 693 17.05 11.37 -23.31
N GLU A 694 16.28 10.97 -22.30
CA GLU A 694 15.37 11.87 -21.57
C GLU A 694 16.15 12.98 -20.85
N VAL A 695 17.26 12.66 -20.18
CA VAL A 695 18.13 13.68 -19.54
C VAL A 695 18.76 14.60 -20.58
N GLY A 696 19.23 14.06 -21.72
CA GLY A 696 19.79 14.86 -22.81
C GLY A 696 18.75 15.80 -23.42
N SER A 697 17.52 15.32 -23.59
CA SER A 697 16.38 16.12 -24.05
C SER A 697 16.04 17.22 -23.03
N ALA A 698 16.06 16.91 -21.74
CA ALA A 698 15.85 17.88 -20.68
C ALA A 698 16.93 18.97 -20.67
N ALA A 699 18.21 18.59 -20.79
CA ALA A 699 19.31 19.55 -20.90
C ALA A 699 19.17 20.44 -22.15
N SER A 700 18.70 19.88 -23.27
CA SER A 700 18.44 20.62 -24.50
C SER A 700 17.29 21.62 -24.36
N ALA A 701 16.20 21.21 -23.70
CA ALA A 701 15.06 22.07 -23.37
C ALA A 701 15.50 23.25 -22.50
N VAL A 702 16.26 23.00 -21.43
CA VAL A 702 16.82 24.04 -20.56
C VAL A 702 17.79 24.95 -21.33
N SER A 703 18.61 24.41 -22.22
CA SER A 703 19.49 25.23 -23.06
C SER A 703 18.71 26.14 -24.01
N SER A 704 17.67 25.62 -24.66
CA SER A 704 16.83 26.45 -25.52
C SER A 704 16.09 27.52 -24.73
N PHE A 705 15.62 27.19 -23.52
CA PHE A 705 15.01 28.16 -22.62
C PHE A 705 16.00 29.25 -22.20
N ALA A 706 17.22 28.88 -21.80
CA ALA A 706 18.26 29.80 -21.39
C ALA A 706 18.66 30.80 -22.49
N LYS A 707 18.68 30.37 -23.77
CA LYS A 707 18.95 31.23 -24.92
C LYS A 707 17.88 32.32 -25.08
N ASP A 708 16.61 31.95 -25.00
CA ASP A 708 15.53 32.93 -25.08
C ASP A 708 15.52 33.83 -23.84
N LEU A 709 15.78 33.27 -22.66
CA LEU A 709 15.85 34.01 -21.41
C LEU A 709 16.93 35.10 -21.45
N ALA A 710 18.03 34.90 -22.19
CA ALA A 710 19.05 35.93 -22.38
C ALA A 710 18.54 37.19 -23.12
N THR A 711 17.43 37.07 -23.87
CA THR A 711 16.83 38.18 -24.63
C THR A 711 15.90 39.07 -23.82
N ILE A 712 15.51 38.68 -22.59
CA ILE A 712 14.50 39.41 -21.82
C ILE A 712 14.89 40.86 -21.52
N LYS A 713 16.19 41.17 -21.50
CA LYS A 713 16.70 42.52 -21.25
C LYS A 713 16.23 43.55 -22.27
N SER A 714 15.83 43.15 -23.48
CA SER A 714 15.27 44.06 -24.48
C SER A 714 13.77 44.32 -24.34
N ILE A 715 13.06 43.58 -23.48
CA ILE A 715 11.60 43.69 -23.32
C ILE A 715 11.17 45.11 -22.94
N PRO A 716 11.73 45.76 -21.90
CA PRO A 716 11.32 47.12 -21.52
C PRO A 716 11.43 48.14 -22.66
N GLU A 717 12.52 48.09 -23.44
CA GLU A 717 12.72 48.98 -24.59
C GLU A 717 11.77 48.66 -25.75
N THR A 718 11.42 47.39 -25.93
CA THR A 718 10.43 46.95 -26.93
C THR A 718 9.04 47.46 -26.54
N MET A 719 8.65 47.33 -25.27
CA MET A 719 7.38 47.86 -24.76
C MET A 719 7.28 49.38 -24.95
N LYS A 720 8.36 50.14 -24.72
CA LYS A 720 8.39 51.60 -24.99
C LYS A 720 8.15 51.95 -26.46
N LYS A 721 8.75 51.19 -27.38
CA LYS A 721 8.62 51.42 -28.83
C LYS A 721 7.24 51.07 -29.36
N GLU A 722 6.61 50.04 -28.79
CA GLU A 722 5.28 49.57 -29.20
C GLU A 722 4.13 50.30 -28.50
N ALA A 723 4.42 51.02 -27.41
CA ALA A 723 3.43 51.79 -26.67
C ALA A 723 2.79 52.88 -27.54
N LYS A 724 1.46 52.89 -27.57
CA LYS A 724 0.65 53.94 -28.21
C LYS A 724 0.39 55.09 -27.24
N GLY A 725 -0.23 56.16 -27.72
CA GLY A 725 -0.72 57.26 -26.87
C GLY A 725 -1.58 56.75 -25.71
N VAL A 726 -2.52 55.83 -26.00
CA VAL A 726 -3.38 55.18 -24.99
C VAL A 726 -2.58 54.41 -23.92
N SER A 727 -1.46 53.78 -24.27
CA SER A 727 -0.60 53.09 -23.30
C SER A 727 0.10 54.06 -22.37
N THR A 728 0.51 55.22 -22.89
CA THR A 728 1.15 56.28 -22.10
C THR A 728 0.16 56.89 -21.11
N ASP A 729 -1.07 57.14 -21.56
CA ASP A 729 -2.15 57.65 -20.70
C ASP A 729 -2.51 56.65 -19.60
N LEU A 730 -2.58 55.35 -19.93
CA LEU A 730 -2.87 54.28 -18.97
C LEU A 730 -1.80 54.16 -17.89
N ASN A 731 -0.52 54.31 -18.26
CA ASN A 731 0.59 54.30 -17.32
C ASN A 731 0.62 55.54 -16.40
N GLY A 732 -0.24 56.54 -16.64
CA GLY A 732 -0.33 57.79 -15.88
C GLY A 732 -1.08 57.70 -14.54
N MET A 733 -1.49 56.51 -14.10
CA MET A 733 -2.16 56.34 -12.81
C MET A 733 -1.27 56.82 -11.64
N ALA A 734 -1.77 57.79 -10.88
CA ALA A 734 -1.07 58.27 -9.69
C ALA A 734 -0.97 57.16 -8.63
N ASP A 735 0.21 57.06 -7.99
CA ASP A 735 0.52 56.04 -6.98
C ASP A 735 0.22 54.60 -7.45
N ALA A 736 0.31 54.32 -8.76
CA ALA A 736 -0.05 53.04 -9.37
C ALA A 736 0.49 51.84 -8.59
N LYS A 737 1.79 51.85 -8.27
CA LYS A 737 2.46 50.78 -7.52
C LYS A 737 1.86 50.59 -6.11
N LYS A 738 1.72 51.66 -5.34
CA LYS A 738 1.17 51.57 -3.97
C LYS A 738 -0.27 51.04 -3.97
N ASN A 739 -1.09 51.54 -4.90
CA ASN A 739 -2.48 51.13 -5.02
C ASN A 739 -2.58 49.68 -5.54
N SER A 740 -1.80 49.30 -6.56
CA SER A 740 -1.78 47.93 -7.08
C SER A 740 -1.27 46.94 -6.06
N ASP A 741 -0.24 47.28 -5.27
CA ASP A 741 0.29 46.42 -4.21
C ASP A 741 -0.79 46.18 -3.14
N SER A 742 -1.54 47.23 -2.77
CA SER A 742 -2.63 47.11 -1.80
C SER A 742 -3.78 46.26 -2.32
N VAL A 743 -4.18 46.45 -3.58
CA VAL A 743 -5.23 45.66 -4.24
C VAL A 743 -4.78 44.20 -4.40
N GLY A 744 -3.62 43.99 -5.02
CA GLY A 744 -3.06 42.68 -5.36
C GLY A 744 -2.78 41.84 -4.12
N GLN A 745 -2.11 42.41 -3.11
CA GLN A 745 -1.81 41.66 -1.88
C GLN A 745 -3.08 41.27 -1.13
N SER A 746 -4.07 42.16 -1.05
CA SER A 746 -5.32 41.85 -0.36
C SER A 746 -6.10 40.74 -1.05
N VAL A 747 -6.11 40.72 -2.38
CA VAL A 747 -6.79 39.68 -3.16
C VAL A 747 -6.01 38.36 -3.14
N SER A 748 -4.68 38.39 -3.24
CA SER A 748 -3.85 37.19 -3.08
C SER A 748 -4.05 36.56 -1.70
N SER A 749 -4.12 37.36 -0.64
CA SER A 749 -4.40 36.84 0.70
C SER A 749 -5.82 36.29 0.85
N LEU A 750 -6.78 36.81 0.09
CA LEU A 750 -8.12 36.22 0.01
C LEU A 750 -8.12 34.87 -0.73
N GLN A 751 -7.35 34.76 -1.81
CA GLN A 751 -7.13 33.51 -2.53
C GLN A 751 -6.49 32.47 -1.60
N ASP A 752 -5.44 32.83 -0.87
CA ASP A 752 -4.80 31.95 0.13
C ASP A 752 -5.77 31.48 1.22
N ALA A 753 -6.63 32.38 1.71
CA ALA A 753 -7.67 32.03 2.67
C ALA A 753 -8.72 31.07 2.07
N SER A 754 -9.05 31.24 0.78
CA SER A 754 -10.01 30.38 0.08
C SER A 754 -9.41 29.00 -0.23
N GLU A 755 -8.17 28.93 -0.69
CA GLU A 755 -7.43 27.68 -0.88
C GLU A 755 -7.26 26.93 0.45
N LEU A 756 -7.00 27.64 1.56
CA LEU A 756 -6.97 27.02 2.89
C LEU A 756 -8.30 26.36 3.25
N ILE A 757 -9.43 26.97 2.87
CA ILE A 757 -10.77 26.39 3.09
C ILE A 757 -10.95 25.11 2.28
N GLU A 758 -10.51 25.09 1.02
CA GLU A 758 -10.56 23.89 0.17
C GLU A 758 -9.70 22.73 0.71
N LEU A 759 -8.62 23.04 1.44
CA LEU A 759 -7.77 22.04 2.08
C LEU A 759 -8.35 21.45 3.38
N GLU A 760 -9.56 21.83 3.82
CA GLU A 760 -10.13 21.37 5.10
C GLU A 760 -10.09 19.85 5.27
N SER A 761 -10.48 19.09 4.23
CA SER A 761 -10.51 17.63 4.31
C SER A 761 -9.09 17.07 4.49
N ALA A 762 -8.13 17.57 3.70
CA ALA A 762 -6.74 17.15 3.78
C ALA A 762 -6.08 17.54 5.12
N ILE A 763 -6.44 18.70 5.69
CA ILE A 763 -5.96 19.14 7.00
C ILE A 763 -6.49 18.22 8.12
N LYS A 764 -7.74 17.75 8.03
CA LYS A 764 -8.30 16.77 8.97
C LYS A 764 -7.53 15.44 8.93
N GLU A 765 -7.14 14.99 7.74
CA GLU A 765 -6.30 13.80 7.57
C GLU A 765 -4.89 14.02 8.13
N LEU A 766 -4.24 15.14 7.80
CA LEU A 766 -2.91 15.51 8.31
C LEU A 766 -2.87 15.56 9.85
N LYS A 767 -3.95 16.02 10.49
CA LYS A 767 -4.08 16.00 11.95
C LYS A 767 -4.09 14.58 12.50
N GLY A 768 -4.70 13.63 11.80
CA GLY A 768 -4.74 12.21 12.15
C GLY A 768 -3.36 11.54 12.15
N PHE A 769 -2.45 11.97 11.27
CA PHE A 769 -1.12 11.34 11.12
C PHE A 769 -0.09 11.70 12.19
N GLY A 770 -0.36 12.72 13.02
CA GLY A 770 0.60 13.22 14.02
C GLY A 770 1.16 12.14 14.97
N PRO A 771 0.30 11.40 15.70
CA PRO A 771 0.73 10.36 16.62
C PRO A 771 1.54 9.24 15.96
N GLU A 772 1.22 8.93 14.70
CA GLU A 772 1.90 7.88 13.93
C GLU A 772 3.32 8.33 13.56
N ILE A 773 3.47 9.57 13.09
CA ILE A 773 4.77 10.17 12.75
C ILE A 773 5.64 10.30 14.00
N ASP A 774 5.09 10.73 15.14
CA ASP A 774 5.83 10.78 16.42
C ASP A 774 6.35 9.39 16.83
N GLY A 775 5.58 8.33 16.53
CA GLY A 775 6.02 6.95 16.72
C GLY A 775 7.22 6.58 15.84
N TYR A 776 7.19 6.94 14.55
CA TYR A 776 8.31 6.69 13.64
C TYR A 776 9.56 7.50 14.01
N ILE A 777 9.41 8.73 14.49
CA ILE A 777 10.52 9.54 14.98
C ILE A 777 11.21 8.88 16.17
N LYS A 778 10.44 8.37 17.14
CA LYS A 778 11.00 7.66 18.30
C LYS A 778 11.77 6.40 17.91
N ALA A 779 11.38 5.74 16.82
CA ALA A 779 12.03 4.54 16.29
C ALA A 779 13.35 4.82 15.55
N VAL A 780 13.71 6.09 15.29
CA VAL A 780 15.01 6.45 14.69
C VAL A 780 16.14 6.12 15.66
N LYS A 781 17.07 5.26 15.23
CA LYS A 781 18.14 4.71 16.07
C LYS A 781 19.25 5.69 16.42
N SER A 782 19.66 6.57 15.49
CA SER A 782 20.67 7.60 15.77
C SER A 782 20.04 8.70 16.63
N PRO A 783 20.61 9.00 17.82
CA PRO A 783 20.14 10.11 18.65
C PRO A 783 20.27 11.47 17.94
N GLU A 784 21.32 11.66 17.14
CA GLU A 784 21.56 12.88 16.37
C GLU A 784 20.49 13.07 15.29
N ASP A 785 20.23 12.04 14.47
CA ASP A 785 19.22 12.08 13.42
C ASP A 785 17.82 12.24 14.03
N ARG A 786 17.52 11.50 15.11
CA ARG A 786 16.24 11.62 15.81
C ARG A 786 16.02 13.05 16.32
N LYS A 787 17.01 13.65 16.99
CA LYS A 787 16.92 15.03 17.49
C LYS A 787 16.73 16.04 16.34
N ALA A 788 17.40 15.83 15.21
CA ALA A 788 17.22 16.67 14.03
C ALA A 788 15.79 16.55 13.46
N ILE A 789 15.27 15.33 13.31
CA ILE A 789 13.92 15.07 12.81
C ILE A 789 12.86 15.60 13.80
N GLU A 790 13.02 15.39 15.11
CA GLU A 790 12.14 15.96 16.15
C GLU A 790 12.09 17.49 16.08
N THR A 791 13.25 18.13 15.89
CA THR A 791 13.34 19.59 15.77
C THR A 791 12.63 20.10 14.51
N GLN A 792 12.78 19.39 13.39
CA GLN A 792 12.15 19.72 12.10
C GLN A 792 10.64 19.47 12.11
N TRP A 793 10.20 18.37 12.72
CA TRP A 793 8.80 18.01 12.84
C TRP A 793 8.05 18.96 13.78
N GLY A 794 8.68 19.37 14.88
CA GLY A 794 8.11 20.33 15.82
C GLY A 794 6.88 19.81 16.57
N ASN A 795 6.07 20.74 17.09
CA ASN A 795 4.87 20.39 17.86
C ASN A 795 3.64 20.29 16.96
N HIS A 796 3.39 19.10 16.42
CA HIS A 796 2.27 18.86 15.51
C HIS A 796 0.91 19.25 16.08
N HIS A 797 0.67 19.03 17.38
CA HIS A 797 -0.59 19.41 18.01
C HIS A 797 -0.81 20.94 17.97
N SER A 798 0.23 21.72 18.28
CA SER A 798 0.20 23.17 18.20
C SER A 798 0.01 23.66 16.76
N ASP A 799 0.69 23.03 15.80
CA ASP A 799 0.59 23.39 14.39
C ASP A 799 -0.84 23.15 13.85
N MET A 800 -1.44 21.99 14.19
CA MET A 800 -2.81 21.66 13.80
C MET A 800 -3.83 22.59 14.47
N ALA A 801 -3.63 22.95 15.74
CA ALA A 801 -4.48 23.93 16.41
C ALA A 801 -4.42 25.30 15.73
N SER A 802 -3.23 25.71 15.26
CA SER A 802 -3.07 26.95 14.50
C SER A 802 -3.76 26.90 13.13
N LEU A 803 -3.64 25.78 12.40
CA LEU A 803 -4.33 25.58 11.12
C LEU A 803 -5.85 25.58 11.29
N GLU A 804 -6.38 24.86 12.28
CA GLU A 804 -7.82 24.83 12.57
C GLU A 804 -8.36 26.20 12.97
N SER A 805 -7.59 26.97 13.73
CA SER A 805 -7.92 28.36 14.08
C SER A 805 -7.95 29.27 12.84
N GLY A 806 -6.94 29.18 11.98
CA GLY A 806 -6.88 29.91 10.71
C GLY A 806 -8.03 29.54 9.77
N LEU A 807 -8.30 28.25 9.61
CA LEU A 807 -9.39 27.72 8.79
C LEU A 807 -10.76 28.23 9.28
N LYS A 808 -11.01 28.18 10.59
CA LYS A 808 -12.25 28.69 11.18
C LYS A 808 -12.41 30.20 10.95
N ALA A 809 -11.33 30.96 11.12
CA ALA A 809 -11.35 32.39 10.88
C ALA A 809 -11.58 32.74 9.40
N ALA A 810 -10.92 32.02 8.48
CA ALA A 810 -11.09 32.19 7.04
C ALA A 810 -12.54 31.92 6.61
N LYS A 811 -13.13 30.81 7.05
CA LYS A 811 -14.57 30.52 6.83
C LYS A 811 -15.46 31.65 7.35
N GLY A 812 -15.24 32.05 8.61
CA GLY A 812 -16.02 33.11 9.24
C GLY A 812 -15.83 34.49 8.58
N PHE A 813 -14.71 34.72 7.90
CA PHE A 813 -14.51 35.90 7.06
C PHE A 813 -15.32 35.79 5.78
N VAL A 814 -15.17 34.70 5.02
CA VAL A 814 -15.86 34.47 3.75
C VAL A 814 -17.39 34.48 3.90
N ASP A 815 -17.91 33.89 4.99
CA ASP A 815 -19.35 33.84 5.28
C ASP A 815 -19.97 35.23 5.54
N LYS A 816 -19.17 36.22 5.94
CA LYS A 816 -19.63 37.60 6.23
C LYS A 816 -19.62 38.50 5.01
N ILE A 817 -19.08 38.05 3.87
CA ILE A 817 -18.98 38.86 2.67
C ILE A 817 -20.36 38.97 2.01
N ASP A 818 -20.92 40.18 2.01
CA ASP A 818 -22.11 40.52 1.25
C ASP A 818 -21.84 41.76 0.39
N VAL A 819 -21.66 41.52 -0.91
CA VAL A 819 -21.51 42.56 -1.93
C VAL A 819 -22.70 42.61 -2.89
N SER A 820 -23.85 42.02 -2.52
CA SER A 820 -25.05 42.02 -3.38
C SER A 820 -25.57 43.42 -3.75
N LYS A 821 -25.19 44.42 -2.94
CA LYS A 821 -25.52 45.84 -3.15
C LYS A 821 -24.34 46.68 -3.63
N ALA A 822 -23.20 46.07 -3.96
CA ALA A 822 -22.04 46.77 -4.46
C ALA A 822 -22.37 47.45 -5.79
N LYS A 823 -22.04 48.74 -5.89
CA LYS A 823 -22.25 49.55 -7.09
C LYS A 823 -20.94 50.03 -7.70
N THR A 824 -19.86 50.00 -6.93
CA THR A 824 -18.54 50.50 -7.32
C THR A 824 -17.47 49.48 -6.92
N MET A 825 -16.28 49.55 -7.51
CA MET A 825 -15.16 48.70 -7.09
C MET A 825 -14.75 48.97 -5.63
N SER A 826 -14.96 50.18 -5.12
CA SER A 826 -14.69 50.53 -3.71
C SER A 826 -15.50 49.65 -2.73
N ASP A 827 -16.71 49.24 -3.12
CA ASP A 827 -17.55 48.38 -2.30
C ASP A 827 -16.95 46.98 -2.17
N TYR A 828 -16.24 46.51 -3.21
CA TYR A 828 -15.52 45.23 -3.20
C TYR A 828 -14.23 45.29 -2.37
N GLY A 829 -13.58 46.44 -2.29
CA GLY A 829 -12.38 46.63 -1.45
C GLY A 829 -12.67 46.74 0.04
N THR A 830 -13.90 47.13 0.42
CA THR A 830 -14.28 47.37 1.83
C THR A 830 -14.15 46.12 2.72
N PRO A 831 -14.67 44.93 2.34
CA PRO A 831 -14.50 43.72 3.14
C PRO A 831 -13.04 43.29 3.35
N LEU A 832 -12.15 43.57 2.38
CA LEU A 832 -10.74 43.16 2.43
C LEU A 832 -9.96 43.82 3.58
N ALA A 833 -10.42 44.98 4.09
CA ALA A 833 -9.82 45.59 5.26
C ALA A 833 -9.91 44.74 6.54
N ASN A 834 -10.85 43.79 6.58
CA ASN A 834 -11.03 42.88 7.71
C ASN A 834 -10.16 41.62 7.61
N LEU A 835 -9.39 41.42 6.52
CA LEU A 835 -8.39 40.34 6.44
C LEU A 835 -7.33 40.47 7.55
N LYS A 836 -7.11 41.69 8.08
CA LYS A 836 -6.23 41.96 9.23
C LYS A 836 -6.65 41.21 10.51
N ASP A 837 -7.91 40.78 10.59
CA ASP A 837 -8.49 40.10 11.74
C ASP A 837 -8.30 38.57 11.64
N LEU A 838 -7.83 38.06 10.49
CA LEU A 838 -7.42 36.67 10.36
C LEU A 838 -6.14 36.41 11.18
N PRO A 839 -6.11 35.34 12.00
CA PRO A 839 -4.92 34.98 12.74
C PRO A 839 -3.87 34.37 11.81
N ASP A 840 -2.59 34.61 12.09
CA ASP A 840 -1.50 33.92 11.40
C ASP A 840 -1.56 32.42 11.69
N VAL A 841 -1.32 31.61 10.65
CA VAL A 841 -1.12 30.17 10.82
C VAL A 841 0.36 29.89 11.07
N LYS A 842 0.67 29.46 12.29
CA LYS A 842 2.02 29.09 12.72
C LYS A 842 2.26 27.62 12.42
N ILE A 843 2.80 27.34 11.23
CA ILE A 843 3.28 26.02 10.84
C ILE A 843 4.52 26.17 9.95
N ASN A 844 5.57 25.41 10.24
CA ASN A 844 6.74 25.33 9.37
C ASN A 844 6.63 24.11 8.45
N ALA A 845 5.79 24.22 7.41
CA ALA A 845 5.48 23.09 6.54
C ALA A 845 6.71 22.55 5.80
N LEU A 846 7.66 23.41 5.40
CA LEU A 846 8.90 22.99 4.73
C LEU A 846 9.82 22.16 5.62
N GLU A 847 9.98 22.52 6.90
CA GLU A 847 10.77 21.69 7.83
C GLU A 847 10.05 20.37 8.14
N LYS A 848 8.71 20.36 8.25
CA LYS A 848 7.95 19.10 8.38
C LYS A 848 8.13 18.19 7.16
N ILE A 849 8.13 18.74 5.95
CA ILE A 849 8.40 17.96 4.73
C ILE A 849 9.80 17.34 4.80
N LYS A 850 10.82 18.08 5.26
CA LYS A 850 12.18 17.53 5.46
C LYS A 850 12.21 16.41 6.50
N ALA A 851 11.47 16.55 7.60
CA ALA A 851 11.34 15.49 8.61
C ALA A 851 10.72 14.22 8.00
N LEU A 852 9.66 14.36 7.20
CA LEU A 852 9.04 13.25 6.47
C LEU A 852 10.00 12.61 5.47
N ASP A 853 10.73 13.40 4.69
CA ASP A 853 11.73 12.89 3.74
C ASP A 853 12.86 12.12 4.44
N ALA A 854 13.31 12.60 5.60
CA ALA A 854 14.29 11.91 6.42
C ALA A 854 13.75 10.59 6.99
N LEU A 855 12.50 10.58 7.47
CA LEU A 855 11.82 9.37 7.94
C LEU A 855 11.64 8.36 6.80
N ILE A 856 11.14 8.78 5.64
CA ILE A 856 10.97 7.92 4.46
C ILE A 856 12.30 7.26 4.06
N LYS A 857 13.42 7.99 4.17
CA LYS A 857 14.77 7.44 3.91
C LYS A 857 15.25 6.49 5.01
N ALA A 858 14.87 6.74 6.26
CA ALA A 858 15.26 5.93 7.42
C ALA A 858 14.40 4.67 7.57
N LEU A 859 13.19 4.64 6.99
CA LEU A 859 12.30 3.48 7.02
C LEU A 859 13.02 2.27 6.40
N PRO A 860 13.19 1.16 7.14
CA PRO A 860 13.69 -0.07 6.55
C PRO A 860 12.77 -0.49 5.39
N PRO A 861 13.31 -1.09 4.32
CA PRO A 861 12.49 -1.61 3.22
C PRO A 861 11.41 -2.50 3.84
N PRO A 862 10.13 -2.34 3.46
CA PRO A 862 8.98 -2.77 4.24
C PRO A 862 9.16 -4.21 4.72
N LYS A 863 9.63 -4.36 5.95
CA LYS A 863 9.62 -5.61 6.67
C LYS A 863 8.26 -5.60 7.33
N ARG A 864 7.33 -6.39 6.79
CA ARG A 864 6.06 -6.69 7.44
C ARG A 864 5.12 -5.45 7.57
N LYS A 865 4.15 -5.33 6.64
CA LYS A 865 2.98 -4.40 6.71
C LYS A 865 2.00 -4.70 7.86
N ARG A 866 2.28 -4.23 9.07
CA ARG A 866 1.34 -4.19 10.23
C ARG A 866 0.56 -2.87 10.20
N ALA A 867 -0.71 -2.94 9.77
CA ALA A 867 -1.83 -2.01 9.96
C ALA A 867 -1.65 -0.50 9.64
N THR A 868 -2.75 0.12 9.20
CA THR A 868 -2.94 1.56 8.95
C THR A 868 -1.94 2.17 7.99
N SER A 869 -2.13 1.90 6.69
CA SER A 869 -1.42 2.54 5.57
C SER A 869 0.11 2.33 5.60
N ASP A 870 0.71 1.99 4.46
CA ASP A 870 2.17 1.88 4.38
C ASP A 870 2.78 3.19 4.94
N PRO A 871 3.69 3.16 5.94
CA PRO A 871 4.23 4.36 6.57
C PRO A 871 4.72 5.36 5.54
N LYS A 872 5.30 4.86 4.44
CA LYS A 872 5.72 5.69 3.32
C LYS A 872 4.55 6.38 2.62
N THR A 873 3.44 5.67 2.40
CA THR A 873 2.22 6.23 1.78
C THR A 873 1.58 7.28 2.69
N VAL A 874 1.51 7.04 4.01
CA VAL A 874 1.05 8.04 4.99
C VAL A 874 1.92 9.29 4.92
N MET A 875 3.24 9.12 4.97
CA MET A 875 4.19 10.22 4.90
C MET A 875 4.12 10.95 3.55
N GLU A 876 3.87 10.26 2.43
CA GLU A 876 3.68 10.88 1.11
C GLU A 876 2.36 11.68 1.02
N ALA A 877 1.26 11.18 1.58
CA ALA A 877 -0.01 11.92 1.66
C ALA A 877 0.10 13.15 2.57
N ALA A 878 0.75 13.00 3.74
CA ALA A 878 1.07 14.10 4.64
C ALA A 878 1.96 15.14 3.95
N LYS A 879 3.00 14.69 3.22
CA LYS A 879 3.89 15.55 2.44
C LYS A 879 3.13 16.32 1.37
N SER A 880 2.28 15.67 0.58
CA SER A 880 1.47 16.34 -0.44
C SER A 880 0.57 17.43 0.15
N THR A 881 0.00 17.19 1.34
CA THR A 881 -0.83 18.19 2.03
C THR A 881 0.02 19.36 2.55
N LEU A 882 1.18 19.07 3.14
CA LEU A 882 2.12 20.10 3.60
C LEU A 882 2.69 20.92 2.45
N GLU A 883 2.92 20.35 1.26
CA GLU A 883 3.35 21.07 0.07
C GLU A 883 2.31 22.09 -0.38
N LYS A 884 1.02 21.70 -0.38
CA LYS A 884 -0.09 22.63 -0.66
C LYS A 884 -0.16 23.75 0.38
N ILE A 885 0.00 23.42 1.67
CA ILE A 885 0.01 24.42 2.75
C ILE A 885 1.24 25.35 2.63
N ALA A 886 2.41 24.82 2.29
CA ALA A 886 3.65 25.59 2.12
C ALA A 886 3.58 26.58 0.95
N ALA A 887 2.68 26.36 -0.01
CA ALA A 887 2.44 27.23 -1.14
C ALA A 887 1.50 28.42 -0.82
N LEU A 888 0.94 28.50 0.38
CA LEU A 888 0.04 29.58 0.83
C LEU A 888 0.77 30.58 1.73
N ASP A 889 0.50 31.88 1.59
CA ASP A 889 0.95 32.88 2.54
C ASP A 889 -0.08 33.09 3.66
N LEU A 890 0.03 32.27 4.70
CA LEU A 890 -0.88 32.30 5.85
C LEU A 890 -0.40 33.22 6.99
N GLN A 891 0.55 34.11 6.72
CA GLN A 891 1.05 35.12 7.67
C GLN A 891 0.34 36.46 7.43
N PHE A 892 -0.98 36.47 7.56
CA PHE A 892 -1.84 37.62 7.27
C PHE A 892 -1.39 38.92 7.97
N SER A 893 -0.80 38.84 9.15
CA SER A 893 -0.34 40.00 9.91
C SER A 893 0.76 40.81 9.23
N ASN A 894 1.51 40.19 8.30
CA ASN A 894 2.56 40.86 7.53
C ASN A 894 2.02 41.89 6.52
N HIS A 895 0.73 41.82 6.19
CA HIS A 895 0.11 42.62 5.12
C HIS A 895 -0.98 43.57 5.62
N LYS A 896 -1.01 43.84 6.94
CA LYS A 896 -2.04 44.71 7.58
C LYS A 896 -2.17 46.08 6.93
N THR A 897 -1.04 46.67 6.51
CA THR A 897 -1.01 47.98 5.87
C THR A 897 -1.76 47.96 4.53
N GLN A 898 -1.54 46.92 3.73
CA GLN A 898 -2.18 46.72 2.43
C GLN A 898 -3.69 46.51 2.62
N TYR A 899 -4.10 45.69 3.59
CA TYR A 899 -5.52 45.46 3.89
C TYR A 899 -6.23 46.75 4.29
N GLN A 900 -5.64 47.55 5.18
CA GLN A 900 -6.21 48.83 5.61
C GLN A 900 -6.32 49.84 4.45
N GLN A 901 -5.38 49.78 3.50
CA GLN A 901 -5.37 50.65 2.33
C GLN A 901 -6.26 50.14 1.19
N ALA A 902 -6.67 48.87 1.20
CA ALA A 902 -7.44 48.25 0.12
C ALA A 902 -8.69 49.07 -0.27
N PRO A 903 -9.57 49.52 0.65
CA PRO A 903 -10.76 50.28 0.23
C PRO A 903 -10.41 51.56 -0.53
N ALA A 904 -9.42 52.31 -0.03
CA ALA A 904 -8.95 53.55 -0.68
C ALA A 904 -8.25 53.27 -2.02
N ALA A 905 -7.48 52.18 -2.11
CA ALA A 905 -6.80 51.78 -3.34
C ALA A 905 -7.81 51.34 -4.42
N PHE A 906 -8.83 50.55 -4.06
CA PHE A 906 -9.91 50.17 -4.96
C PHE A 906 -10.69 51.39 -5.46
N LYS A 907 -10.94 52.37 -4.57
CA LYS A 907 -11.57 53.63 -4.96
C LYS A 907 -10.69 54.44 -5.92
N ALA A 908 -9.41 54.63 -5.60
CA ALA A 908 -8.49 55.36 -6.46
C ALA A 908 -8.37 54.71 -7.85
N PHE A 909 -8.38 53.38 -7.89
CA PHE A 909 -8.39 52.61 -9.13
C PHE A 909 -9.68 52.79 -9.93
N HIS A 910 -10.84 52.71 -9.27
CA HIS A 910 -12.14 52.97 -9.89
C HIS A 910 -12.19 54.38 -10.51
N ASP A 911 -11.81 55.39 -9.74
CA ASP A 911 -11.83 56.79 -10.19
C ASP A 911 -10.90 57.01 -11.40
N PHE A 912 -9.72 56.39 -11.37
CA PHE A 912 -8.77 56.43 -12.49
C PHE A 912 -9.36 55.77 -13.75
N LEU A 913 -9.86 54.53 -13.65
CA LEU A 913 -10.40 53.80 -14.80
C LEU A 913 -11.65 54.46 -15.37
N ALA A 914 -12.58 54.91 -14.52
CA ALA A 914 -13.79 55.59 -14.97
C ALA A 914 -13.43 56.84 -15.80
N LYS A 915 -12.41 57.60 -15.38
CA LYS A 915 -11.90 58.74 -16.14
C LYS A 915 -11.16 58.33 -17.41
N PHE A 916 -10.28 57.33 -17.32
CA PHE A 916 -9.49 56.85 -18.45
C PHE A 916 -10.39 56.37 -19.59
N LEU A 917 -11.36 55.50 -19.32
CA LEU A 917 -12.19 54.85 -20.34
C LEU A 917 -13.08 55.82 -21.13
N VAL A 918 -13.48 56.95 -20.54
CA VAL A 918 -14.29 57.96 -21.22
C VAL A 918 -13.45 59.03 -21.94
N THR A 919 -12.13 59.06 -21.71
CA THR A 919 -11.22 60.03 -22.33
C THR A 919 -10.90 59.61 -23.77
N THR A 920 -10.92 60.57 -24.70
CA THR A 920 -10.50 60.31 -26.09
C THR A 920 -8.97 60.26 -26.17
N HIS A 921 -8.42 59.11 -26.51
CA HIS A 921 -6.98 58.91 -26.64
C HIS A 921 -6.48 59.20 -28.06
N SER A 922 -5.27 59.73 -28.19
CA SER A 922 -4.67 60.04 -29.50
C SER A 922 -4.25 58.74 -30.21
N ASN A 923 -5.03 58.32 -31.22
CA ASN A 923 -4.68 57.21 -32.10
C ASN A 923 -3.84 57.73 -33.28
N SER A 924 -2.51 57.66 -33.18
CA SER A 924 -1.64 57.76 -34.35
C SER A 924 -1.65 56.41 -35.09
N THR A 925 -2.62 56.22 -35.98
CA THR A 925 -2.65 55.14 -36.97
C THR A 925 -1.68 55.47 -38.11
N GLY A 926 -0.51 54.84 -38.10
CA GLY A 926 0.45 54.89 -39.21
C GLY A 926 1.03 53.50 -39.44
N GLY A 927 0.46 52.77 -40.37
CA GLY A 927 0.91 51.42 -40.73
C GLY A 927 0.26 50.99 -42.03
N SER A 928 0.91 51.37 -43.12
CA SER A 928 0.54 51.20 -44.52
C SER A 928 0.20 49.75 -44.89
N ASP A 929 -0.99 49.59 -45.48
CA ASP A 929 -1.38 48.44 -46.29
C ASP A 929 -0.36 48.21 -47.40
N SER A 930 0.42 47.13 -47.27
CA SER A 930 1.12 46.55 -48.40
C SER A 930 0.15 45.60 -49.09
N GLY A 931 -0.52 46.11 -50.12
CA GLY A 931 -1.41 45.34 -50.97
C GLY A 931 -0.65 44.20 -51.64
N ILE A 932 -0.68 43.02 -51.04
CA ILE A 932 -0.23 41.80 -51.68
C ILE A 932 -1.37 41.35 -52.61
N SER A 933 -1.07 41.31 -53.91
CA SER A 933 -2.00 40.90 -54.96
C SER A 933 -2.75 39.63 -54.59
N ILE A 934 -4.08 39.64 -54.74
CA ILE A 934 -5.02 38.54 -54.44
C ILE A 934 -4.57 37.22 -55.08
N THR A 935 -3.87 37.26 -56.22
CA THR A 935 -3.31 36.06 -56.86
C THR A 935 -2.23 35.38 -56.02
N LEU A 936 -1.38 36.16 -55.33
CA LEU A 936 -0.37 35.61 -54.42
C LEU A 936 -1.03 35.12 -53.12
N ILE A 937 -2.09 35.78 -52.63
CA ILE A 937 -2.85 35.32 -51.46
C ILE A 937 -3.50 33.97 -51.74
N ILE A 938 -4.12 33.75 -52.91
CA ILE A 938 -4.72 32.44 -53.25
C ILE A 938 -3.65 31.34 -53.33
N ILE A 939 -2.48 31.63 -53.91
CA ILE A 939 -1.37 30.68 -53.95
C ILE A 939 -0.81 30.42 -52.54
N ILE A 940 -0.64 31.45 -51.71
CA ILE A 940 -0.14 31.34 -50.33
C ILE A 940 -1.14 30.61 -49.46
N VAL A 941 -2.44 30.93 -49.53
CA VAL A 941 -3.50 30.26 -48.77
C VAL A 941 -3.64 28.81 -49.21
N GLY A 942 -3.60 28.52 -50.52
CA GLY A 942 -3.56 27.14 -51.03
C GLY A 942 -2.32 26.38 -50.54
N SER A 943 -1.16 27.03 -50.53
CA SER A 943 0.11 26.44 -50.03
C SER A 943 0.09 26.25 -48.51
N ILE A 944 -0.49 27.20 -47.76
CA ILE A 944 -0.63 27.14 -46.31
C ILE A 944 -1.65 26.07 -45.93
N LEU A 945 -2.79 25.97 -46.62
CA LEU A 945 -3.76 24.90 -46.39
C LEU A 945 -3.17 23.52 -46.72
N ALA A 946 -2.38 23.42 -47.79
CA ALA A 946 -1.62 22.20 -48.10
C ALA A 946 -0.57 21.90 -47.02
N LEU A 947 0.19 22.89 -46.55
CA LEU A 947 1.17 22.73 -45.47
C LEU A 947 0.54 22.42 -44.12
N ILE A 948 -0.62 23.01 -43.80
CA ILE A 948 -1.42 22.67 -42.62
C ILE A 948 -1.93 21.26 -42.75
N GLY A 949 -2.45 20.86 -43.92
CA GLY A 949 -2.88 19.47 -44.18
C GLY A 949 -1.72 18.48 -44.00
N VAL A 950 -0.53 18.80 -44.49
CA VAL A 950 0.70 18.00 -44.30
C VAL A 950 1.14 18.00 -42.84
N ALA A 951 1.14 19.15 -42.15
CA ALA A 951 1.55 19.25 -40.75
C ALA A 951 0.56 18.53 -39.81
N VAL A 952 -0.74 18.62 -40.10
CA VAL A 952 -1.80 17.87 -39.41
C VAL A 952 -1.64 16.38 -39.69
N GLY A 953 -1.39 15.99 -40.94
CA GLY A 953 -1.08 14.60 -41.31
C GLY A 953 0.17 14.06 -40.62
N ILE A 954 1.24 14.85 -40.53
CA ILE A 954 2.47 14.52 -39.80
C ILE A 954 2.18 14.45 -38.30
N TYR A 955 1.44 15.39 -37.73
CA TYR A 955 1.08 15.38 -36.30
C TYR A 955 0.28 14.14 -35.93
N PHE A 956 -0.74 13.79 -36.72
CA PHE A 956 -1.53 12.58 -36.51
C PHE A 956 -0.69 11.33 -36.80
N GLY A 957 0.20 11.35 -37.78
CA GLY A 957 1.13 10.26 -38.09
C GLY A 957 2.15 10.00 -36.98
N VAL A 958 2.77 11.04 -36.43
CA VAL A 958 3.68 10.98 -35.28
C VAL A 958 2.94 10.51 -34.05
N ARG A 959 1.75 11.08 -33.76
CA ARG A 959 0.96 10.67 -32.60
C ARG A 959 0.45 9.23 -32.72
N TRP A 960 0.11 8.79 -33.92
CA TRP A 960 -0.22 7.39 -34.20
C TRP A 960 1.01 6.48 -34.02
N TYR A 961 2.17 6.89 -34.52
CA TYR A 961 3.43 6.16 -34.36
C TYR A 961 3.88 6.07 -32.90
N GLU A 962 3.80 7.16 -32.13
CA GLU A 962 4.10 7.19 -30.70
C GLU A 962 3.14 6.29 -29.91
N LYS A 963 1.83 6.35 -30.21
CA LYS A 963 0.85 5.43 -29.62
C LYS A 963 1.15 3.98 -29.97
N LYS A 964 1.53 3.70 -31.23
CA LYS A 964 1.90 2.36 -31.69
C LYS A 964 3.16 1.86 -30.95
N LYS A 965 4.22 2.67 -30.89
CA LYS A 965 5.46 2.33 -30.18
C LYS A 965 5.26 2.16 -28.68
N ALA A 966 4.40 2.98 -28.06
CA ALA A 966 4.03 2.84 -26.65
C ALA A 966 3.23 1.56 -26.40
N ALA A 967 2.33 1.18 -27.32
CA ALA A 967 1.60 -0.09 -27.26
C ALA A 967 2.55 -1.29 -27.41
N GLU A 968 3.46 -1.27 -28.39
CA GLU A 968 4.49 -2.31 -28.58
C GLU A 968 5.40 -2.45 -27.35
N GLN A 969 5.85 -1.33 -26.77
CA GLN A 969 6.65 -1.33 -25.55
C GLN A 969 5.88 -1.92 -24.36
N MET A 970 4.61 -1.55 -24.21
CA MET A 970 3.74 -2.10 -23.17
C MET A 970 3.56 -3.61 -23.32
N GLU A 971 3.30 -4.09 -24.55
CA GLU A 971 3.20 -5.52 -24.84
C GLU A 971 4.50 -6.26 -24.49
N HIS A 972 5.65 -5.70 -24.88
CA HIS A 972 6.96 -6.27 -24.52
C HIS A 972 7.15 -6.35 -22.99
N GLU A 973 6.82 -5.29 -22.25
CA GLU A 973 6.92 -5.27 -20.78
C GLU A 973 6.00 -6.31 -20.12
N ILE A 974 4.80 -6.51 -20.65
CA ILE A 974 3.88 -7.55 -20.16
C ILE A 974 4.43 -8.95 -20.44
N VAL A 975 5.00 -9.19 -21.63
CA VAL A 975 5.65 -10.46 -21.97
C VAL A 975 6.83 -10.75 -21.04
N VAL A 976 7.63 -9.73 -20.72
CA VAL A 976 8.73 -9.84 -19.74
C VAL A 976 8.18 -10.21 -18.36
N TRP A 977 7.10 -9.56 -17.91
CA TRP A 977 6.47 -9.88 -16.62
C TRP A 977 5.95 -11.33 -16.58
N VAL A 978 5.27 -11.78 -17.65
CA VAL A 978 4.75 -13.15 -17.80
C VAL A 978 5.90 -14.16 -17.71
N LYS A 979 6.99 -13.94 -18.46
CA LYS A 979 8.18 -14.79 -18.41
C LYS A 979 8.84 -14.84 -17.04
N ALA A 980 8.83 -13.72 -16.31
CA ALA A 980 9.39 -13.65 -14.96
C ALA A 980 8.59 -14.45 -13.91
N GLN A 981 7.36 -14.88 -14.23
CA GLN A 981 6.57 -15.74 -13.36
C GLN A 981 6.86 -17.24 -13.55
N ALA A 982 7.76 -17.61 -14.46
CA ALA A 982 8.07 -19.02 -14.71
C ALA A 982 9.07 -19.56 -13.69
N TYR A 983 8.70 -20.66 -13.02
CA TYR A 983 9.61 -21.45 -12.20
C TYR A 983 10.25 -22.57 -13.02
N LYS A 984 11.50 -22.90 -12.68
CA LYS A 984 12.24 -24.01 -13.31
C LYS A 984 11.88 -25.38 -12.74
N SER A 985 11.33 -25.42 -11.53
CA SER A 985 10.92 -26.64 -10.84
C SER A 985 9.86 -26.35 -9.79
N LEU A 986 9.10 -27.39 -9.41
CA LEU A 986 8.07 -27.28 -8.37
C LEU A 986 8.68 -26.90 -7.02
N GLU A 987 9.88 -27.39 -6.71
CA GLU A 987 10.59 -27.06 -5.48
C GLU A 987 10.93 -25.56 -5.40
N ALA A 988 11.43 -24.97 -6.50
CA ALA A 988 11.69 -23.54 -6.56
C ALA A 988 10.40 -22.72 -6.42
N ALA A 989 9.30 -23.18 -7.03
CA ALA A 989 7.99 -22.57 -6.86
C ALA A 989 7.55 -22.59 -5.39
N ILE A 990 7.57 -23.76 -4.74
CA ILE A 990 7.16 -23.93 -3.34
C ILE A 990 7.95 -22.99 -2.42
N ILE A 991 9.28 -22.94 -2.55
CA ILE A 991 10.10 -22.11 -1.65
C ILE A 991 9.74 -20.63 -1.81
N VAL A 992 9.60 -20.15 -3.04
CA VAL A 992 9.23 -18.75 -3.31
C VAL A 992 7.83 -18.45 -2.79
N LEU A 993 6.85 -19.31 -3.08
CA LEU A 993 5.44 -19.11 -2.71
C LEU A 993 5.24 -19.15 -1.19
N VAL A 994 5.86 -20.10 -0.48
CA VAL A 994 5.83 -20.19 0.99
C VAL A 994 6.46 -18.95 1.63
N ALA A 995 7.62 -18.51 1.12
CA ALA A 995 8.26 -17.30 1.61
C ALA A 995 7.37 -16.06 1.38
N SER A 996 6.69 -16.02 0.23
CA SER A 996 5.76 -14.93 -0.13
C SER A 996 4.53 -14.90 0.78
N LEU A 997 4.00 -16.07 1.18
CA LEU A 997 2.94 -16.14 2.19
C LEU A 997 3.44 -15.73 3.58
N HIS A 998 4.64 -16.16 3.99
CA HIS A 998 5.22 -15.85 5.30
C HIS A 998 5.52 -14.36 5.51
N VAL A 999 6.17 -13.72 4.53
CA VAL A 999 6.57 -12.30 4.62
C VAL A 999 5.34 -11.40 4.82
N VAL A 1000 4.19 -11.81 4.30
CA VAL A 1000 2.94 -11.04 4.40
C VAL A 1000 2.10 -11.45 5.62
N TRP A 1001 2.19 -12.69 6.12
CA TRP A 1001 1.40 -13.13 7.29
C TRP A 1001 1.83 -12.50 8.60
N GLY A 1002 3.14 -12.32 8.81
CA GLY A 1002 3.74 -11.97 10.11
C GLY A 1002 3.24 -10.66 10.74
N THR A 1003 2.34 -9.96 10.08
CA THR A 1003 1.83 -8.65 10.47
C THR A 1003 0.44 -8.68 11.10
N GLN A 1004 -0.48 -9.52 10.67
CA GLN A 1004 -1.88 -9.21 10.95
C GLN A 1004 -2.37 -9.63 12.36
N THR A 1005 -1.76 -10.57 13.08
CA THR A 1005 -2.58 -11.46 13.94
C THR A 1005 -3.27 -10.91 15.20
N SER A 1006 -2.63 -10.15 16.10
CA SER A 1006 -3.29 -9.80 17.40
C SER A 1006 -4.11 -8.51 17.35
N VAL A 1007 -3.49 -7.41 16.95
CA VAL A 1007 -4.11 -6.06 16.93
C VAL A 1007 -5.30 -5.98 15.95
N SER A 1008 -5.30 -6.80 14.91
CA SER A 1008 -6.38 -6.85 13.91
C SER A 1008 -7.68 -7.43 14.45
N VAL A 1009 -7.60 -8.45 15.32
CA VAL A 1009 -8.78 -9.16 15.84
C VAL A 1009 -9.58 -8.26 16.78
N GLU A 1010 -8.92 -7.48 17.62
CA GLU A 1010 -9.59 -6.51 18.50
C GLU A 1010 -10.29 -5.41 17.70
N LYS A 1011 -9.56 -4.80 16.75
CA LYS A 1011 -10.13 -3.78 15.83
C LYS A 1011 -11.33 -4.34 15.06
N SER A 1012 -11.23 -5.57 14.56
CA SER A 1012 -12.34 -6.26 13.88
C SER A 1012 -13.54 -6.45 14.80
N ASN A 1013 -13.34 -6.98 16.01
CA ASN A 1013 -14.43 -7.28 16.94
C ASN A 1013 -15.08 -6.02 17.52
N ALA A 1014 -14.36 -4.89 17.56
CA ALA A 1014 -14.93 -3.59 17.88
C ALA A 1014 -15.78 -3.02 16.74
N TYR A 1015 -15.41 -3.30 15.48
CA TYR A 1015 -16.12 -2.82 14.29
C TYR A 1015 -17.33 -3.68 13.90
N LEU A 1016 -17.21 -5.01 14.04
CA LEU A 1016 -18.18 -6.02 13.64
C LEU A 1016 -18.50 -6.95 14.82
N PRO A 1017 -19.78 -7.09 15.20
CA PRO A 1017 -20.20 -8.02 16.24
C PRO A 1017 -19.79 -9.48 15.92
N LYS A 1018 -19.35 -10.23 16.93
CA LYS A 1018 -18.78 -11.57 16.76
C LYS A 1018 -19.77 -12.55 16.13
N GLU A 1019 -21.05 -12.43 16.49
CA GLU A 1019 -22.17 -13.23 15.98
C GLU A 1019 -22.50 -12.96 14.50
N LYS A 1020 -21.99 -11.87 13.92
CA LYS A 1020 -22.09 -11.59 12.48
C LYS A 1020 -20.87 -12.08 11.69
N ASN A 1021 -19.88 -12.67 12.35
CA ASN A 1021 -18.68 -13.24 11.72
C ASN A 1021 -18.68 -14.77 11.89
N ARG A 1022 -18.58 -15.53 10.80
CA ARG A 1022 -18.54 -17.01 10.86
C ARG A 1022 -17.31 -17.52 11.63
N ARG A 1023 -16.20 -16.78 11.61
CA ARG A 1023 -14.93 -17.14 12.27
C ARG A 1023 -14.23 -15.90 12.86
N PRO A 1024 -14.71 -15.32 13.97
CA PRO A 1024 -14.26 -14.03 14.50
C PRO A 1024 -12.77 -13.97 14.86
N LEU A 1025 -12.17 -15.08 15.28
CA LEU A 1025 -10.75 -15.14 15.67
C LEU A 1025 -9.84 -15.51 14.51
N ALA A 1026 -10.30 -16.37 13.60
CA ALA A 1026 -9.48 -16.88 12.49
C ALA A 1026 -9.54 -16.01 11.23
N THR A 1027 -10.63 -15.26 11.03
CA THR A 1027 -10.86 -14.40 9.86
C THR A 1027 -11.43 -13.04 10.28
N PRO A 1028 -10.64 -12.18 10.93
CA PRO A 1028 -11.07 -10.83 11.28
C PRO A 1028 -11.40 -9.99 10.02
N CYS A 1029 -12.39 -9.11 10.13
CA CYS A 1029 -12.71 -8.11 9.11
C CYS A 1029 -11.71 -6.96 9.23
N ASN A 1030 -11.19 -6.43 8.10
CA ASN A 1030 -10.39 -5.19 8.14
C ASN A 1030 -11.32 -3.97 8.27
N PRO A 1031 -11.34 -3.21 9.38
CA PRO A 1031 -12.21 -2.03 9.50
C PRO A 1031 -11.86 -0.91 8.51
N GLU A 1032 -10.61 -0.78 8.07
CA GLU A 1032 -10.13 0.31 7.21
C GLU A 1032 -10.70 0.24 5.79
N THR A 1033 -11.03 -0.97 5.33
CA THR A 1033 -11.60 -1.22 4.00
C THR A 1033 -12.97 -1.87 4.10
N ALA A 1034 -13.59 -1.87 5.29
CA ALA A 1034 -14.87 -2.52 5.49
C ALA A 1034 -15.99 -1.83 4.72
N VAL A 1035 -16.95 -2.62 4.25
CA VAL A 1035 -18.11 -2.10 3.53
C VAL A 1035 -19.09 -1.49 4.52
N GLU A 1036 -19.33 -0.19 4.39
CA GLU A 1036 -20.30 0.53 5.21
C GLU A 1036 -21.70 0.47 4.60
N VAL A 1037 -22.64 -0.04 5.38
CA VAL A 1037 -24.04 -0.19 4.98
C VAL A 1037 -24.91 0.57 5.96
N MET A 1038 -25.86 1.33 5.43
CA MET A 1038 -26.86 2.07 6.21
C MET A 1038 -28.25 1.66 5.76
N SER A 1039 -29.17 1.49 6.71
CA SER A 1039 -30.59 1.29 6.45
C SER A 1039 -31.40 1.97 7.55
N ASP A 1040 -32.46 2.69 7.17
CA ASP A 1040 -33.33 3.43 8.08
C ASP A 1040 -32.54 4.31 9.07
N GLY A 1041 -31.48 4.95 8.57
CA GLY A 1041 -30.58 5.81 9.36
C GLY A 1041 -29.62 5.08 10.31
N THR A 1042 -29.66 3.74 10.36
CA THR A 1042 -28.85 2.92 11.26
C THR A 1042 -27.74 2.19 10.50
N ARG A 1043 -26.54 2.12 11.08
CA ARG A 1043 -25.43 1.34 10.52
C ARG A 1043 -25.72 -0.14 10.66
N ILE A 1044 -25.56 -0.89 9.56
CA ILE A 1044 -25.67 -2.35 9.52
C ILE A 1044 -24.26 -2.95 9.41
N PRO A 1045 -23.70 -3.51 10.50
CA PRO A 1045 -22.37 -4.11 10.46
C PRO A 1045 -22.39 -5.41 9.66
N ILE A 1046 -21.45 -5.58 8.71
CA ILE A 1046 -21.33 -6.79 7.87
C ILE A 1046 -19.85 -7.21 7.71
N HIS A 1047 -19.58 -8.52 7.58
CA HIS A 1047 -18.23 -9.05 7.36
C HIS A 1047 -17.79 -8.96 5.89
N ALA A 1048 -17.68 -7.74 5.37
CA ALA A 1048 -17.33 -7.49 3.99
C ALA A 1048 -16.26 -6.40 3.85
N ASN A 1049 -15.36 -6.54 2.88
CA ASN A 1049 -14.34 -5.54 2.54
C ASN A 1049 -14.39 -5.16 1.06
N TRP A 1050 -14.07 -3.91 0.78
CA TRP A 1050 -13.78 -3.43 -0.57
C TRP A 1050 -12.46 -3.98 -1.08
N ILE A 1051 -12.46 -4.46 -2.33
CA ILE A 1051 -11.23 -4.71 -3.10
C ILE A 1051 -11.35 -3.98 -4.44
N ASN A 1052 -10.48 -3.00 -4.68
CA ASN A 1052 -10.54 -2.13 -5.86
C ASN A 1052 -9.34 -2.42 -6.78
N THR A 1053 -9.57 -2.66 -8.07
CA THR A 1053 -8.46 -2.82 -9.02
C THR A 1053 -7.74 -1.49 -9.27
N SER A 1054 -6.53 -1.55 -9.84
CA SER A 1054 -5.94 -0.36 -10.46
C SER A 1054 -6.86 0.18 -11.57
N PRO A 1055 -6.91 1.51 -11.79
CA PRO A 1055 -7.66 2.10 -12.89
C PRO A 1055 -7.19 1.58 -14.24
N ASP A 1056 -8.11 1.38 -15.18
CA ASP A 1056 -7.79 1.13 -16.58
C ASP A 1056 -7.38 2.42 -17.32
N VAL A 1057 -7.14 2.32 -18.63
CA VAL A 1057 -6.72 3.46 -19.47
C VAL A 1057 -7.76 4.58 -19.56
N ASP A 1058 -9.02 4.28 -19.27
CA ASP A 1058 -10.12 5.26 -19.23
C ASP A 1058 -10.35 5.79 -17.81
N GLY A 1059 -9.52 5.40 -16.84
CA GLY A 1059 -9.61 5.78 -15.44
C GLY A 1059 -10.69 5.03 -14.66
N ASN A 1060 -11.30 3.98 -15.24
CA ASN A 1060 -12.32 3.20 -14.56
C ASN A 1060 -11.68 2.14 -13.66
N THR A 1061 -12.25 1.96 -12.46
CA THR A 1061 -11.80 0.96 -11.50
C THR A 1061 -12.91 -0.08 -11.29
N GLN A 1062 -12.58 -1.36 -11.47
CA GLN A 1062 -13.50 -2.44 -11.08
C GLN A 1062 -13.51 -2.57 -9.56
N LYS A 1063 -14.69 -2.49 -8.96
CA LYS A 1063 -14.89 -2.60 -7.52
C LYS A 1063 -15.49 -3.96 -7.17
N PHE A 1064 -14.88 -4.64 -6.21
CA PHE A 1064 -15.38 -5.88 -5.65
C PHE A 1064 -15.73 -5.69 -4.18
N ILE A 1065 -16.75 -6.41 -3.73
CA ILE A 1065 -17.05 -6.62 -2.32
C ILE A 1065 -16.72 -8.08 -2.00
N ALA A 1066 -15.66 -8.30 -1.24
CA ALA A 1066 -15.29 -9.62 -0.73
C ALA A 1066 -15.96 -9.84 0.62
N THR A 1067 -16.88 -10.81 0.71
CA THR A 1067 -17.67 -11.08 1.93
C THR A 1067 -17.70 -12.56 2.29
N GLN A 1068 -18.00 -12.87 3.55
CA GLN A 1068 -18.28 -14.25 3.97
C GLN A 1068 -19.59 -14.76 3.36
N GLY A 1069 -19.77 -16.08 3.33
CA GLY A 1069 -21.06 -16.68 3.05
C GLY A 1069 -22.05 -16.30 4.15
N PRO A 1070 -23.25 -15.79 3.82
CA PRO A 1070 -24.24 -15.38 4.82
C PRO A 1070 -24.48 -16.45 5.89
N LEU A 1071 -24.68 -15.97 7.12
CA LEU A 1071 -25.19 -16.73 8.25
C LEU A 1071 -26.73 -16.58 8.31
N PRO A 1072 -27.44 -17.44 9.04
CA PRO A 1072 -28.89 -17.29 9.23
C PRO A 1072 -29.28 -15.87 9.69
N ASN A 1073 -28.54 -15.30 10.64
CA ASN A 1073 -28.77 -13.97 11.20
C ASN A 1073 -28.16 -12.79 10.40
N THR A 1074 -27.52 -13.04 9.24
CA THR A 1074 -26.91 -11.98 8.40
C THR A 1074 -27.38 -12.04 6.94
N SER A 1075 -28.36 -12.89 6.63
CA SER A 1075 -28.93 -12.99 5.28
C SER A 1075 -29.65 -11.70 4.87
N ASP A 1076 -30.37 -11.06 5.80
CA ASP A 1076 -31.02 -9.78 5.57
C ASP A 1076 -30.00 -8.62 5.43
N ASP A 1077 -28.94 -8.62 6.26
CA ASP A 1077 -27.81 -7.68 6.14
C ASP A 1077 -27.14 -7.76 4.76
N PHE A 1078 -26.95 -8.98 4.24
CA PHE A 1078 -26.35 -9.23 2.93
C PHE A 1078 -27.16 -8.56 1.82
N TRP A 1079 -28.48 -8.73 1.84
CA TRP A 1079 -29.35 -8.10 0.84
C TRP A 1079 -29.46 -6.59 1.02
N THR A 1080 -29.41 -6.09 2.25
CA THR A 1080 -29.28 -4.64 2.52
C THR A 1080 -28.01 -4.07 1.91
N MET A 1081 -26.87 -4.74 2.06
CA MET A 1081 -25.61 -4.35 1.40
C MET A 1081 -25.75 -4.32 -0.13
N VAL A 1082 -26.34 -5.35 -0.72
CA VAL A 1082 -26.59 -5.46 -2.17
C VAL A 1082 -27.45 -4.30 -2.66
N GLN A 1083 -28.53 -3.98 -1.96
CA GLN A 1083 -29.46 -2.90 -2.30
C GLN A 1083 -28.82 -1.52 -2.13
N PHE A 1084 -28.16 -1.28 -0.99
CA PHE A 1084 -27.52 -0.02 -0.63
C PHE A 1084 -26.42 0.37 -1.63
N HIS A 1085 -25.54 -0.56 -1.97
CA HIS A 1085 -24.48 -0.33 -2.97
C HIS A 1085 -24.92 -0.52 -4.42
N LYS A 1086 -26.21 -0.78 -4.66
CA LYS A 1086 -26.79 -0.95 -5.99
C LYS A 1086 -26.05 -2.02 -6.79
N VAL A 1087 -25.70 -3.11 -6.13
CA VAL A 1087 -25.04 -4.29 -6.72
C VAL A 1087 -26.00 -4.90 -7.74
N GLU A 1088 -25.46 -5.33 -8.87
CA GLU A 1088 -26.21 -6.01 -9.95
C GLU A 1088 -25.77 -7.47 -10.12
N THR A 1089 -24.58 -7.83 -9.62
CA THR A 1089 -23.96 -9.16 -9.78
C THR A 1089 -23.40 -9.70 -8.47
N VAL A 1090 -23.75 -10.95 -8.15
CA VAL A 1090 -23.23 -11.72 -7.02
C VAL A 1090 -22.58 -13.01 -7.54
N VAL A 1091 -21.39 -13.33 -7.03
CA VAL A 1091 -20.66 -14.56 -7.34
C VAL A 1091 -20.42 -15.37 -6.06
N MET A 1092 -21.01 -16.55 -5.99
CA MET A 1092 -20.87 -17.54 -4.93
C MET A 1092 -19.91 -18.65 -5.38
N LEU A 1093 -18.85 -18.88 -4.61
CA LEU A 1093 -17.77 -19.84 -4.94
C LEU A 1093 -17.74 -21.04 -3.97
N CYS A 1094 -18.88 -21.41 -3.41
CA CYS A 1094 -19.03 -22.59 -2.56
C CYS A 1094 -20.44 -23.19 -2.69
N GLN A 1095 -20.58 -24.40 -2.18
CA GLN A 1095 -21.89 -24.99 -1.90
C GLN A 1095 -22.39 -24.55 -0.52
N PHE A 1096 -23.65 -24.84 -0.18
CA PHE A 1096 -24.17 -24.57 1.17
C PHE A 1096 -23.52 -25.47 2.22
N VAL A 1097 -23.35 -26.75 1.87
CA VAL A 1097 -22.69 -27.77 2.69
C VAL A 1097 -21.59 -28.44 1.87
N GLU A 1098 -20.40 -28.57 2.43
CA GLU A 1098 -19.27 -29.26 1.80
C GLU A 1098 -18.57 -30.12 2.85
N LYS A 1099 -18.39 -31.43 2.57
CA LYS A 1099 -17.84 -32.40 3.55
C LYS A 1099 -18.56 -32.32 4.91
N GLU A 1100 -19.90 -32.32 4.88
CA GLU A 1100 -20.78 -32.25 6.05
C GLU A 1100 -20.67 -30.94 6.87
N GLU A 1101 -19.82 -30.00 6.49
CA GLU A 1101 -19.72 -28.69 7.12
C GLU A 1101 -20.59 -27.65 6.40
N GLU A 1102 -21.40 -26.91 7.16
CA GLU A 1102 -22.11 -25.74 6.64
C GLU A 1102 -21.11 -24.64 6.28
N LYS A 1103 -21.05 -24.32 4.98
CA LYS A 1103 -20.18 -23.27 4.42
C LYS A 1103 -20.92 -21.95 4.25
N CYS A 1104 -22.22 -21.99 3.93
CA CYS A 1104 -23.05 -20.83 3.65
C CYS A 1104 -24.52 -21.17 3.94
N HIS A 1105 -25.27 -20.24 4.53
CA HIS A 1105 -26.72 -20.38 4.67
C HIS A 1105 -27.44 -20.21 3.32
N GLU A 1106 -28.62 -20.81 3.16
CA GLU A 1106 -29.50 -20.62 2.01
C GLU A 1106 -30.16 -19.23 2.03
N TYR A 1107 -29.38 -18.19 1.73
CA TYR A 1107 -29.84 -16.80 1.73
C TYR A 1107 -30.68 -16.41 0.51
N PHE A 1108 -30.98 -17.35 -0.39
CA PHE A 1108 -31.74 -17.14 -1.62
C PHE A 1108 -32.57 -18.38 -2.01
N PRO A 1109 -33.70 -18.20 -2.73
CA PRO A 1109 -34.48 -19.32 -3.25
C PRO A 1109 -33.72 -20.10 -4.32
N VAL A 1110 -33.40 -21.37 -4.08
CA VAL A 1110 -32.54 -22.17 -4.97
C VAL A 1110 -33.20 -22.49 -6.31
N ARG A 1111 -34.53 -22.74 -6.30
CA ARG A 1111 -35.30 -23.20 -7.47
C ARG A 1111 -36.05 -22.06 -8.16
N THR A 1112 -36.19 -22.13 -9.48
CA THR A 1112 -37.04 -21.22 -10.25
C THR A 1112 -38.47 -21.17 -9.72
N GLY A 1113 -39.02 -19.98 -9.56
CA GLY A 1113 -40.36 -19.73 -9.03
C GLY A 1113 -40.47 -19.77 -7.50
N GLN A 1114 -39.47 -20.32 -6.79
CA GLN A 1114 -39.46 -20.34 -5.33
C GLN A 1114 -39.32 -18.91 -4.79
N ILE A 1115 -40.06 -18.65 -3.72
CA ILE A 1115 -40.05 -17.39 -2.98
C ILE A 1115 -39.53 -17.67 -1.57
N VAL A 1116 -38.63 -16.84 -1.08
CA VAL A 1116 -38.16 -16.84 0.31
C VAL A 1116 -38.44 -15.45 0.88
N ASP A 1117 -39.21 -15.40 1.96
CA ASP A 1117 -39.43 -14.20 2.75
C ASP A 1117 -38.38 -14.17 3.87
N LEU A 1118 -37.46 -13.21 3.81
CA LEU A 1118 -36.60 -12.81 4.93
C LEU A 1118 -37.33 -11.74 5.76
N GLU A 1119 -36.71 -11.26 6.83
CA GLU A 1119 -37.32 -10.26 7.73
C GLU A 1119 -37.75 -9.00 6.98
N ARG A 1120 -36.89 -8.49 6.08
CA ARG A 1120 -37.14 -7.29 5.29
C ARG A 1120 -37.29 -7.57 3.79
N TYR A 1121 -36.63 -8.59 3.27
CA TYR A 1121 -36.58 -8.85 1.84
C TYR A 1121 -37.43 -10.03 1.40
N LYS A 1122 -38.18 -9.83 0.32
CA LYS A 1122 -38.86 -10.91 -0.41
C LYS A 1122 -38.06 -11.24 -1.67
N LEU A 1123 -37.58 -12.48 -1.75
CA LEU A 1123 -36.70 -12.94 -2.81
C LEU A 1123 -37.43 -13.94 -3.70
N LYS A 1124 -37.28 -13.81 -5.02
CA LYS A 1124 -37.82 -14.77 -5.99
C LYS A 1124 -36.77 -15.09 -7.06
N THR A 1125 -36.46 -16.36 -7.26
CA THR A 1125 -35.65 -16.79 -8.41
C THR A 1125 -36.52 -16.84 -9.65
N VAL A 1126 -36.29 -15.93 -10.59
CA VAL A 1126 -37.07 -15.76 -11.82
C VAL A 1126 -36.62 -16.74 -12.89
N THR A 1127 -35.31 -16.93 -13.03
CA THR A 1127 -34.70 -17.86 -13.98
C THR A 1127 -33.54 -18.60 -13.33
N GLN A 1128 -33.25 -19.80 -13.83
CA GLN A 1128 -32.09 -20.59 -13.47
C GLN A 1128 -31.62 -21.33 -14.72
N GLU A 1129 -30.32 -21.25 -15.02
CA GLU A 1129 -29.67 -21.99 -16.10
C GLU A 1129 -28.32 -22.52 -15.62
N GLN A 1130 -27.88 -23.64 -16.20
CA GLN A 1130 -26.52 -24.15 -16.02
C GLN A 1130 -25.62 -23.61 -17.13
N ILE A 1131 -24.43 -23.14 -16.77
CA ILE A 1131 -23.45 -22.56 -17.70
C ILE A 1131 -22.05 -23.12 -17.41
N LEU A 1132 -21.10 -22.85 -18.32
CA LEU A 1132 -19.69 -23.24 -18.20
C LEU A 1132 -19.47 -24.76 -18.08
N GLY A 1133 -20.28 -25.57 -18.76
CA GLY A 1133 -20.22 -27.04 -18.71
C GLY A 1133 -20.83 -27.61 -17.42
N ASP A 1134 -21.98 -27.07 -17.01
CA ASP A 1134 -22.75 -27.45 -15.81
C ASP A 1134 -22.04 -27.30 -14.46
N SER A 1135 -20.84 -26.71 -14.45
CA SER A 1135 -20.10 -26.41 -13.22
C SER A 1135 -20.66 -25.20 -12.49
N THR A 1136 -21.46 -24.36 -13.15
CA THR A 1136 -21.92 -23.07 -12.63
C THR A 1136 -23.41 -22.88 -12.88
N SER A 1137 -24.18 -22.62 -11.81
CA SER A 1137 -25.55 -22.13 -11.94
C SER A 1137 -25.54 -20.61 -12.14
N LYS A 1138 -26.30 -20.10 -13.10
CA LYS A 1138 -26.67 -18.69 -13.21
C LYS A 1138 -28.15 -18.54 -12.88
N ARG A 1139 -28.47 -17.56 -12.03
CA ARG A 1139 -29.83 -17.24 -11.61
C ARG A 1139 -30.11 -15.76 -11.78
N THR A 1140 -31.35 -15.43 -12.09
CA THR A 1140 -31.87 -14.06 -11.98
C THR A 1140 -32.78 -14.00 -10.77
N ILE A 1141 -32.40 -13.23 -9.75
CA ILE A 1141 -33.12 -13.12 -8.48
C ILE A 1141 -33.75 -11.75 -8.38
N GLN A 1142 -35.07 -11.69 -8.21
CA GLN A 1142 -35.79 -10.47 -7.90
C GLN A 1142 -35.78 -10.26 -6.39
N VAL A 1143 -35.33 -9.09 -5.96
CA VAL A 1143 -35.20 -8.69 -4.54
C VAL A 1143 -36.12 -7.51 -4.29
N GLU A 1144 -37.18 -7.74 -3.53
CA GLU A 1144 -38.12 -6.70 -3.10
C GLU A 1144 -37.83 -6.33 -1.64
N ASP A 1145 -37.58 -5.04 -1.39
CA ASP A 1145 -37.57 -4.48 -0.05
C ASP A 1145 -39.02 -4.24 0.40
N THR A 1146 -39.43 -4.89 1.48
CA THR A 1146 -40.80 -4.74 2.02
C THR A 1146 -41.00 -3.42 2.74
N SER A 1147 -39.93 -2.78 3.26
CA SER A 1147 -40.01 -1.43 3.85
C SER A 1147 -40.13 -0.32 2.80
N LYS A 1148 -39.78 -0.65 1.55
CA LYS A 1148 -39.72 0.27 0.39
C LYS A 1148 -38.66 1.37 0.48
N GLU A 1149 -37.68 1.28 1.39
CA GLU A 1149 -36.52 2.19 1.40
C GLU A 1149 -35.72 2.07 0.08
N PHE A 1150 -35.51 0.84 -0.38
CA PHE A 1150 -34.84 0.54 -1.64
C PHE A 1150 -35.82 0.04 -2.72
N PRO A 1151 -35.62 0.40 -4.00
CA PRO A 1151 -36.44 -0.13 -5.09
C PRO A 1151 -36.20 -1.62 -5.28
N THR A 1152 -37.20 -2.34 -5.79
CA THR A 1152 -37.04 -3.73 -6.22
C THR A 1152 -35.95 -3.82 -7.29
N ARG A 1153 -34.95 -4.69 -7.08
CA ARG A 1153 -33.86 -4.92 -8.03
C ARG A 1153 -33.89 -6.34 -8.56
N THR A 1154 -33.32 -6.51 -9.75
CA THR A 1154 -33.05 -7.80 -10.34
C THR A 1154 -31.55 -8.03 -10.31
N ILE A 1155 -31.12 -9.11 -9.66
CA ILE A 1155 -29.72 -9.43 -9.39
C ILE A 1155 -29.33 -10.67 -10.18
N THR A 1156 -28.22 -10.60 -10.89
CA THR A 1156 -27.61 -11.78 -11.52
C THR A 1156 -26.75 -12.49 -10.49
N HIS A 1157 -27.07 -13.75 -10.20
CA HIS A 1157 -26.38 -14.58 -9.22
C HIS A 1157 -25.69 -15.74 -9.93
N TYR A 1158 -24.38 -15.84 -9.77
CA TYR A 1158 -23.58 -16.95 -10.25
C TYR A 1158 -23.17 -17.81 -9.07
N GLN A 1159 -23.30 -19.13 -9.18
CA GLN A 1159 -22.82 -20.08 -8.18
C GLN A 1159 -21.93 -21.12 -8.86
N TYR A 1160 -20.63 -21.10 -8.55
CA TYR A 1160 -19.67 -22.07 -9.07
C TYR A 1160 -19.54 -23.26 -8.11
N HIS A 1161 -19.98 -24.44 -8.55
CA HIS A 1161 -20.17 -25.63 -7.71
C HIS A 1161 -18.92 -26.49 -7.58
N SER A 1162 -18.01 -26.41 -8.56
CA SER A 1162 -16.87 -27.31 -8.72
C SER A 1162 -15.58 -26.85 -8.02
N TRP A 1163 -15.59 -25.72 -7.30
CA TRP A 1163 -14.37 -25.26 -6.59
C TRP A 1163 -14.24 -25.92 -5.20
N PRO A 1164 -13.28 -26.84 -5.00
CA PRO A 1164 -13.09 -27.53 -3.72
C PRO A 1164 -12.66 -26.59 -2.58
N ASP A 1165 -13.12 -26.84 -1.35
CA ASP A 1165 -12.68 -26.08 -0.18
C ASP A 1165 -11.19 -26.24 0.08
N GLN A 1166 -10.51 -25.14 0.40
CA GLN A 1166 -9.05 -25.03 0.59
C GLN A 1166 -8.16 -25.47 -0.60
N GLY A 1167 -8.74 -25.96 -1.69
CA GLY A 1167 -8.03 -26.30 -2.93
C GLY A 1167 -8.21 -25.25 -4.02
N ILE A 1168 -7.97 -25.70 -5.26
CA ILE A 1168 -8.05 -24.90 -6.49
C ILE A 1168 -8.92 -25.60 -7.55
N PRO A 1169 -9.50 -24.86 -8.51
CA PRO A 1169 -10.18 -25.45 -9.66
C PRO A 1169 -9.20 -26.17 -10.60
N GLN A 1170 -9.70 -27.15 -11.36
CA GLN A 1170 -8.96 -27.73 -12.48
C GLN A 1170 -8.88 -26.70 -13.63
N GLY A 1171 -7.73 -26.04 -13.74
CA GLY A 1171 -7.50 -25.03 -14.77
C GLY A 1171 -8.03 -23.65 -14.40
N HIS A 1172 -8.09 -22.77 -15.41
CA HIS A 1172 -8.40 -21.35 -15.24
C HIS A 1172 -9.52 -20.84 -16.16
N ALA A 1173 -9.88 -21.59 -17.20
CA ALA A 1173 -10.83 -21.14 -18.22
C ALA A 1173 -12.21 -20.79 -17.65
N GLN A 1174 -12.82 -21.69 -16.87
CA GLN A 1174 -14.14 -21.45 -16.28
C GLN A 1174 -14.16 -20.24 -15.34
N CYS A 1175 -13.15 -20.06 -14.48
CA CYS A 1175 -13.04 -18.88 -13.63
C CYS A 1175 -12.78 -17.59 -14.44
N PHE A 1176 -12.01 -17.67 -15.51
CA PHE A 1176 -11.76 -16.55 -16.41
C PHE A 1176 -13.06 -16.09 -17.09
N ASP A 1177 -13.84 -17.03 -17.64
CA ASP A 1177 -15.11 -16.75 -18.29
C ASP A 1177 -16.15 -16.22 -17.31
N LEU A 1178 -16.23 -16.83 -16.11
CA LEU A 1178 -17.09 -16.35 -15.03
C LEU A 1178 -16.76 -14.92 -14.60
N MET A 1179 -15.47 -14.59 -14.46
CA MET A 1179 -15.03 -13.23 -14.16
C MET A 1179 -15.36 -12.26 -15.30
N ASN A 1180 -15.24 -12.69 -16.56
CA ASN A 1180 -15.60 -11.87 -17.71
C ASN A 1180 -17.09 -11.56 -17.77
N MET A 1181 -17.94 -12.53 -17.47
CA MET A 1181 -19.39 -12.32 -17.33
C MET A 1181 -19.72 -11.39 -16.15
N ALA A 1182 -19.03 -11.54 -15.01
CA ALA A 1182 -19.28 -10.71 -13.83
C ALA A 1182 -18.85 -9.23 -14.04
N LYS A 1183 -17.74 -8.99 -14.75
CA LYS A 1183 -17.18 -7.63 -14.98
C LYS A 1183 -17.91 -6.81 -16.04
N GLU A 1184 -18.93 -7.37 -16.70
CA GLU A 1184 -19.86 -6.58 -17.51
C GLU A 1184 -20.59 -5.52 -16.66
N SER A 1185 -20.81 -5.82 -15.37
CA SER A 1185 -21.34 -4.87 -14.40
C SER A 1185 -20.35 -3.74 -14.11
N LYS A 1186 -20.76 -2.50 -14.37
CA LYS A 1186 -20.06 -1.28 -13.91
C LYS A 1186 -20.34 -0.93 -12.44
N LYS A 1187 -21.26 -1.66 -11.78
CA LYS A 1187 -21.52 -1.58 -10.34
C LYS A 1187 -20.59 -2.53 -9.56
N PRO A 1188 -20.44 -2.34 -8.24
CA PRO A 1188 -19.70 -3.29 -7.41
C PRO A 1188 -20.16 -4.73 -7.60
N ILE A 1189 -19.20 -5.65 -7.70
CA ILE A 1189 -19.45 -7.10 -7.81
C ILE A 1189 -19.25 -7.73 -6.44
N VAL A 1190 -20.27 -8.38 -5.89
CA VAL A 1190 -20.14 -9.12 -4.65
C VAL A 1190 -19.57 -10.50 -4.96
N VAL A 1191 -18.52 -10.90 -4.26
CA VAL A 1191 -17.93 -12.25 -4.37
C VAL A 1191 -17.83 -12.84 -2.97
N HIS A 1192 -18.29 -14.08 -2.80
CA HIS A 1192 -18.19 -14.78 -1.52
C HIS A 1192 -17.95 -16.27 -1.69
N CYS A 1193 -17.44 -16.90 -0.64
CA CYS A 1193 -17.38 -18.35 -0.47
C CYS A 1193 -17.91 -18.66 0.93
N SER A 1194 -17.19 -19.42 1.76
CA SER A 1194 -17.53 -19.58 3.18
C SER A 1194 -17.03 -18.42 4.05
N ALA A 1195 -15.72 -18.18 4.09
CA ALA A 1195 -15.11 -17.13 4.92
C ALA A 1195 -14.73 -15.86 4.14
N GLY A 1196 -14.89 -15.85 2.82
CA GLY A 1196 -14.60 -14.68 1.98
C GLY A 1196 -13.12 -14.32 1.84
N ILE A 1197 -12.20 -15.28 2.04
CA ILE A 1197 -10.74 -15.02 2.03
C ILE A 1197 -9.91 -15.95 1.13
N GLY A 1198 -10.25 -17.25 1.06
CA GLY A 1198 -9.52 -18.22 0.24
C GLY A 1198 -9.95 -18.16 -1.22
N ARG A 1199 -11.02 -18.89 -1.57
CA ARG A 1199 -11.62 -18.93 -2.92
C ARG A 1199 -11.99 -17.54 -3.43
N THR A 1200 -12.69 -16.75 -2.63
CA THR A 1200 -13.11 -15.37 -2.94
C THR A 1200 -11.97 -14.49 -3.41
N VAL A 1201 -10.91 -14.36 -2.60
CA VAL A 1201 -9.83 -13.43 -2.96
C VAL A 1201 -8.92 -14.04 -4.02
N SER A 1202 -8.79 -15.37 -4.09
CA SER A 1202 -8.08 -16.03 -5.20
C SER A 1202 -8.78 -15.76 -6.54
N PHE A 1203 -10.11 -15.83 -6.59
CA PHE A 1203 -10.90 -15.47 -7.77
C PHE A 1203 -10.71 -13.99 -8.15
N ILE A 1204 -10.88 -13.07 -7.20
CA ILE A 1204 -10.68 -11.62 -7.42
C ILE A 1204 -9.24 -11.32 -7.88
N ALA A 1205 -8.24 -12.01 -7.32
CA ALA A 1205 -6.83 -11.82 -7.64
C ALA A 1205 -6.51 -12.08 -9.12
N THR A 1206 -7.23 -13.00 -9.77
CA THR A 1206 -7.08 -13.26 -11.22
C THR A 1206 -7.50 -12.09 -12.12
N GLN A 1207 -8.21 -11.08 -11.59
CA GLN A 1207 -8.47 -9.81 -12.27
C GLN A 1207 -7.62 -8.69 -11.68
N TYR A 1208 -7.50 -8.63 -10.36
CA TYR A 1208 -6.77 -7.57 -9.65
C TYR A 1208 -5.30 -7.50 -10.07
N ILE A 1209 -4.59 -8.64 -10.06
CA ILE A 1209 -3.15 -8.66 -10.33
C ILE A 1209 -2.87 -8.29 -11.79
N PRO A 1210 -3.54 -8.87 -12.81
CA PRO A 1210 -3.40 -8.40 -14.18
C PRO A 1210 -3.67 -6.90 -14.35
N SER A 1211 -4.74 -6.35 -13.75
CA SER A 1211 -5.01 -4.91 -13.80
C SER A 1211 -3.87 -4.08 -13.18
N ALA A 1212 -3.31 -4.53 -12.06
CA ALA A 1212 -2.19 -3.86 -11.41
C ALA A 1212 -0.89 -3.93 -12.22
N VAL A 1213 -0.64 -5.05 -12.91
CA VAL A 1213 0.49 -5.21 -13.85
C VAL A 1213 0.32 -4.31 -15.08
N LEU A 1214 -0.90 -4.19 -15.62
CA LEU A 1214 -1.18 -3.27 -16.72
C LEU A 1214 -0.93 -1.81 -16.33
N ALA A 1215 -1.33 -1.41 -15.13
CA ALA A 1215 -1.03 -0.09 -14.60
C ALA A 1215 0.47 0.10 -14.32
N ASN A 1216 1.14 -0.91 -13.75
CA ASN A 1216 2.55 -0.90 -13.41
C ASN A 1216 3.24 -2.24 -13.76
N ARG A 1217 3.90 -2.29 -14.91
CA ARG A 1217 4.54 -3.53 -15.41
C ARG A 1217 5.78 -3.94 -14.61
N THR A 1218 6.23 -3.07 -13.70
CA THR A 1218 7.33 -3.34 -12.77
C THR A 1218 6.89 -4.03 -11.48
N LEU A 1219 5.57 -4.19 -11.29
CA LEU A 1219 4.97 -4.76 -10.09
C LEU A 1219 5.45 -6.20 -9.87
N VAL A 1220 5.95 -6.48 -8.66
CA VAL A 1220 6.32 -7.84 -8.27
C VAL A 1220 5.08 -8.53 -7.67
N LEU A 1221 4.86 -9.80 -7.98
CA LEU A 1221 3.69 -10.56 -7.51
C LEU A 1221 3.45 -10.43 -5.99
N ASN A 1222 4.51 -10.52 -5.19
CA ASN A 1222 4.43 -10.43 -3.74
C ASN A 1222 3.94 -9.07 -3.25
N GLN A 1223 4.23 -8.00 -3.99
CA GLN A 1223 3.72 -6.68 -3.71
C GLN A 1223 2.20 -6.62 -3.97
N ALA A 1224 1.74 -7.14 -5.11
CA ALA A 1224 0.32 -7.20 -5.44
C ALA A 1224 -0.49 -8.02 -4.42
N VAL A 1225 0.07 -9.14 -3.96
CA VAL A 1225 -0.56 -9.99 -2.93
C VAL A 1225 -0.54 -9.33 -1.55
N ALA A 1226 0.50 -8.56 -1.23
CA ALA A 1226 0.50 -7.74 -0.02
C ALA A 1226 -0.59 -6.66 -0.08
N GLU A 1227 -0.74 -5.96 -1.20
CA GLU A 1227 -1.81 -4.97 -1.42
C GLU A 1227 -3.22 -5.58 -1.37
N LEU A 1228 -3.40 -6.81 -1.85
CA LEU A 1228 -4.64 -7.57 -1.67
C LEU A 1228 -4.92 -7.90 -0.19
N ARG A 1229 -3.88 -8.28 0.56
CA ARG A 1229 -4.00 -8.59 2.00
C ARG A 1229 -4.20 -7.36 2.87
N ASP A 1230 -3.75 -6.19 2.43
CA ASP A 1230 -4.08 -4.92 3.08
C ASP A 1230 -5.56 -4.60 2.90
N GLN A 1231 -6.17 -4.97 1.76
CA GLN A 1231 -7.60 -4.75 1.51
C GLN A 1231 -8.50 -5.81 2.16
N ARG A 1232 -8.09 -7.08 2.18
CA ARG A 1232 -8.82 -8.18 2.85
C ARG A 1232 -7.85 -9.03 3.64
N TRP A 1233 -7.89 -8.91 4.97
CA TRP A 1233 -7.03 -9.70 5.86
C TRP A 1233 -7.20 -11.19 5.62
N CYS A 1234 -6.10 -11.93 5.77
CA CYS A 1234 -6.03 -13.38 5.51
C CYS A 1234 -6.38 -13.80 4.06
N ALA A 1235 -6.42 -12.88 3.09
CA ALA A 1235 -6.59 -13.19 1.68
C ALA A 1235 -5.57 -14.24 1.17
N ILE A 1236 -6.01 -15.19 0.33
CA ILE A 1236 -5.23 -16.31 -0.21
C ILE A 1236 -4.71 -17.20 0.93
N GLN A 1237 -5.36 -18.35 1.16
CA GLN A 1237 -5.14 -19.16 2.35
C GLN A 1237 -4.02 -20.20 2.21
N THR A 1238 -3.78 -20.70 0.99
CA THR A 1238 -2.85 -21.81 0.76
C THR A 1238 -1.74 -21.49 -0.25
N VAL A 1239 -0.60 -22.19 -0.13
CA VAL A 1239 0.49 -22.15 -1.13
C VAL A 1239 -0.03 -22.53 -2.52
N GLU A 1240 -0.89 -23.54 -2.58
CA GLU A 1240 -1.54 -23.98 -3.82
C GLU A 1240 -2.42 -22.88 -4.45
N GLN A 1241 -3.24 -22.19 -3.64
CA GLN A 1241 -4.01 -21.03 -4.12
C GLN A 1241 -3.11 -19.89 -4.59
N MET A 1242 -1.99 -19.63 -3.90
CA MET A 1242 -1.01 -18.62 -4.31
C MET A 1242 -0.41 -18.97 -5.68
N TYR A 1243 -0.04 -20.24 -5.88
CA TYR A 1243 0.48 -20.68 -7.17
C TYR A 1243 -0.57 -20.58 -8.27
N TRP A 1244 -1.80 -21.01 -7.98
CA TRP A 1244 -2.92 -20.90 -8.92
C TRP A 1244 -3.21 -19.45 -9.29
N VAL A 1245 -3.19 -18.51 -8.33
CA VAL A 1245 -3.35 -17.07 -8.61
C VAL A 1245 -2.24 -16.54 -9.52
N GLN A 1246 -0.99 -16.97 -9.31
CA GLN A 1246 0.13 -16.60 -10.17
C GLN A 1246 -0.07 -17.10 -11.60
N VAL A 1247 -0.36 -18.39 -11.76
CA VAL A 1247 -0.58 -19.03 -13.07
C VAL A 1247 -1.83 -18.46 -13.75
N GLY A 1248 -2.88 -18.14 -13.00
CA GLY A 1248 -4.10 -17.51 -13.49
C GLY A 1248 -3.91 -16.06 -13.92
N SER A 1249 -3.00 -15.33 -13.28
CA SER A 1249 -2.61 -13.99 -13.73
C SER A 1249 -1.87 -14.06 -15.07
N VAL A 1250 -0.98 -15.04 -15.23
CA VAL A 1250 -0.32 -15.34 -16.51
C VAL A 1250 -1.36 -15.73 -17.57
N TYR A 1251 -2.34 -16.57 -17.22
CA TYR A 1251 -3.42 -16.97 -18.12
C TYR A 1251 -4.21 -15.76 -18.64
N ARG A 1252 -4.70 -14.90 -17.74
CA ARG A 1252 -5.49 -13.71 -18.12
C ARG A 1252 -4.68 -12.76 -19.00
N LEU A 1253 -3.45 -12.41 -18.60
CA LEU A 1253 -2.59 -11.53 -19.40
C LEU A 1253 -2.29 -12.14 -20.77
N SER A 1254 -2.05 -13.46 -20.84
CA SER A 1254 -1.76 -14.11 -22.12
C SER A 1254 -2.98 -14.13 -23.05
N LYS A 1255 -4.18 -14.38 -22.52
CA LYS A 1255 -5.43 -14.32 -23.28
C LYS A 1255 -5.79 -12.89 -23.72
N GLU A 1256 -5.73 -11.91 -22.82
CA GLU A 1256 -6.14 -10.54 -23.12
C GLU A 1256 -5.14 -9.79 -24.01
N LYS A 1257 -3.88 -10.22 -24.05
CA LYS A 1257 -2.80 -9.61 -24.85
C LYS A 1257 -2.29 -10.50 -25.99
N ASN A 1258 -3.00 -11.59 -26.30
CA ASN A 1258 -2.61 -12.55 -27.36
C ASN A 1258 -1.15 -13.04 -27.25
N ILE A 1259 -0.66 -13.26 -26.03
CA ILE A 1259 0.68 -13.82 -25.78
C ILE A 1259 0.60 -15.35 -25.89
N ASP A 1260 1.66 -15.98 -26.39
CA ASP A 1260 1.79 -17.43 -26.46
C ASP A 1260 1.48 -18.10 -25.10
N MET A 1261 0.53 -19.03 -25.12
CA MET A 1261 0.07 -19.79 -23.96
C MET A 1261 1.09 -20.83 -23.46
N LYS A 1262 2.23 -21.02 -24.14
CA LYS A 1262 3.29 -21.95 -23.73
C LYS A 1262 3.70 -21.78 -22.26
N HIS A 1263 3.98 -20.55 -21.83
CA HIS A 1263 4.38 -20.27 -20.45
C HIS A 1263 3.29 -20.63 -19.43
N TYR A 1264 2.02 -20.38 -19.77
CA TYR A 1264 0.91 -20.81 -18.94
C TYR A 1264 0.87 -22.35 -18.83
N LYS A 1265 0.93 -23.06 -19.97
CA LYS A 1265 0.81 -24.52 -20.01
C LYS A 1265 1.90 -25.20 -19.18
N GLU A 1266 3.16 -24.80 -19.35
CA GLU A 1266 4.30 -25.34 -18.60
C GLU A 1266 4.16 -25.14 -17.08
N GLN A 1267 3.73 -23.95 -16.65
CA GLN A 1267 3.55 -23.67 -15.22
C GLN A 1267 2.31 -24.36 -14.65
N PHE A 1268 1.24 -24.48 -15.45
CA PHE A 1268 0.03 -25.17 -15.03
C PHE A 1268 0.25 -26.68 -14.89
N GLU A 1269 0.99 -27.33 -15.79
CA GLU A 1269 1.36 -28.74 -15.70
C GLU A 1269 2.14 -29.04 -14.40
N MET A 1270 3.06 -28.15 -14.03
CA MET A 1270 3.81 -28.24 -12.78
C MET A 1270 2.92 -28.07 -11.53
N LEU A 1271 1.95 -27.17 -11.58
CA LEU A 1271 0.94 -26.96 -10.52
C LEU A 1271 0.04 -28.20 -10.38
N ASP A 1272 -0.45 -28.73 -11.50
CA ASP A 1272 -1.37 -29.86 -11.55
C ASP A 1272 -0.70 -31.15 -11.03
N GLY A 1273 0.52 -31.44 -11.50
CA GLY A 1273 1.32 -32.56 -10.99
C GLY A 1273 1.85 -32.36 -9.55
N GLY A 1274 1.80 -31.14 -9.02
CA GLY A 1274 2.43 -30.75 -7.77
C GLY A 1274 1.53 -30.69 -6.52
N HIS A 1275 0.22 -30.98 -6.66
CA HIS A 1275 -0.79 -30.80 -5.59
C HIS A 1275 -0.35 -31.37 -4.24
N LYS A 1276 0.14 -32.62 -4.20
CA LYS A 1276 0.56 -33.29 -2.96
C LYS A 1276 1.70 -32.54 -2.24
N PHE A 1277 2.69 -32.05 -2.98
CA PHE A 1277 3.82 -31.33 -2.38
C PHE A 1277 3.44 -29.93 -1.92
N LEU A 1278 2.60 -29.23 -2.68
CA LEU A 1278 2.05 -27.93 -2.31
C LEU A 1278 1.19 -28.02 -1.04
N TYR A 1279 0.39 -29.08 -0.93
CA TYR A 1279 -0.39 -29.37 0.27
C TYR A 1279 0.48 -29.65 1.50
N LEU A 1280 1.54 -30.47 1.37
CA LEU A 1280 2.47 -30.75 2.48
C LEU A 1280 3.21 -29.49 2.95
N ALA A 1281 3.68 -28.67 2.02
CA ALA A 1281 4.31 -27.38 2.34
C ALA A 1281 3.34 -26.44 3.08
N GLN A 1282 2.05 -26.51 2.73
CA GLN A 1282 0.99 -25.77 3.42
C GLN A 1282 0.72 -26.29 4.84
N GLU A 1283 0.69 -27.60 5.07
CA GLU A 1283 0.45 -28.14 6.43
C GLU A 1283 1.56 -27.73 7.40
N GLN A 1284 2.82 -27.77 6.96
CA GLN A 1284 3.96 -27.24 7.74
C GLN A 1284 3.78 -25.75 8.10
N PHE A 1285 3.22 -24.95 7.18
CA PHE A 1285 2.89 -23.56 7.43
C PHE A 1285 1.71 -23.38 8.39
N LYS A 1286 0.66 -24.20 8.27
CA LYS A 1286 -0.54 -24.14 9.13
C LYS A 1286 -0.21 -24.49 10.58
N ASP A 1287 0.67 -25.45 10.82
CA ASP A 1287 1.03 -25.84 12.20
C ASP A 1287 1.70 -24.67 12.95
N GLY A 1288 2.59 -23.93 12.29
CA GLY A 1288 3.14 -22.69 12.85
C GLY A 1288 2.07 -21.60 13.13
N ARG A 1289 0.99 -21.57 12.33
CA ARG A 1289 -0.13 -20.63 12.52
C ARG A 1289 -1.07 -21.04 13.67
N LYS A 1290 -1.35 -22.33 13.84
CA LYS A 1290 -2.22 -22.84 14.93
C LYS A 1290 -1.64 -22.48 16.30
N ASP A 1291 -0.31 -22.58 16.46
CA ASP A 1291 0.38 -22.23 17.71
C ASP A 1291 0.24 -20.76 18.07
N VAL A 1292 0.15 -19.86 17.09
CA VAL A 1292 -0.10 -18.43 17.31
C VAL A 1292 -1.58 -18.18 17.61
N LEU A 1293 -2.50 -18.83 16.89
CA LEU A 1293 -3.94 -18.61 17.07
C LEU A 1293 -4.41 -19.09 18.45
N LYS A 1294 -3.92 -20.24 18.93
CA LYS A 1294 -4.21 -20.77 20.27
C LYS A 1294 -3.84 -19.77 21.36
N LYS A 1295 -2.70 -19.08 21.22
CA LYS A 1295 -2.26 -18.04 22.17
C LYS A 1295 -3.21 -16.83 22.17
N LEU A 1296 -3.61 -16.35 21.00
CA LEU A 1296 -4.52 -15.19 20.88
C LEU A 1296 -5.93 -15.48 21.36
N GLU A 1297 -6.40 -16.71 21.12
CA GLU A 1297 -7.64 -17.21 21.66
C GLU A 1297 -7.62 -17.14 23.19
N ALA A 1298 -6.51 -17.54 23.82
CA ALA A 1298 -6.36 -17.50 25.26
C ALA A 1298 -6.39 -16.06 25.79
N ASP A 1299 -5.60 -15.15 25.19
CA ASP A 1299 -5.54 -13.72 25.55
C ASP A 1299 -6.91 -13.00 25.45
N GLY A 1300 -7.66 -13.21 24.37
CA GLY A 1300 -8.92 -12.49 24.10
C GLY A 1300 -10.07 -12.91 25.02
N GLU A 1301 -9.99 -14.12 25.55
CA GLU A 1301 -10.93 -14.63 26.53
C GLU A 1301 -10.61 -14.03 27.92
N VAL A 1302 -9.33 -13.90 28.29
CA VAL A 1302 -8.91 -13.15 29.48
C VAL A 1302 -9.54 -11.76 29.52
N ARG A 1303 -9.54 -11.05 28.40
CA ARG A 1303 -10.03 -9.66 28.33
C ARG A 1303 -11.56 -9.54 28.39
N LYS A 1304 -12.33 -10.56 28.02
CA LYS A 1304 -13.79 -10.48 28.03
C LYS A 1304 -14.35 -10.51 29.47
N ALA A 1305 -13.92 -11.46 30.31
CA ALA A 1305 -14.37 -11.42 31.71
C ALA A 1305 -13.76 -10.24 32.47
N LYS A 1306 -12.63 -9.69 31.99
CA LYS A 1306 -12.12 -8.42 32.48
C LYS A 1306 -13.13 -7.26 32.31
N GLN A 1307 -13.90 -7.27 31.23
CA GLN A 1307 -14.81 -6.20 30.83
C GLN A 1307 -16.22 -6.40 31.42
N ASP A 1308 -16.66 -7.64 31.52
CA ASP A 1308 -17.92 -8.02 32.18
C ASP A 1308 -17.89 -7.68 33.69
N GLU A 1309 -16.72 -7.79 34.33
CA GLU A 1309 -16.50 -7.29 35.70
C GLU A 1309 -16.82 -5.81 35.86
N LYS A 1310 -16.30 -5.02 34.92
CA LYS A 1310 -16.37 -3.57 34.94
C LYS A 1310 -17.82 -3.12 34.77
N LYS A 1311 -18.55 -3.73 33.83
CA LYS A 1311 -19.99 -3.49 33.66
C LYS A 1311 -20.78 -3.84 34.90
N ALA A 1312 -20.45 -4.95 35.54
CA ALA A 1312 -21.15 -5.38 36.75
C ALA A 1312 -20.84 -4.47 37.96
N THR A 1313 -19.72 -3.76 37.98
CA THR A 1313 -19.30 -2.91 39.13
C THR A 1313 -19.73 -1.45 39.00
N THR A 1314 -19.90 -0.90 37.80
CA THR A 1314 -20.24 0.52 37.66
C THR A 1314 -21.73 0.84 37.65
N GLY A 1315 -22.65 -0.13 37.50
CA GLY A 1315 -24.09 0.04 37.79
C GLY A 1315 -24.81 1.21 37.08
N ILE A 1316 -24.20 1.82 36.06
CA ILE A 1316 -24.73 2.95 35.31
C ILE A 1316 -25.23 2.39 33.99
N ASP A 1317 -26.55 2.19 33.91
CA ASP A 1317 -27.27 2.16 32.63
C ASP A 1317 -27.29 3.60 32.11
N GLU A 1318 -26.29 3.95 31.31
CA GLU A 1318 -26.22 5.24 30.61
C GLU A 1318 -27.10 5.18 29.35
N ASP A 1319 -28.41 5.13 29.56
CA ASP A 1319 -29.38 5.63 28.61
C ASP A 1319 -29.64 7.09 29.02
N LEU A 1320 -28.96 8.05 28.39
CA LEU A 1320 -29.37 9.45 28.27
C LEU A 1320 -28.35 10.20 27.39
N GLY A 1321 -28.82 10.60 26.21
CA GLY A 1321 -28.10 11.52 25.33
C GLY A 1321 -27.82 12.86 26.00
N GLY A 1322 -26.68 13.46 25.66
CA GLY A 1322 -26.35 14.82 26.06
C GLY A 1322 -24.89 15.01 26.41
N ASP A 1323 -24.10 15.45 25.42
CA ASP A 1323 -22.90 16.27 25.53
C ASP A 1323 -22.12 16.24 26.85
N ARG A 1324 -20.93 15.60 26.84
CA ARG A 1324 -19.67 16.20 27.34
C ARG A 1324 -18.42 15.37 27.04
N LYS A 1325 -17.68 15.88 26.05
CA LYS A 1325 -16.23 16.19 26.05
C LYS A 1325 -15.26 15.32 26.88
N LYS A 1326 -14.39 14.64 26.12
CA LYS A 1326 -12.92 14.57 26.25
C LYS A 1326 -12.35 14.25 27.65
N GLY A 1327 -12.23 12.96 27.95
CA GLY A 1327 -11.21 12.41 28.83
C GLY A 1327 -10.38 11.40 28.04
N GLY A 1328 -9.08 11.65 27.88
CA GLY A 1328 -8.17 10.88 27.03
C GLY A 1328 -7.99 9.45 27.51
N ALA A 1329 -8.21 8.49 26.62
CA ALA A 1329 -7.76 7.11 26.80
C ALA A 1329 -6.25 7.06 26.49
N GLU A 1330 -5.43 6.96 27.53
CA GLU A 1330 -4.03 6.57 27.42
C GLU A 1330 -3.96 5.14 26.87
N CYS A 1331 -3.66 5.01 25.57
CA CYS A 1331 -3.31 3.74 24.95
C CYS A 1331 -1.89 3.37 25.38
N ILE A 1332 -1.77 2.36 26.24
CA ILE A 1332 -0.49 1.75 26.59
C ILE A 1332 0.00 0.97 25.37
N ALA A 1333 0.98 1.55 24.67
CA ALA A 1333 1.67 0.92 23.55
C ALA A 1333 2.46 -0.31 24.05
N VAL A 1334 2.11 -1.49 23.57
CA VAL A 1334 2.87 -2.72 23.77
C VAL A 1334 3.87 -2.83 22.63
N ASP A 1335 5.12 -2.44 22.89
CA ASP A 1335 6.28 -2.66 22.03
C ASP A 1335 6.50 -4.17 21.83
N MET A 1336 6.19 -4.68 20.64
CA MET A 1336 6.59 -6.01 20.19
C MET A 1336 7.66 -5.88 19.09
N GLU A 1337 8.92 -5.88 19.51
CA GLU A 1337 10.09 -6.06 18.64
C GLU A 1337 10.12 -7.47 18.03
N TYR A 1338 10.28 -7.56 16.70
CA TYR A 1338 10.78 -8.75 15.98
C TYR A 1338 11.51 -8.36 14.69
#